data_AF-A0AB35M0T5-F1
#
_entry.id   AF-A0AB35M0T5-F1
#
_cell.length_a   1.000
_cell.length_b   1.000
_cell.length_c   1.000
_cell.angle_alpha   90.00
_cell.angle_beta   90.00
_cell.angle_gamma   90.00
#
_symmetry.space_group_name_H-M   'P 1'
#
loop_
_entity.id
_entity.type
_entity.pdbx_description
1 polymer ?
#
loop_
_entity_poly.entity_id
_entity_poly.type
_entity_poly.pdbx_seq_one_letter_code
_entity_poly.pdbx_strand_id
1 'polypeptide(L)'
;MFIVAGAPAHSSFKKTQLLNRLASMSSVQSFDSQWVYLFDQALDEQQQQSALQLLNDGASFELRQAASDEVQILVTPRVGTISPWSSKATDIFANCNTPVHRLERGVLFTLKGIADVSNEVKQVLHDRMTESVFNHIDDAAALFVETEPKPLNSIDILGEGKAALVKANSEFGFALSDEEIDYLTEAFIKLGRNPHDIELMMFAQANSEHCRHKIFGSEWTIDGEVQPLSLFQMIKNTYKESPTDVLSAYKDNASVIVGFDTQRFYPKKDAATGHYVYKYKSQAAHILMKVETHNHPTAIAPFAGAATGSGGEIRDEGATGRGGKPKAGLTGFTVSNLNIPGFEQPWEENYGKPSRMASPLQIMIEGPLGGAAFNNEFGRPALNGYFRTFEQNVNGEVKGFHKPIMIAGGYGNIRPDHVEKDPIQPGDLLIVLGGPAMLIGLGGGAASSVDSGTMGENLDFASVQRENPEMERRCQEVIDTCWRLEDANPIVSVHDVGAGGISNAMPELVNDHELGAVLDLRKIPSLEPGMSPMEIWSNEAQERYVLAIRPSSLELFESICARERCPFAVLGEATEARHLTVEDPLFNNKAVDMPMQVLLGGTPRMSRSYESIERQGDDFDAAQVTDLKDAIYRVIKNPTVASKSFLITIGDRSITGMVARDQLVGPWQVPVADAAVTTTSLQGFTGEAMAMGECPPVALLNPAASARLAVAESISNIMSAKIDQISDIKLSANWMAAAGQKGEDQALFEGVKAIGMEMCPALGIAIPVGKDSLSMRTTWNDEGVDKSVTSPMSGVITAFAPVTDVRKTLTPELKNTDSVLVRIDLSKGQFRLGGSILAQVYKAIGSVTPDVDNFDEFKAFFALVQDWNNRGLIQAYHDIGDGGLLATVTEMMFASRLGVALEDQSVAALFAEEIGAVLQISKADWANLAAEVAASTLKDAISVVGTVNSTDQLAVNGLVLERADLQAAWSEVSHQIQRLRDNSETADQEFALITDKNHKGLIAQPTFDLNEPVEAPYINTRRPNMVILREQGVNGHVEMAAAFDKVGFNTVDVHMSDLLAGRVDLDDFEGLVACGGFSYGDVLGAGGGWAKSVLFNPKLRDQFEKFFNRQETFSLGICNGCQMLSQLAPLIPGAEAWPRFHRNTSEVFEARSVNVRVEKSNSVLLQDMEGSILPIAVAHGEGRVVAPEANLAALNAGNQVILRYVDSHGNATQHYPMNPNGSPEGISGVTSKDGRATIMMPHPERNFRALQHSWKPEEWTEDGAWLRMFRNARKFIG
;
A
#
# COMPACT_ATOMS: atom_id res chain seq x y z
N MET A 1 6.73 -34.46 -14.96
CA MET A 1 6.28 -33.16 -15.45
C MET A 1 5.37 -33.33 -16.67
N PHE A 2 4.27 -32.59 -16.72
CA PHE A 2 3.33 -32.51 -17.85
C PHE A 2 3.15 -31.04 -18.26
N ILE A 3 3.01 -30.78 -19.56
CA ILE A 3 3.01 -29.41 -20.10
C ILE A 3 1.68 -29.12 -20.79
N VAL A 4 1.06 -27.99 -20.45
CA VAL A 4 -0.06 -27.41 -21.17
C VAL A 4 0.38 -26.10 -21.80
N ALA A 5 0.25 -25.99 -23.13
CA ALA A 5 0.56 -24.75 -23.84
C ALA A 5 -0.56 -23.72 -23.65
N GLY A 6 -0.19 -22.46 -23.50
CA GLY A 6 -1.10 -21.34 -23.30
C GLY A 6 -1.12 -20.34 -24.45
N ALA A 7 -1.88 -19.27 -24.23
CA ALA A 7 -2.00 -18.13 -25.14
C ALA A 7 -0.67 -17.34 -25.25
N PRO A 8 -0.56 -16.41 -26.23
CA PRO A 8 0.57 -15.48 -26.28
C PRO A 8 0.76 -14.71 -24.97
N ALA A 9 2.00 -14.58 -24.51
CA ALA A 9 2.29 -14.01 -23.18
C ALA A 9 2.37 -12.49 -23.14
N HIS A 10 2.74 -11.85 -24.26
CA HIS A 10 2.90 -10.40 -24.36
C HIS A 10 1.92 -9.80 -25.37
N SER A 11 1.38 -8.63 -25.03
CA SER A 11 0.63 -7.77 -25.94
C SER A 11 1.51 -7.27 -27.10
N SER A 12 0.88 -6.71 -28.14
CA SER A 12 1.62 -6.05 -29.22
C SER A 12 2.51 -4.91 -28.71
N PHE A 13 2.04 -4.12 -27.74
CA PHE A 13 2.80 -3.03 -27.14
C PHE A 13 4.06 -3.54 -26.42
N LYS A 14 3.92 -4.49 -25.47
CA LYS A 14 5.07 -5.07 -24.77
C LYS A 14 6.02 -5.78 -25.71
N LYS A 15 5.50 -6.42 -26.77
CA LYS A 15 6.34 -6.99 -27.84
C LYS A 15 7.19 -5.92 -28.51
N THR A 16 6.61 -4.79 -28.92
CA THR A 16 7.37 -3.69 -29.53
C THR A 16 8.39 -3.09 -28.56
N GLN A 17 8.01 -2.83 -27.30
CA GLN A 17 8.91 -2.29 -26.29
C GLN A 17 10.12 -3.21 -26.06
N LEU A 18 9.85 -4.50 -25.82
CA LEU A 18 10.89 -5.49 -25.58
C LEU A 18 11.77 -5.70 -26.82
N LEU A 19 11.18 -5.74 -28.01
CA LEU A 19 11.91 -5.89 -29.27
C LEU A 19 12.85 -4.71 -29.52
N ASN A 20 12.40 -3.47 -29.28
CA ASN A 20 13.25 -2.29 -29.41
C ASN A 20 14.46 -2.37 -28.48
N ARG A 21 14.25 -2.81 -27.23
CA ARG A 21 15.35 -3.01 -26.27
C ARG A 21 16.29 -4.11 -26.76
N LEU A 22 15.77 -5.27 -27.16
CA LEU A 22 16.58 -6.38 -27.68
C LEU A 22 17.39 -6.01 -28.93
N ALA A 23 16.77 -5.32 -29.89
CA ALA A 23 17.41 -4.89 -31.14
C ALA A 23 18.49 -3.83 -30.93
N SER A 24 18.44 -3.07 -29.83
CA SER A 24 19.49 -2.10 -29.49
C SER A 24 20.81 -2.73 -29.03
N MET A 25 20.77 -4.01 -28.62
CA MET A 25 21.92 -4.70 -28.01
C MET A 25 22.26 -6.06 -28.65
N SER A 26 21.45 -6.54 -29.59
CA SER A 26 21.61 -7.85 -30.22
C SER A 26 21.09 -7.85 -31.66
N SER A 27 21.33 -8.93 -32.42
CA SER A 27 20.78 -9.10 -33.77
C SER A 27 19.37 -9.70 -33.82
N VAL A 28 18.64 -9.72 -32.69
CA VAL A 28 17.26 -10.20 -32.63
C VAL A 28 16.38 -9.36 -33.56
N GLN A 29 15.74 -10.00 -34.54
CA GLN A 29 14.91 -9.34 -35.55
C GLN A 29 13.43 -9.32 -35.16
N SER A 30 12.98 -10.37 -34.49
CA SER A 30 11.61 -10.52 -33.99
C SER A 30 11.59 -11.59 -32.89
N PHE A 31 10.52 -11.60 -32.09
CA PHE A 31 10.27 -12.69 -31.16
C PHE A 31 8.79 -13.01 -31.00
N ASP A 32 8.52 -14.26 -30.63
CA ASP A 32 7.25 -14.71 -30.08
C ASP A 32 7.40 -15.09 -28.60
N SER A 33 6.30 -15.01 -27.86
CA SER A 33 6.23 -15.44 -26.47
C SER A 33 4.92 -16.17 -26.20
N GLN A 34 5.00 -17.29 -25.49
CA GLN A 34 3.86 -18.15 -25.19
C GLN A 34 3.86 -18.52 -23.70
N TRP A 35 2.70 -18.46 -23.05
CA TRP A 35 2.55 -19.04 -21.72
C TRP A 35 2.71 -20.55 -21.79
N VAL A 36 3.44 -21.14 -20.84
CA VAL A 36 3.45 -22.59 -20.63
C VAL A 36 3.11 -22.89 -19.19
N TYR A 37 2.27 -23.89 -18.97
CA TYR A 37 1.87 -24.35 -17.66
C TYR A 37 2.48 -25.72 -17.40
N LEU A 38 3.21 -25.83 -16.30
CA LEU A 38 4.05 -26.95 -15.96
C LEU A 38 3.44 -27.64 -14.74
N PHE A 39 2.98 -28.87 -14.90
CA PHE A 39 2.50 -29.70 -13.81
C PHE A 39 3.61 -30.65 -13.39
N ASP A 40 3.79 -30.85 -12.10
CA ASP A 40 4.83 -31.75 -11.58
C ASP A 40 4.59 -33.20 -12.02
N GLN A 41 3.33 -33.62 -12.09
CA GLN A 41 2.87 -34.96 -12.45
C GLN A 41 2.09 -35.00 -13.77
N ALA A 42 1.93 -36.21 -14.31
CA ALA A 42 1.04 -36.44 -15.44
C ALA A 42 -0.43 -36.26 -15.01
N LEU A 43 -1.22 -35.61 -15.85
CA LEU A 43 -2.64 -35.39 -15.61
C LEU A 43 -3.48 -36.53 -16.18
N ASP A 44 -4.49 -36.98 -15.44
CA ASP A 44 -5.52 -37.86 -15.98
C ASP A 44 -6.46 -37.14 -16.97
N GLU A 45 -7.38 -37.86 -17.60
CA GLU A 45 -8.27 -37.28 -18.62
C GLU A 45 -9.16 -36.14 -18.07
N GLN A 46 -9.67 -36.28 -16.84
CA GLN A 46 -10.51 -35.27 -16.19
C GLN A 46 -9.67 -34.03 -15.83
N GLN A 47 -8.47 -34.23 -15.30
CA GLN A 47 -7.52 -33.19 -14.97
C GLN A 47 -7.06 -32.43 -16.22
N GLN A 48 -6.81 -33.11 -17.34
CA GLN A 48 -6.47 -32.46 -18.60
C GLN A 48 -7.61 -31.57 -19.12
N GLN A 49 -8.85 -32.07 -19.09
CA GLN A 49 -10.02 -31.27 -19.48
C GLN A 49 -10.21 -30.05 -18.57
N SER A 50 -10.07 -30.25 -17.25
CA SER A 50 -10.14 -29.16 -16.28
C SER A 50 -9.01 -28.15 -16.49
N ALA A 51 -7.79 -28.60 -16.79
CA ALA A 51 -6.65 -27.74 -17.07
C ALA A 51 -6.88 -26.86 -18.30
N LEU A 52 -7.43 -27.39 -19.39
CA LEU A 52 -7.80 -26.59 -20.58
C LEU A 52 -8.85 -25.52 -20.24
N GLN A 53 -9.87 -25.87 -19.46
CA GLN A 53 -10.92 -24.93 -19.08
C GLN A 53 -10.42 -23.87 -18.08
N LEU A 54 -9.61 -24.25 -17.10
CA LEU A 54 -9.08 -23.36 -16.07
C LEU A 54 -8.02 -22.42 -16.63
N LEU A 55 -7.04 -22.94 -17.36
CA LEU A 55 -5.85 -22.19 -17.81
C LEU A 55 -6.03 -21.44 -19.12
N ASN A 56 -6.89 -21.93 -20.02
CA ASN A 56 -7.03 -21.43 -21.40
C ASN A 56 -8.47 -21.06 -21.78
N ASP A 57 -9.39 -20.98 -20.81
CA ASP A 57 -10.83 -20.78 -21.04
C ASP A 57 -11.41 -21.75 -22.09
N GLY A 58 -10.93 -23.00 -22.06
CA GLY A 58 -11.36 -24.08 -22.96
C GLY A 58 -10.67 -24.10 -24.32
N ALA A 59 -9.83 -23.10 -24.64
CA ALA A 59 -9.02 -23.12 -25.85
C ALA A 59 -7.86 -24.13 -25.75
N SER A 60 -7.54 -24.76 -26.87
CA SER A 60 -6.34 -25.59 -27.00
C SER A 60 -5.31 -24.84 -27.82
N PHE A 61 -4.10 -24.67 -27.26
CA PHE A 61 -2.96 -24.12 -27.96
C PHE A 61 -1.95 -25.22 -28.23
N GLU A 62 -1.26 -25.15 -29.37
CA GLU A 62 -0.12 -26.02 -29.64
C GLU A 62 1.15 -25.38 -29.07
N LEU A 63 2.05 -26.21 -28.55
CA LEU A 63 3.35 -25.76 -28.07
C LEU A 63 4.22 -25.33 -29.26
N ARG A 64 4.63 -24.06 -29.30
CA ARG A 64 5.47 -23.51 -30.38
C ARG A 64 6.82 -24.24 -30.44
N GLN A 65 7.24 -24.67 -31.62
CA GLN A 65 8.54 -25.32 -31.88
C GLN A 65 9.48 -24.41 -32.68
N ALA A 66 10.71 -24.18 -32.26
CA ALA A 66 11.66 -23.32 -32.99
C ALA A 66 11.88 -23.77 -34.46
N ALA A 67 11.87 -22.81 -35.41
CA ALA A 67 12.36 -23.03 -36.77
C ALA A 67 13.90 -23.04 -36.83
N SER A 68 14.49 -23.36 -38.00
CA SER A 68 15.95 -23.47 -38.16
C SER A 68 16.73 -22.17 -37.93
N ASP A 69 16.07 -21.01 -38.02
CA ASP A 69 16.63 -19.66 -37.80
C ASP A 69 16.14 -19.02 -36.49
N GLU A 70 15.60 -19.83 -35.58
CA GLU A 70 15.04 -19.42 -34.30
C GLU A 70 15.70 -20.16 -33.13
N VAL A 71 15.75 -19.51 -31.96
CA VAL A 71 16.21 -20.09 -30.70
C VAL A 71 15.11 -19.94 -29.65
N GLN A 72 14.92 -20.98 -28.84
CA GLN A 72 13.94 -20.96 -27.75
C GLN A 72 14.61 -20.90 -26.39
N ILE A 73 14.02 -20.12 -25.49
CA ILE A 73 14.34 -20.15 -24.06
C ILE A 73 13.04 -20.10 -23.27
N LEU A 74 13.04 -20.77 -22.13
CA LEU A 74 11.95 -20.73 -21.16
C LEU A 74 12.39 -19.91 -19.96
N VAL A 75 11.57 -18.93 -19.58
CA VAL A 75 11.71 -18.18 -18.32
C VAL A 75 10.67 -18.69 -17.34
N THR A 76 11.10 -19.02 -16.12
CA THR A 76 10.24 -19.51 -15.03
C THR A 76 10.61 -18.82 -13.72
N PRO A 77 9.81 -18.98 -12.64
CA PRO A 77 10.30 -18.69 -11.30
C PRO A 77 11.62 -19.41 -11.00
N ARG A 78 12.41 -18.83 -10.11
CA ARG A 78 13.72 -19.34 -9.74
C ARG A 78 13.62 -20.78 -9.21
N VAL A 79 14.54 -21.65 -9.61
CA VAL A 79 14.61 -23.02 -9.08
C VAL A 79 14.76 -22.98 -7.55
N GLY A 80 13.97 -23.80 -6.85
CA GLY A 80 13.87 -23.78 -5.40
C GLY A 80 12.87 -22.77 -4.83
N THR A 81 12.10 -22.06 -5.67
CA THR A 81 11.03 -21.17 -5.24
C THR A 81 9.67 -21.62 -5.78
N ILE A 82 8.59 -21.13 -5.15
CA ILE A 82 7.20 -21.35 -5.58
C ILE A 82 6.54 -20.00 -5.78
N SER A 83 6.05 -19.71 -6.99
CA SER A 83 5.44 -18.41 -7.25
C SER A 83 4.13 -18.21 -6.47
N PRO A 84 3.73 -16.96 -6.15
CA PRO A 84 2.39 -16.65 -5.64
C PRO A 84 1.29 -17.15 -6.57
N TRP A 85 1.54 -17.11 -7.88
CA TRP A 85 0.65 -17.66 -8.91
C TRP A 85 0.43 -19.16 -8.73
N SER A 86 1.48 -19.93 -8.44
CA SER A 86 1.41 -21.38 -8.20
C SER A 86 0.52 -21.70 -7.01
N SER A 87 0.70 -21.01 -5.87
CA SER A 87 -0.13 -21.20 -4.68
C SER A 87 -1.61 -20.96 -4.97
N LYS A 88 -1.94 -19.80 -5.57
CA LYS A 88 -3.32 -19.42 -5.89
C LYS A 88 -3.95 -20.35 -6.94
N ALA A 89 -3.19 -20.74 -7.97
CA ALA A 89 -3.67 -21.64 -9.01
C ALA A 89 -3.95 -23.05 -8.45
N THR A 90 -3.07 -23.59 -7.61
CA THR A 90 -3.31 -24.88 -6.93
C THR A 90 -4.56 -24.82 -6.04
N ASP A 91 -4.78 -23.73 -5.29
CA ASP A 91 -6.00 -23.51 -4.51
C ASP A 91 -7.26 -23.53 -5.41
N ILE A 92 -7.22 -22.89 -6.59
CA ILE A 92 -8.34 -22.92 -7.55
C ILE A 92 -8.64 -24.34 -8.02
N PHE A 93 -7.63 -25.12 -8.41
CA PHE A 93 -7.82 -26.51 -8.86
C PHE A 93 -8.47 -27.38 -7.76
N ALA A 94 -8.02 -27.23 -6.51
CA ALA A 94 -8.62 -27.90 -5.37
C ALA A 94 -10.11 -27.50 -5.18
N ASN A 95 -10.40 -26.20 -5.22
CA ASN A 95 -11.76 -25.67 -5.05
C ASN A 95 -12.69 -25.94 -6.24
N CYS A 96 -12.15 -26.33 -7.39
CA CYS A 96 -12.89 -26.79 -8.56
C CYS A 96 -13.09 -28.32 -8.60
N ASN A 97 -12.87 -29.03 -7.48
CA ASN A 97 -12.97 -30.49 -7.36
C ASN A 97 -12.02 -31.28 -8.28
N THR A 98 -10.91 -30.67 -8.71
CA THR A 98 -9.89 -31.33 -9.54
C THR A 98 -8.50 -31.04 -8.96
N PRO A 99 -8.20 -31.50 -7.72
CA PRO A 99 -6.93 -31.19 -7.07
C PRO A 99 -5.76 -31.69 -7.90
N VAL A 100 -4.72 -30.86 -7.97
CA VAL A 100 -3.40 -31.19 -8.53
C VAL A 100 -2.37 -30.98 -7.44
N HIS A 101 -1.24 -31.70 -7.50
CA HIS A 101 -0.20 -31.58 -6.48
C HIS A 101 0.47 -30.20 -6.55
N ARG A 102 1.08 -29.88 -7.70
CA ARG A 102 1.67 -28.56 -7.93
C ARG A 102 1.65 -28.20 -9.41
N LEU A 103 1.37 -26.93 -9.68
CA LEU A 103 1.45 -26.37 -11.04
C LEU A 103 2.18 -25.03 -11.03
N GLU A 104 2.96 -24.77 -12.07
CA GLU A 104 3.74 -23.54 -12.22
C GLU A 104 3.55 -22.95 -13.62
N ARG A 105 3.88 -21.67 -13.79
CA ARG A 105 3.79 -20.98 -15.09
C ARG A 105 5.16 -20.45 -15.52
N GLY A 106 5.44 -20.55 -16.81
CA GLY A 106 6.60 -19.93 -17.45
C GLY A 106 6.25 -19.23 -18.76
N VAL A 107 7.21 -18.49 -19.31
CA VAL A 107 7.13 -17.84 -20.61
C VAL A 107 8.15 -18.46 -21.55
N LEU A 108 7.67 -19.12 -22.60
CA LEU A 108 8.51 -19.63 -23.69
C LEU A 108 8.73 -18.51 -24.71
N PHE A 109 9.95 -17.99 -24.79
CA PHE A 109 10.38 -17.05 -25.83
C PHE A 109 10.94 -17.81 -27.03
N THR A 110 10.53 -17.43 -28.23
CA THR A 110 11.09 -17.89 -29.49
C THR A 110 11.69 -16.68 -30.22
N LEU A 111 13.03 -16.59 -30.24
CA LEU A 111 13.79 -15.45 -30.76
C LEU A 111 14.32 -15.75 -32.16
N LYS A 112 14.18 -14.80 -33.09
CA LYS A 112 14.63 -14.94 -34.48
C LYS A 112 15.84 -14.06 -34.79
N GLY A 113 16.77 -14.55 -35.63
CA GLY A 113 17.90 -13.78 -36.14
C GLY A 113 19.17 -13.84 -35.27
N ILE A 114 19.19 -14.76 -34.31
CA ILE A 114 20.35 -15.09 -33.49
C ILE A 114 20.60 -16.61 -33.54
N ALA A 115 21.85 -17.03 -33.37
CA ALA A 115 22.21 -18.44 -33.29
C ALA A 115 22.26 -18.96 -31.85
N ASP A 116 22.46 -18.07 -30.88
CA ASP A 116 22.50 -18.35 -29.44
C ASP A 116 22.06 -17.11 -28.65
N VAL A 117 21.59 -17.31 -27.42
CA VAL A 117 21.10 -16.25 -26.54
C VAL A 117 22.22 -15.77 -25.61
N SER A 118 22.74 -14.57 -25.87
CA SER A 118 23.77 -13.96 -25.04
C SER A 118 23.26 -13.60 -23.63
N ASN A 119 24.17 -13.33 -22.70
CA ASN A 119 23.81 -12.96 -21.33
C ASN A 119 23.05 -11.62 -21.28
N GLU A 120 23.39 -10.68 -22.15
CA GLU A 120 22.71 -9.38 -22.27
C GLU A 120 21.25 -9.56 -22.69
N VAL A 121 21.01 -10.45 -23.66
CA VAL A 121 19.64 -10.80 -24.09
C VAL A 121 18.87 -11.47 -22.94
N LYS A 122 19.50 -12.41 -22.22
CA LYS A 122 18.87 -13.04 -21.04
C LYS A 122 18.48 -12.01 -20.00
N GLN A 123 19.36 -11.06 -19.65
CA GLN A 123 19.09 -10.00 -18.67
C GLN A 123 17.92 -9.08 -19.03
N VAL A 124 17.52 -9.01 -20.31
CA VAL A 124 16.33 -8.27 -20.74
C VAL A 124 15.05 -9.09 -20.65
N LEU A 125 15.16 -10.42 -20.74
CA LEU A 125 14.02 -11.34 -20.82
C LEU A 125 13.59 -11.92 -19.46
N HIS A 126 14.41 -11.79 -18.42
CA HIS A 126 14.07 -12.27 -17.08
C HIS A 126 14.66 -11.37 -15.99
N ASP A 127 14.04 -11.40 -14.82
CA ASP A 127 14.62 -10.89 -13.59
C ASP A 127 15.53 -11.96 -12.95
N ARG A 128 16.83 -11.69 -12.91
CA ARG A 128 17.82 -12.59 -12.33
C ARG A 128 17.60 -12.91 -10.84
N MET A 129 16.88 -12.07 -10.11
CA MET A 129 16.67 -12.23 -8.67
C MET A 129 15.52 -13.21 -8.38
N THR A 130 14.49 -13.24 -9.24
CA THR A 130 13.26 -14.00 -9.02
C THR A 130 13.02 -15.12 -10.04
N GLU A 131 13.74 -15.13 -11.16
CA GLU A 131 13.49 -16.04 -12.29
C GLU A 131 14.71 -16.88 -12.67
N SER A 132 14.48 -17.94 -13.45
CA SER A 132 15.49 -18.81 -14.04
C SER A 132 15.23 -18.99 -15.54
N VAL A 133 16.30 -19.20 -16.29
CA VAL A 133 16.25 -19.37 -17.76
C VAL A 133 16.71 -20.78 -18.12
N PHE A 134 15.88 -21.51 -18.87
CA PHE A 134 16.19 -22.82 -19.42
C PHE A 134 16.30 -22.77 -20.94
N ASN A 135 17.27 -23.50 -21.50
CA ASN A 135 17.43 -23.63 -22.95
C ASN A 135 16.48 -24.68 -23.54
N HIS A 136 16.03 -25.65 -22.73
CA HIS A 136 15.04 -26.65 -23.11
C HIS A 136 13.90 -26.69 -22.10
N ILE A 137 12.66 -26.83 -22.60
CA ILE A 137 11.47 -26.85 -21.75
C ILE A 137 11.46 -28.00 -20.74
N ASP A 138 12.03 -29.16 -21.12
CA ASP A 138 12.09 -30.34 -20.25
C ASP A 138 12.99 -30.14 -19.03
N ASP A 139 13.97 -29.22 -19.10
CA ASP A 139 14.87 -28.88 -17.98
C ASP A 139 14.11 -28.21 -16.82
N ALA A 140 12.91 -27.66 -17.10
CA ALA A 140 12.04 -27.07 -16.09
C ALA A 140 11.51 -28.08 -15.06
N ALA A 141 11.71 -29.38 -15.28
CA ALA A 141 11.49 -30.41 -14.26
C ALA A 141 12.28 -30.13 -12.97
N ALA A 142 13.37 -29.36 -13.05
CA ALA A 142 14.14 -28.87 -11.90
C ALA A 142 13.30 -28.07 -10.89
N LEU A 143 12.20 -27.42 -11.31
CA LEU A 143 11.30 -26.67 -10.44
C LEU A 143 10.60 -27.55 -9.39
N PHE A 144 10.42 -28.84 -9.70
CA PHE A 144 9.64 -29.79 -8.91
C PHE A 144 10.53 -30.81 -8.17
N VAL A 145 11.84 -30.59 -8.14
CA VAL A 145 12.75 -31.48 -7.41
C VAL A 145 12.53 -31.27 -5.92
N GLU A 146 12.02 -32.30 -5.25
CA GLU A 146 11.96 -32.36 -3.80
C GLU A 146 13.28 -32.91 -3.25
N THR A 147 13.77 -32.29 -2.19
CA THR A 147 14.95 -32.72 -1.45
C THR A 147 14.53 -33.26 -0.08
N GLU A 148 15.27 -34.25 0.41
CA GLU A 148 15.05 -34.78 1.76
C GLU A 148 15.32 -33.69 2.81
N PRO A 149 14.55 -33.65 3.92
CA PRO A 149 14.77 -32.70 5.01
C PRO A 149 16.23 -32.76 5.50
N LYS A 150 16.90 -31.59 5.56
CA LYS A 150 18.27 -31.51 6.10
C LYS A 150 18.25 -31.71 7.63
N PRO A 151 19.25 -32.43 8.20
CA PRO A 151 19.33 -32.62 9.65
C PRO A 151 19.77 -31.34 10.37
N LEU A 152 19.60 -31.33 11.69
CA LEU A 152 20.08 -30.29 12.60
C LEU A 152 21.62 -30.22 12.61
N ASN A 153 22.21 -29.01 12.62
CA ASN A 153 23.66 -28.83 12.67
C ASN A 153 24.13 -28.36 14.06
N SER A 154 25.17 -28.99 14.58
CA SER A 154 25.77 -28.68 15.90
C SER A 154 27.11 -27.99 15.74
N ILE A 155 27.34 -26.90 16.47
CA ILE A 155 28.62 -26.16 16.46
C ILE A 155 29.47 -26.58 17.65
N ASP A 156 30.66 -27.15 17.42
CA ASP A 156 31.45 -27.82 18.46
C ASP A 156 32.26 -26.88 19.36
N ILE A 157 31.55 -26.09 20.18
CA ILE A 157 32.21 -25.20 21.15
C ILE A 157 32.84 -25.96 22.33
N LEU A 158 32.34 -27.16 22.68
CA LEU A 158 32.90 -27.95 23.77
C LEU A 158 34.26 -28.55 23.40
N GLY A 159 34.44 -28.91 22.12
CA GLY A 159 35.71 -29.40 21.58
C GLY A 159 36.66 -28.29 21.13
N GLU A 160 36.17 -27.26 20.45
CA GLU A 160 37.00 -26.23 19.78
C GLU A 160 36.95 -24.85 20.44
N GLY A 161 36.11 -24.65 21.45
CA GLY A 161 35.94 -23.38 22.15
C GLY A 161 35.34 -22.27 21.26
N LYS A 162 35.64 -21.01 21.61
CA LYS A 162 35.17 -19.79 20.90
C LYS A 162 35.44 -19.84 19.38
N ALA A 163 36.51 -20.49 18.94
CA ALA A 163 36.91 -20.53 17.54
C ALA A 163 35.85 -21.19 16.63
N ALA A 164 35.14 -22.22 17.11
CA ALA A 164 34.04 -22.83 16.36
C ALA A 164 32.91 -21.84 16.09
N LEU A 165 32.55 -21.03 17.09
CA LEU A 165 31.48 -20.03 16.95
C LEU A 165 31.89 -18.86 16.04
N VAL A 166 33.15 -18.41 16.10
CA VAL A 166 33.68 -17.39 15.17
C VAL A 166 33.59 -17.88 13.72
N LYS A 167 33.98 -19.14 13.48
CA LYS A 167 33.88 -19.74 12.15
C LYS A 167 32.42 -19.83 11.69
N ALA A 168 31.52 -20.32 12.56
CA ALA A 168 30.09 -20.43 12.26
C ALA A 168 29.44 -19.06 11.98
N ASN A 169 29.81 -18.01 12.72
CA ASN A 169 29.33 -16.65 12.50
C ASN A 169 29.60 -16.15 11.08
N SER A 170 30.80 -16.42 10.55
CA SER A 170 31.15 -16.06 9.17
C SER A 170 30.50 -16.98 8.14
N GLU A 171 30.41 -18.28 8.40
CA GLU A 171 29.87 -19.28 7.46
C GLU A 171 28.36 -19.16 7.26
N PHE A 172 27.62 -18.94 8.35
CA PHE A 172 26.15 -18.83 8.34
C PHE A 172 25.66 -17.38 8.31
N GLY A 173 26.55 -16.40 8.44
CA GLY A 173 26.18 -14.98 8.37
C GLY A 173 25.33 -14.51 9.55
N PHE A 174 25.57 -15.03 10.76
CA PHE A 174 24.81 -14.62 11.96
C PHE A 174 25.02 -13.14 12.34
N ALA A 175 26.10 -12.51 11.87
CA ALA A 175 26.45 -11.12 12.16
C ALA A 175 26.56 -10.81 13.68
N LEU A 176 26.99 -11.78 14.47
CA LEU A 176 27.23 -11.63 15.91
C LEU A 176 28.48 -10.76 16.15
N SER A 177 28.38 -9.87 17.13
CA SER A 177 29.51 -9.11 17.69
C SER A 177 30.43 -10.00 18.53
N ASP A 178 31.65 -9.55 18.78
CA ASP A 178 32.61 -10.27 19.64
C ASP A 178 32.06 -10.53 21.05
N GLU A 179 31.32 -9.57 21.61
CA GLU A 179 30.67 -9.68 22.93
C GLU A 179 29.54 -10.73 22.93
N GLU A 180 28.73 -10.78 21.86
CA GLU A 180 27.69 -11.79 21.70
C GLU A 180 28.27 -13.20 21.52
N ILE A 181 29.39 -13.31 20.79
CA ILE A 181 30.13 -14.56 20.65
C ILE A 181 30.65 -15.03 22.03
N ASP A 182 31.21 -14.13 22.83
CA ASP A 182 31.67 -14.46 24.19
C ASP A 182 30.51 -14.90 25.08
N TYR A 183 29.41 -14.14 25.08
CA TYR A 183 28.20 -14.45 25.83
C TYR A 183 27.63 -15.84 25.48
N LEU A 184 27.47 -16.15 24.20
CA LEU A 184 26.96 -17.45 23.74
C LEU A 184 27.93 -18.59 24.09
N THR A 185 29.24 -18.37 23.92
CA THR A 185 30.24 -19.38 24.27
C THR A 185 30.14 -19.75 25.75
N GLU A 186 30.09 -18.75 26.64
CA GLU A 186 29.95 -18.97 28.09
C GLU A 186 28.61 -19.64 28.45
N ALA A 187 27.51 -19.20 27.84
CA ALA A 187 26.18 -19.73 28.09
C ALA A 187 26.08 -21.22 27.76
N PHE A 188 26.55 -21.64 26.58
CA PHE A 188 26.46 -23.03 26.14
C PHE A 188 27.50 -23.94 26.83
N ILE A 189 28.68 -23.43 27.20
CA ILE A 189 29.61 -24.15 28.10
C ILE A 189 28.93 -24.43 29.44
N LYS A 190 28.23 -23.45 30.02
CA LYS A 190 27.50 -23.59 31.29
C LYS A 190 26.33 -24.58 31.17
N LEU A 191 25.65 -24.62 30.02
CA LEU A 191 24.61 -25.61 29.72
C LEU A 191 25.17 -27.03 29.53
N GLY A 192 26.49 -27.17 29.32
CA GLY A 192 27.14 -28.47 29.16
C GLY A 192 26.82 -29.16 27.84
N ARG A 193 26.45 -28.41 26.81
CA ARG A 193 26.15 -28.92 25.46
C ARG A 193 26.57 -27.93 24.37
N ASN A 194 26.75 -28.44 23.16
CA ASN A 194 26.97 -27.59 21.98
C ASN A 194 25.67 -26.86 21.58
N PRO A 195 25.76 -25.62 21.06
CA PRO A 195 24.65 -24.93 20.40
C PRO A 195 24.37 -25.52 19.02
N HIS A 196 23.11 -25.42 18.60
CA HIS A 196 22.72 -25.71 17.22
C HIS A 196 22.60 -24.44 16.38
N ASP A 197 22.74 -24.58 15.06
CA ASP A 197 22.59 -23.50 14.08
C ASP A 197 21.26 -22.73 14.23
N ILE A 198 20.15 -23.44 14.40
CA ILE A 198 18.83 -22.87 14.69
C ILE A 198 18.80 -21.98 15.94
N GLU A 199 19.52 -22.35 17.01
CA GLU A 199 19.56 -21.58 18.25
C GLU A 199 20.39 -20.30 18.09
N LEU A 200 21.48 -20.39 17.32
CA LEU A 200 22.36 -19.25 17.02
C LEU A 200 21.70 -18.28 16.04
N MET A 201 21.03 -18.78 15.00
CA MET A 201 20.26 -17.95 14.06
C MET A 201 19.11 -17.24 14.78
N MET A 202 18.34 -17.95 15.60
CA MET A 202 17.28 -17.36 16.41
C MET A 202 17.84 -16.25 17.33
N PHE A 203 18.96 -16.50 18.00
CA PHE A 203 19.61 -15.48 18.83
C PHE A 203 20.06 -14.27 18.00
N ALA A 204 20.68 -14.49 16.85
CA ALA A 204 21.17 -13.45 15.97
C ALA A 204 20.05 -12.53 15.45
N GLN A 205 18.90 -13.09 15.06
CA GLN A 205 17.77 -12.29 14.60
C GLN A 205 17.13 -11.51 15.75
N ALA A 206 16.84 -12.19 16.88
CA ALA A 206 16.22 -11.57 18.05
C ALA A 206 17.11 -10.49 18.70
N ASN A 207 18.42 -10.52 18.47
CA ASN A 207 19.37 -9.53 18.98
C ASN A 207 20.00 -8.66 17.87
N SER A 208 19.45 -8.65 16.66
CA SER A 208 19.88 -7.75 15.58
C SER A 208 19.60 -6.28 15.94
N GLU A 209 20.26 -5.33 15.25
CA GLU A 209 19.94 -3.90 15.43
C GLU A 209 18.47 -3.62 15.10
N HIS A 210 17.97 -4.25 14.03
CA HIS A 210 16.59 -4.12 13.56
C HIS A 210 15.54 -4.55 14.61
N CYS A 211 15.80 -5.62 15.39
CA CYS A 211 14.85 -6.11 16.40
C CYS A 211 15.07 -5.52 17.80
N ARG A 212 16.32 -5.20 18.18
CA ARG A 212 16.63 -4.68 19.53
C ARG A 212 16.74 -3.18 19.64
N HIS A 213 16.81 -2.45 18.53
CA HIS A 213 16.96 -0.99 18.50
C HIS A 213 18.13 -0.54 19.41
N LYS A 214 19.30 -1.20 19.31
CA LYS A 214 20.38 -1.02 20.30
C LYS A 214 20.91 0.41 20.29
N ILE A 215 20.96 1.07 19.13
CA ILE A 215 21.35 2.48 18.99
C ILE A 215 20.32 3.41 19.67
N PHE A 216 19.02 3.15 19.50
CA PHE A 216 17.98 3.94 20.17
C PHE A 216 17.96 3.73 21.68
N GLY A 217 18.41 2.55 22.13
CA GLY A 217 18.60 2.19 23.53
C GLY A 217 19.95 2.60 24.14
N SER A 218 20.92 3.06 23.35
CA SER A 218 22.31 3.23 23.81
C SER A 218 22.51 4.35 24.83
N GLU A 219 23.62 4.29 25.56
CA GLU A 219 24.19 5.45 26.25
C GLU A 219 25.01 6.28 25.25
N TRP A 220 24.91 7.61 25.33
CA TRP A 220 25.57 8.53 24.41
C TRP A 220 26.59 9.39 25.14
N THR A 221 27.78 9.55 24.58
CA THR A 221 28.82 10.48 25.03
C THR A 221 29.14 11.47 23.93
N ILE A 222 28.84 12.76 24.14
CA ILE A 222 29.00 13.82 23.15
C ILE A 222 30.10 14.75 23.62
N ASP A 223 31.15 14.94 22.83
CA ASP A 223 32.29 15.81 23.17
C ASP A 223 32.90 15.50 24.56
N GLY A 224 32.87 14.24 24.96
CA GLY A 224 33.35 13.76 26.26
C GLY A 224 32.32 13.80 27.41
N GLU A 225 31.10 14.28 27.16
CA GLU A 225 30.02 14.36 28.16
C GLU A 225 28.96 13.28 27.96
N VAL A 226 28.75 12.46 29.00
CA VAL A 226 27.70 11.44 29.03
C VAL A 226 26.32 12.10 29.07
N GLN A 227 25.47 11.75 28.14
CA GLN A 227 24.12 12.25 28.03
C GLN A 227 23.16 11.48 28.95
N PRO A 228 22.19 12.16 29.59
CA PRO A 228 21.34 11.55 30.60
C PRO A 228 20.26 10.60 30.03
N LEU A 229 19.94 10.71 28.74
CA LEU A 229 18.84 10.01 28.08
C LEU A 229 19.31 9.35 26.78
N SER A 230 18.76 8.18 26.46
CA SER A 230 18.85 7.60 25.11
C SER A 230 17.89 8.27 24.13
N LEU A 231 18.07 8.00 22.84
CA LEU A 231 17.13 8.45 21.80
C LEU A 231 15.69 7.98 22.11
N PHE A 232 15.51 6.70 22.46
CA PHE A 232 14.18 6.18 22.79
C PHE A 232 13.58 6.82 24.04
N GLN A 233 14.39 7.15 25.05
CA GLN A 233 13.92 7.87 26.23
C GLN A 233 13.48 9.30 25.89
N MET A 234 14.16 9.96 24.93
CA MET A 234 13.74 11.27 24.42
C MET A 234 12.43 11.18 23.64
N ILE A 235 12.19 10.12 22.85
CA ILE A 235 10.88 9.91 22.20
C ILE A 235 9.78 9.64 23.24
N LYS A 236 10.03 8.75 24.22
CA LYS A 236 9.09 8.45 25.31
C LYS A 236 8.74 9.66 26.17
N ASN A 237 9.60 10.68 26.21
CA ASN A 237 9.32 11.93 26.89
C ASN A 237 8.05 12.60 26.31
N THR A 238 7.84 12.55 24.99
CA THR A 238 6.66 13.14 24.36
C THR A 238 5.35 12.55 24.88
N TYR A 239 5.27 11.23 24.99
CA TYR A 239 4.12 10.53 25.59
C TYR A 239 3.99 10.83 27.09
N LYS A 240 5.11 10.87 27.82
CA LYS A 240 5.09 11.20 29.26
C LYS A 240 4.50 12.60 29.52
N GLU A 241 4.87 13.59 28.70
CA GLU A 241 4.39 14.97 28.85
C GLU A 241 3.00 15.18 28.22
N SER A 242 2.60 14.36 27.24
CA SER A 242 1.30 14.46 26.52
C SER A 242 0.56 13.12 26.39
N PRO A 243 0.18 12.45 27.51
CA PRO A 243 -0.41 11.11 27.47
C PRO A 243 -1.89 11.09 27.07
N THR A 244 -2.54 12.26 27.02
CA THR A 244 -3.98 12.39 26.79
C THR A 244 -4.41 11.70 25.49
N ASP A 245 -5.49 10.91 25.60
CA ASP A 245 -6.12 10.17 24.51
C ASP A 245 -5.24 9.14 23.79
N VAL A 246 -4.10 8.75 24.40
CA VAL A 246 -3.30 7.60 23.99
C VAL A 246 -3.68 6.40 24.86
N LEU A 247 -4.17 5.34 24.24
CA LEU A 247 -4.62 4.11 24.88
C LEU A 247 -3.52 3.03 24.92
N SER A 248 -2.66 2.98 23.90
CA SER A 248 -1.51 2.08 23.84
C SER A 248 -0.32 2.76 23.17
N ALA A 249 0.87 2.65 23.78
CA ALA A 249 2.13 3.16 23.25
C ALA A 249 3.30 2.30 23.76
N TYR A 250 4.23 1.94 22.86
CA TYR A 250 5.47 1.20 23.15
C TYR A 250 5.30 -0.16 23.86
N LYS A 251 4.12 -0.78 23.76
CA LYS A 251 3.78 -2.06 24.39
C LYS A 251 3.05 -3.02 23.44
N ASP A 252 3.04 -2.68 22.16
CA ASP A 252 2.38 -3.45 21.10
C ASP A 252 2.98 -3.04 19.74
N ASN A 253 2.58 -3.75 18.68
CA ASN A 253 3.06 -3.53 17.32
C ASN A 253 2.60 -2.20 16.72
N ALA A 254 1.49 -1.65 17.20
CA ALA A 254 0.97 -0.34 16.83
C ALA A 254 0.59 0.46 18.08
N SER A 255 0.51 1.78 17.94
CA SER A 255 -0.10 2.62 18.99
C SER A 255 -1.59 2.77 18.76
N VAL A 256 -2.33 3.06 19.84
CA VAL A 256 -3.79 3.24 19.79
C VAL A 256 -4.16 4.54 20.47
N ILE A 257 -5.05 5.32 19.83
CA ILE A 257 -5.58 6.57 20.35
C ILE A 257 -7.11 6.54 20.38
N VAL A 258 -7.70 7.43 21.17
CA VAL A 258 -9.17 7.57 21.24
C VAL A 258 -9.71 8.01 19.88
N GLY A 259 -10.79 7.36 19.46
CA GLY A 259 -11.61 7.76 18.31
C GLY A 259 -13.06 7.98 18.76
N PHE A 260 -14.02 7.87 17.85
CA PHE A 260 -15.41 8.25 18.14
C PHE A 260 -16.34 7.05 18.39
N ASP A 261 -17.36 7.27 19.21
CA ASP A 261 -18.55 6.43 19.22
C ASP A 261 -19.25 6.46 17.87
N THR A 262 -19.51 5.29 17.30
CA THR A 262 -20.07 5.19 15.95
C THR A 262 -20.96 3.95 15.79
N GLN A 263 -21.53 3.79 14.60
CA GLN A 263 -22.26 2.59 14.21
C GLN A 263 -21.34 1.69 13.38
N ARG A 264 -20.64 0.77 14.05
CA ARG A 264 -19.83 -0.27 13.39
C ARG A 264 -20.76 -1.20 12.60
N PHE A 265 -20.37 -1.58 11.38
CA PHE A 265 -21.17 -2.42 10.50
C PHE A 265 -20.44 -3.70 10.13
N TYR A 266 -20.95 -4.85 10.57
CA TYR A 266 -20.32 -6.15 10.38
C TYR A 266 -21.34 -7.29 10.51
N PRO A 267 -21.04 -8.50 10.00
CA PRO A 267 -21.96 -9.62 10.10
C PRO A 267 -22.03 -10.18 11.52
N LYS A 268 -23.26 -10.45 11.99
CA LYS A 268 -23.54 -11.12 13.26
C LYS A 268 -24.45 -12.32 13.01
N LYS A 269 -24.15 -13.44 13.68
CA LYS A 269 -24.97 -14.64 13.58
C LYS A 269 -26.38 -14.39 14.14
N ASP A 270 -27.39 -14.61 13.32
CA ASP A 270 -28.79 -14.55 13.71
C ASP A 270 -29.20 -15.85 14.38
N ALA A 271 -29.79 -15.77 15.57
CA ALA A 271 -30.12 -16.95 16.36
C ALA A 271 -31.30 -17.76 15.80
N ALA A 272 -32.18 -17.14 15.01
CA ALA A 272 -33.36 -17.82 14.47
C ALA A 272 -33.04 -18.57 13.17
N THR A 273 -32.22 -17.98 12.30
CA THR A 273 -31.88 -18.58 11.00
C THR A 273 -30.52 -19.26 10.99
N GLY A 274 -29.62 -18.92 11.92
CA GLY A 274 -28.22 -19.34 11.90
C GLY A 274 -27.35 -18.59 10.88
N HIS A 275 -27.93 -17.71 10.06
CA HIS A 275 -27.23 -16.92 9.04
C HIS A 275 -26.41 -15.80 9.65
N TYR A 276 -25.33 -15.40 9.00
CA TYR A 276 -24.56 -14.21 9.36
C TYR A 276 -25.17 -12.98 8.69
N VAL A 277 -25.82 -12.11 9.46
CA VAL A 277 -26.54 -10.92 8.95
C VAL A 277 -25.76 -9.66 9.29
N TYR A 278 -25.50 -8.79 8.32
CA TYR A 278 -24.85 -7.50 8.60
C TYR A 278 -25.77 -6.60 9.43
N LYS A 279 -25.24 -6.05 10.53
CA LYS A 279 -25.99 -5.15 11.41
C LYS A 279 -25.10 -4.02 11.89
N TYR A 280 -25.72 -2.86 12.11
CA TYR A 280 -25.08 -1.77 12.83
C TYR A 280 -25.04 -2.05 14.33
N LYS A 281 -23.90 -1.75 14.94
CA LYS A 281 -23.66 -1.86 16.37
C LYS A 281 -23.04 -0.56 16.87
N SER A 282 -23.69 0.06 17.84
CA SER A 282 -23.14 1.20 18.57
C SER A 282 -21.89 0.77 19.33
N GLN A 283 -20.75 1.38 19.02
CA GLN A 283 -19.47 1.09 19.64
C GLN A 283 -18.44 2.19 19.29
N ALA A 284 -17.58 2.53 20.25
CA ALA A 284 -16.38 3.32 19.99
C ALA A 284 -15.43 2.63 18.99
N ALA A 285 -14.98 3.39 18.01
CA ALA A 285 -13.97 3.00 17.05
C ALA A 285 -12.68 3.76 17.36
N HIS A 286 -11.82 3.16 18.18
CA HIS A 286 -10.50 3.72 18.46
C HIS A 286 -9.58 3.54 17.26
N ILE A 287 -8.56 4.39 17.16
CA ILE A 287 -7.70 4.50 15.98
C ILE A 287 -6.36 3.87 16.34
N LEU A 288 -5.99 2.80 15.65
CA LEU A 288 -4.63 2.25 15.72
C LEU A 288 -3.79 2.88 14.59
N MET A 289 -2.48 3.02 14.79
CA MET A 289 -1.58 3.59 13.79
C MET A 289 -0.18 2.97 13.84
N LYS A 290 0.38 2.70 12.66
CA LYS A 290 1.73 2.18 12.48
C LYS A 290 2.33 2.70 11.18
N VAL A 291 3.66 2.79 11.16
CA VAL A 291 4.47 3.12 9.98
C VAL A 291 5.77 2.33 10.10
N GLU A 292 6.23 1.80 8.98
CA GLU A 292 7.29 0.81 8.82
C GLU A 292 8.13 1.11 7.57
N THR A 293 9.34 0.57 7.48
CA THR A 293 10.21 0.74 6.29
C THR A 293 10.75 -0.57 5.74
N HIS A 294 11.04 -0.60 4.44
CA HIS A 294 11.58 -1.79 3.75
C HIS A 294 12.74 -1.47 2.79
N ASN A 295 13.67 -0.66 3.28
CA ASN A 295 14.72 0.00 2.51
C ASN A 295 15.67 -0.97 1.77
N HIS A 296 16.26 -1.94 2.49
CA HIS A 296 17.25 -2.85 1.90
C HIS A 296 16.64 -3.81 0.86
N PRO A 297 15.54 -4.53 1.15
CA PRO A 297 14.89 -5.39 0.15
C PRO A 297 14.46 -4.63 -1.10
N THR A 298 13.91 -3.42 -0.97
CA THR A 298 13.53 -2.59 -2.12
C THR A 298 14.73 -2.17 -2.97
N ALA A 299 15.93 -2.02 -2.39
CA ALA A 299 17.14 -1.72 -3.15
C ALA A 299 17.60 -2.90 -4.04
N ILE A 300 17.19 -4.13 -3.70
CA ILE A 300 17.58 -5.37 -4.39
C ILE A 300 16.49 -5.84 -5.37
N ALA A 301 15.25 -5.97 -4.89
CA ALA A 301 14.08 -6.41 -5.65
C ALA A 301 12.90 -5.47 -5.34
N PRO A 302 12.78 -4.33 -6.07
CA PRO A 302 11.90 -3.23 -5.65
C PRO A 302 10.42 -3.61 -5.51
N PHE A 303 9.87 -4.39 -6.45
CA PHE A 303 8.48 -4.83 -6.41
C PHE A 303 8.17 -5.61 -5.13
N ALA A 304 8.89 -6.71 -4.91
CA ALA A 304 8.67 -7.58 -3.75
C ALA A 304 8.99 -6.87 -2.42
N GLY A 305 10.05 -6.05 -2.39
CA GLY A 305 10.39 -5.25 -1.22
C GLY A 305 9.28 -4.26 -0.83
N ALA A 306 8.74 -3.52 -1.80
CA ALA A 306 7.66 -2.58 -1.52
C ALA A 306 6.32 -3.26 -1.15
N ALA A 307 6.01 -4.39 -1.81
CA ALA A 307 4.81 -5.17 -1.51
C ALA A 307 4.83 -5.71 -0.08
N THR A 308 5.93 -6.34 0.32
CA THR A 308 6.09 -6.91 1.67
C THR A 308 6.32 -5.87 2.76
N GLY A 309 6.84 -4.68 2.41
CA GLY A 309 6.80 -3.52 3.30
C GLY A 309 5.37 -3.12 3.66
N SER A 310 4.45 -3.12 2.69
CA SER A 310 3.02 -2.88 2.96
C SER A 310 2.39 -4.04 3.73
N GLY A 311 2.69 -5.28 3.36
CA GLY A 311 2.15 -6.47 4.05
C GLY A 311 2.57 -6.55 5.51
N GLY A 312 3.86 -6.41 5.83
CA GLY A 312 4.34 -6.41 7.21
C GLY A 312 3.63 -5.39 8.08
N GLU A 313 3.47 -4.17 7.57
CA GLU A 313 2.77 -3.10 8.29
C GLU A 313 1.26 -3.38 8.48
N ILE A 314 0.59 -3.95 7.47
CA ILE A 314 -0.81 -4.40 7.59
C ILE A 314 -0.96 -5.48 8.65
N ARG A 315 0.01 -6.40 8.79
CA ARG A 315 -0.01 -7.42 9.85
C ARG A 315 0.11 -6.81 11.23
N ASP A 316 0.95 -5.79 11.42
CA ASP A 316 1.05 -5.06 12.68
C ASP A 316 -0.29 -4.43 13.10
N GLU A 317 -0.98 -3.80 12.13
CA GLU A 317 -2.32 -3.25 12.36
C GLU A 317 -3.32 -4.36 12.76
N GLY A 318 -3.33 -5.49 12.04
CA GLY A 318 -4.21 -6.63 12.34
C GLY A 318 -3.90 -7.31 13.68
N ALA A 319 -2.63 -7.33 14.09
CA ALA A 319 -2.13 -7.94 15.31
C ALA A 319 -2.16 -7.01 16.54
N THR A 320 -2.66 -5.79 16.40
CA THR A 320 -2.77 -4.85 17.54
C THR A 320 -3.80 -5.35 18.55
N GLY A 321 -3.42 -5.38 19.83
CA GLY A 321 -4.23 -5.86 20.93
C GLY A 321 -4.68 -7.30 20.72
N ARG A 322 -6.00 -7.52 20.72
CA ARG A 322 -6.63 -8.84 20.48
C ARG A 322 -7.29 -8.94 19.10
N GLY A 323 -6.83 -8.13 18.15
CA GLY A 323 -7.30 -8.09 16.77
C GLY A 323 -7.75 -6.70 16.35
N GLY A 324 -6.95 -6.04 15.51
CA GLY A 324 -7.27 -4.79 14.85
C GLY A 324 -7.85 -4.99 13.44
N LYS A 325 -8.44 -3.92 12.88
CA LYS A 325 -8.87 -3.90 11.47
C LYS A 325 -8.20 -2.75 10.72
N PRO A 326 -7.30 -3.05 9.75
CA PRO A 326 -6.74 -2.03 8.88
C PRO A 326 -7.80 -1.27 8.09
N LYS A 327 -7.65 0.04 7.94
CA LYS A 327 -8.63 0.89 7.24
C LYS A 327 -8.05 1.64 6.04
N ALA A 328 -6.93 2.33 6.19
CA ALA A 328 -6.32 3.15 5.14
C ALA A 328 -4.80 3.17 5.27
N GLY A 329 -4.11 3.20 4.13
CA GLY A 329 -2.65 3.18 4.07
C GLY A 329 -2.04 4.39 3.39
N LEU A 330 -0.72 4.50 3.55
CA LEU A 330 0.15 5.45 2.88
C LEU A 330 1.40 4.76 2.34
N THR A 331 2.07 5.38 1.37
CA THR A 331 3.34 4.87 0.84
C THR A 331 4.22 6.02 0.42
N GLY A 332 5.49 6.02 0.86
CA GLY A 332 6.46 7.06 0.54
C GLY A 332 7.76 6.49 -0.04
N PHE A 333 8.43 7.30 -0.85
CA PHE A 333 9.71 6.94 -1.45
C PHE A 333 10.74 8.08 -1.41
N THR A 334 11.98 7.76 -1.05
CA THR A 334 13.13 8.64 -1.28
C THR A 334 14.19 7.88 -2.06
N VAL A 335 14.62 8.41 -3.21
CA VAL A 335 15.65 7.80 -4.07
C VAL A 335 16.66 8.84 -4.56
N SER A 336 17.78 8.39 -5.10
CA SER A 336 18.70 9.26 -5.87
C SER A 336 18.05 9.77 -7.17
N ASN A 337 18.79 10.56 -7.95
CA ASN A 337 18.31 11.11 -9.22
C ASN A 337 17.81 10.00 -10.18
N LEU A 338 16.70 10.26 -10.88
CA LEU A 338 16.05 9.26 -11.73
C LEU A 338 16.86 9.02 -13.00
N ASN A 339 17.51 10.06 -13.54
CA ASN A 339 18.25 10.00 -14.81
C ASN A 339 17.40 9.35 -15.92
N ILE A 340 16.17 9.86 -16.09
CA ILE A 340 15.22 9.31 -17.08
C ILE A 340 15.82 9.47 -18.49
N PRO A 341 16.02 8.37 -19.25
CA PRO A 341 16.67 8.45 -20.55
C PRO A 341 15.95 9.38 -21.53
N GLY A 342 16.67 10.37 -22.08
CA GLY A 342 16.12 11.38 -22.98
C GLY A 342 15.29 12.47 -22.30
N PHE A 343 15.27 12.48 -20.96
CA PHE A 343 14.62 13.48 -20.12
C PHE A 343 15.51 13.87 -18.92
N GLU A 344 16.83 13.80 -19.10
CA GLU A 344 17.80 14.16 -18.07
C GLU A 344 17.67 15.64 -17.69
N GLN A 345 17.68 15.93 -16.39
CA GLN A 345 17.54 17.28 -15.87
C GLN A 345 18.89 17.95 -15.60
N PRO A 346 18.98 19.30 -15.65
CA PRO A 346 20.26 20.01 -15.54
C PRO A 346 21.04 19.79 -14.23
N TRP A 347 20.36 19.38 -13.16
CA TRP A 347 20.97 19.11 -11.86
C TRP A 347 21.45 17.65 -11.71
N GLU A 348 21.04 16.74 -12.58
CA GLU A 348 21.36 15.32 -12.45
C GLU A 348 22.80 15.02 -12.90
N GLU A 349 23.47 14.15 -12.15
CA GLU A 349 24.80 13.62 -12.48
C GLU A 349 24.78 12.09 -12.33
N ASN A 350 25.33 11.38 -13.31
CA ASN A 350 25.41 9.92 -13.23
C ASN A 350 26.67 9.50 -12.47
N TYR A 351 26.54 9.27 -11.16
CA TYR A 351 27.64 8.85 -10.29
C TYR A 351 27.95 7.33 -10.37
N GLY A 352 27.13 6.57 -11.09
CA GLY A 352 27.16 5.09 -11.11
C GLY A 352 26.41 4.49 -9.91
N LYS A 353 26.37 3.16 -9.82
CA LYS A 353 25.75 2.41 -8.71
C LYS A 353 26.35 1.01 -8.61
N PRO A 354 26.17 0.27 -7.50
CA PRO A 354 26.50 -1.15 -7.46
C PRO A 354 25.72 -1.94 -8.52
N SER A 355 26.39 -2.88 -9.21
CA SER A 355 25.78 -3.70 -10.26
C SER A 355 24.65 -4.62 -9.74
N ARG A 356 24.66 -4.92 -8.44
CA ARG A 356 23.67 -5.77 -7.77
C ARG A 356 22.35 -5.08 -7.38
N MET A 357 22.35 -3.75 -7.21
CA MET A 357 21.17 -3.00 -6.76
C MET A 357 20.35 -2.48 -7.95
N ALA A 358 19.06 -2.25 -7.76
CA ALA A 358 18.23 -1.53 -8.71
C ALA A 358 18.66 -0.05 -8.84
N SER A 359 18.44 0.57 -10.01
CA SER A 359 18.59 2.02 -10.13
C SER A 359 17.43 2.76 -9.47
N PRO A 360 17.58 4.06 -9.13
CA PRO A 360 16.47 4.90 -8.66
C PRO A 360 15.23 4.85 -9.56
N LEU A 361 15.42 4.90 -10.89
CA LEU A 361 14.33 4.77 -11.85
C LEU A 361 13.67 3.40 -11.82
N GLN A 362 14.44 2.31 -11.71
CA GLN A 362 13.88 0.97 -11.56
C GLN A 362 13.05 0.85 -10.28
N ILE A 363 13.54 1.40 -9.16
CA ILE A 363 12.80 1.45 -7.90
C ILE A 363 11.48 2.18 -8.08
N MET A 364 11.46 3.35 -8.74
CA MET A 364 10.24 4.12 -8.95
C MET A 364 9.30 3.56 -10.03
N ILE A 365 9.76 2.62 -10.87
CA ILE A 365 8.91 1.87 -11.79
C ILE A 365 8.26 0.68 -11.08
N GLU A 366 9.04 -0.11 -10.35
CA GLU A 366 8.62 -1.41 -9.82
C GLU A 366 8.12 -1.36 -8.37
N GLY A 367 8.76 -0.58 -7.49
CA GLY A 367 8.41 -0.45 -6.08
C GLY A 367 6.97 0.02 -5.86
N PRO A 368 6.55 1.16 -6.46
CA PRO A 368 5.17 1.61 -6.35
C PRO A 368 4.13 0.59 -6.83
N LEU A 369 4.44 -0.17 -7.88
CA LEU A 369 3.55 -1.24 -8.35
C LEU A 369 3.42 -2.36 -7.32
N GLY A 370 4.50 -2.75 -6.64
CA GLY A 370 4.49 -3.75 -5.58
C GLY A 370 3.66 -3.32 -4.37
N GLY A 371 3.91 -2.11 -3.85
CA GLY A 371 3.14 -1.56 -2.72
C GLY A 371 1.64 -1.40 -3.06
N ALA A 372 1.34 -0.93 -4.28
CA ALA A 372 -0.04 -0.82 -4.76
C ALA A 372 -0.70 -2.20 -4.95
N ALA A 373 0.00 -3.18 -5.51
CA ALA A 373 -0.51 -4.54 -5.70
C ALA A 373 -0.94 -5.16 -4.36
N PHE A 374 -0.13 -4.98 -3.31
CA PHE A 374 -0.47 -5.49 -1.97
C PHE A 374 -1.72 -4.80 -1.41
N ASN A 375 -1.75 -3.46 -1.39
CA ASN A 375 -2.89 -2.70 -0.88
C ASN A 375 -4.19 -3.00 -1.67
N ASN A 376 -4.11 -3.12 -2.99
CA ASN A 376 -5.25 -3.41 -3.88
C ASN A 376 -5.85 -4.79 -3.60
N GLU A 377 -5.00 -5.82 -3.61
CA GLU A 377 -5.42 -7.22 -3.47
C GLU A 377 -5.90 -7.51 -2.03
N PHE A 378 -5.23 -6.97 -1.01
CA PHE A 378 -5.69 -7.03 0.38
C PHE A 378 -7.02 -6.27 0.58
N GLY A 379 -7.17 -5.11 -0.08
CA GLY A 379 -8.33 -4.25 0.00
C GLY A 379 -8.24 -3.17 1.08
N ARG A 380 -7.12 -2.43 1.09
CA ARG A 380 -6.93 -1.18 1.86
C ARG A 380 -6.65 -0.05 0.87
N PRO A 381 -7.32 1.11 0.96
CA PRO A 381 -7.04 2.23 0.07
C PRO A 381 -5.72 2.90 0.45
N ALA A 382 -4.90 3.29 -0.54
CA ALA A 382 -3.65 4.02 -0.35
C ALA A 382 -3.87 5.52 -0.62
N LEU A 383 -3.95 6.32 0.45
CA LEU A 383 -4.54 7.67 0.40
C LEU A 383 -3.55 8.82 0.64
N ASN A 384 -2.35 8.54 1.16
CA ASN A 384 -1.31 9.54 1.40
C ASN A 384 0.07 8.98 1.01
N GLY A 385 1.05 9.84 0.87
CA GLY A 385 2.42 9.47 0.50
C GLY A 385 3.25 10.70 0.13
N TYR A 386 4.56 10.50 0.04
CA TYR A 386 5.48 11.48 -0.50
C TYR A 386 6.44 10.81 -1.50
N PHE A 387 7.07 11.61 -2.34
CA PHE A 387 8.15 11.12 -3.20
C PHE A 387 9.21 12.19 -3.34
N ARG A 388 10.44 11.88 -2.91
CA ARG A 388 11.61 12.76 -3.01
C ARG A 388 12.72 12.15 -3.85
N THR A 389 13.38 13.00 -4.63
CA THR A 389 14.65 12.68 -5.29
C THR A 389 15.76 13.58 -4.77
N PHE A 390 16.85 12.98 -4.29
CA PHE A 390 18.03 13.73 -3.87
C PHE A 390 19.33 12.93 -4.11
N GLU A 391 20.21 13.48 -4.93
CA GLU A 391 21.59 13.01 -5.08
C GLU A 391 22.47 14.18 -5.54
N GLN A 392 23.46 14.54 -4.72
CA GLN A 392 24.33 15.67 -4.99
C GLN A 392 25.70 15.49 -4.33
N ASN A 393 26.74 16.05 -4.95
CA ASN A 393 28.03 16.21 -4.30
C ASN A 393 27.97 17.40 -3.34
N VAL A 394 28.18 17.16 -2.05
CA VAL A 394 28.20 18.17 -1.00
C VAL A 394 29.56 18.10 -0.32
N ASN A 395 30.38 19.13 -0.52
CA ASN A 395 31.73 19.25 0.05
C ASN A 395 32.65 18.04 -0.23
N GLY A 396 32.54 17.43 -1.42
CA GLY A 396 33.37 16.31 -1.85
C GLY A 396 32.81 14.93 -1.53
N GLU A 397 31.68 14.85 -0.83
CA GLU A 397 30.95 13.60 -0.55
C GLU A 397 29.64 13.55 -1.32
N VAL A 398 29.33 12.41 -1.94
CA VAL A 398 28.02 12.24 -2.57
C VAL A 398 26.97 11.86 -1.53
N LYS A 399 25.99 12.75 -1.35
CA LYS A 399 24.83 12.54 -0.50
C LYS A 399 23.65 12.12 -1.37
N GLY A 400 22.92 11.07 -0.97
CA GLY A 400 21.78 10.58 -1.75
C GLY A 400 21.21 9.25 -1.25
N PHE A 401 20.34 8.62 -2.04
CA PHE A 401 19.53 7.47 -1.62
C PHE A 401 19.61 6.31 -2.63
N HIS A 402 20.82 5.75 -2.82
CA HIS A 402 20.99 4.48 -3.56
C HIS A 402 20.35 3.31 -2.80
N LYS A 403 20.51 3.27 -1.48
CA LYS A 403 19.58 2.54 -0.61
C LYS A 403 18.37 3.46 -0.42
N PRO A 404 17.19 3.10 -0.97
CA PRO A 404 16.03 3.98 -0.96
C PRO A 404 15.43 4.05 0.44
N ILE A 405 14.64 5.08 0.69
CA ILE A 405 13.56 4.97 1.68
C ILE A 405 12.37 4.37 0.94
N MET A 406 11.89 3.23 1.40
CA MET A 406 10.56 2.71 1.06
C MET A 406 9.81 2.61 2.38
N ILE A 407 8.78 3.43 2.54
CA ILE A 407 7.99 3.53 3.76
C ILE A 407 6.54 3.16 3.46
N ALA A 408 5.96 2.35 4.33
CA ALA A 408 4.56 1.97 4.30
C ALA A 408 3.98 2.20 5.69
N GLY A 409 2.72 2.60 5.76
CA GLY A 409 2.07 2.93 7.02
C GLY A 409 0.58 3.02 6.84
N GLY A 410 -0.12 3.18 7.94
CA GLY A 410 -1.55 3.33 7.90
C GLY A 410 -2.17 3.52 9.26
N TYR A 411 -3.49 3.58 9.21
CA TYR A 411 -4.30 3.48 10.40
C TYR A 411 -5.46 2.52 10.17
N GLY A 412 -5.87 1.97 11.31
CA GLY A 412 -6.96 1.04 11.40
C GLY A 412 -7.86 1.41 12.55
N ASN A 413 -8.65 0.44 12.94
CA ASN A 413 -9.75 0.65 13.84
C ASN A 413 -9.83 -0.54 14.80
N ILE A 414 -9.87 -0.26 16.10
CA ILE A 414 -9.89 -1.27 17.17
C ILE A 414 -11.02 -1.01 18.15
N ARG A 415 -11.49 -2.08 18.81
CA ARG A 415 -12.51 -1.99 19.85
C ARG A 415 -11.87 -1.66 21.21
N PRO A 416 -12.53 -0.89 22.08
CA PRO A 416 -12.00 -0.53 23.39
C PRO A 416 -11.60 -1.73 24.26
N ASP A 417 -12.44 -2.78 24.25
CA ASP A 417 -12.27 -4.03 24.98
C ASP A 417 -11.16 -4.94 24.43
N HIS A 418 -10.60 -4.61 23.26
CA HIS A 418 -9.55 -5.40 22.60
C HIS A 418 -8.23 -4.65 22.44
N VAL A 419 -8.09 -3.42 22.99
CA VAL A 419 -6.84 -2.66 22.94
C VAL A 419 -5.73 -3.35 23.73
N GLU A 420 -6.05 -3.88 24.90
CA GLU A 420 -5.11 -4.63 25.72
C GLU A 420 -5.09 -6.10 25.32
N LYS A 421 -3.89 -6.69 25.29
CA LYS A 421 -3.72 -8.14 25.18
C LYS A 421 -4.13 -8.81 26.49
N ASP A 422 -4.81 -9.96 26.39
CA ASP A 422 -5.11 -10.77 27.58
C ASP A 422 -3.85 -11.55 28.00
N PRO A 423 -3.65 -11.83 29.30
CA PRO A 423 -2.50 -12.59 29.75
C PRO A 423 -2.57 -14.05 29.26
N ILE A 424 -1.52 -14.48 28.57
CA ILE A 424 -1.30 -15.90 28.24
C ILE A 424 -1.07 -16.68 29.53
N GLN A 425 -1.64 -17.89 29.61
CA GLN A 425 -1.50 -18.79 30.75
C GLN A 425 -0.88 -20.13 30.34
N PRO A 426 -0.24 -20.86 31.27
CA PRO A 426 0.19 -22.23 31.01
C PRO A 426 -0.95 -23.10 30.47
N GLY A 427 -0.68 -23.84 29.40
CA GLY A 427 -1.67 -24.66 28.68
C GLY A 427 -2.47 -23.93 27.60
N ASP A 428 -2.32 -22.61 27.44
CA ASP A 428 -2.87 -21.90 26.27
C ASP A 428 -2.16 -22.40 25.00
N LEU A 429 -2.94 -22.58 23.93
CA LEU A 429 -2.47 -23.13 22.67
C LEU A 429 -1.77 -22.05 21.84
N LEU A 430 -0.60 -22.40 21.30
CA LEU A 430 0.22 -21.52 20.48
C LEU A 430 0.07 -21.91 19.00
N ILE A 431 -0.36 -20.94 18.19
CA ILE A 431 -0.81 -21.15 16.82
C ILE A 431 -0.01 -20.28 15.86
N VAL A 432 0.28 -20.81 14.67
CA VAL A 432 0.61 -20.02 13.48
C VAL A 432 -0.61 -19.97 12.57
N LEU A 433 -1.02 -18.77 12.17
CA LEU A 433 -2.10 -18.50 11.23
C LEU A 433 -1.49 -17.95 9.93
N GLY A 434 -1.94 -18.46 8.78
CA GLY A 434 -1.59 -17.93 7.46
C GLY A 434 -0.62 -18.78 6.65
N GLY A 435 0.14 -18.12 5.77
CA GLY A 435 0.89 -18.74 4.68
C GLY A 435 1.86 -19.86 5.10
N PRO A 436 2.01 -20.94 4.31
CA PRO A 436 3.05 -21.92 4.54
C PRO A 436 4.48 -21.34 4.42
N ALA A 437 5.40 -21.89 5.20
CA ALA A 437 6.81 -21.56 5.17
C ALA A 437 7.48 -21.98 3.85
N MET A 438 8.44 -21.15 3.43
CA MET A 438 9.33 -21.31 2.27
C MET A 438 10.70 -20.72 2.65
N LEU A 439 11.76 -21.07 1.92
CA LEU A 439 13.10 -20.53 2.17
C LEU A 439 13.22 -19.10 1.61
N ILE A 440 12.64 -18.16 2.36
CA ILE A 440 12.53 -16.74 2.01
C ILE A 440 13.07 -15.91 3.16
N GLY A 441 13.85 -14.86 2.86
CA GLY A 441 14.24 -13.89 3.88
C GLY A 441 15.14 -14.43 4.99
N LEU A 442 15.77 -15.60 4.84
CA LEU A 442 16.57 -16.19 5.92
C LEU A 442 17.70 -15.24 6.31
N GLY A 443 17.60 -14.68 7.52
CA GLY A 443 18.58 -13.74 8.05
C GLY A 443 18.34 -12.26 7.68
N GLY A 444 17.15 -11.89 7.21
CA GLY A 444 16.82 -10.53 6.77
C GLY A 444 17.05 -9.44 7.83
N GLY A 445 16.77 -9.72 9.10
CA GLY A 445 17.09 -8.82 10.23
C GLY A 445 18.60 -8.50 10.34
N ALA A 446 19.45 -9.51 10.15
CA ALA A 446 20.91 -9.32 10.12
C ALA A 446 21.37 -8.60 8.84
N ALA A 447 20.84 -8.97 7.67
CA ALA A 447 21.19 -8.36 6.39
C ALA A 447 20.80 -6.88 6.28
N SER A 448 19.67 -6.49 6.88
CA SER A 448 19.23 -5.09 6.93
C SER A 448 20.06 -4.22 7.88
N SER A 449 20.79 -4.84 8.83
CA SER A 449 21.61 -4.17 9.86
C SER A 449 23.03 -3.79 9.39
N VAL A 450 23.40 -4.04 8.13
CA VAL A 450 24.74 -3.76 7.59
C VAL A 450 24.74 -2.78 6.40
N ASP A 451 25.92 -2.24 6.06
CA ASP A 451 26.12 -1.41 4.87
C ASP A 451 25.84 -2.19 3.58
N SER A 452 25.09 -1.58 2.65
CA SER A 452 24.82 -2.16 1.33
C SER A 452 26.08 -2.11 0.47
N GLY A 453 26.59 -3.28 0.04
CA GLY A 453 27.78 -3.32 -0.84
C GLY A 453 28.92 -4.24 -0.39
N THR A 454 28.91 -4.72 0.85
CA THR A 454 29.96 -5.60 1.42
C THR A 454 29.62 -7.09 1.45
N MET A 455 28.36 -7.48 1.17
CA MET A 455 27.84 -8.85 1.25
C MET A 455 28.10 -9.70 -0.02
N GLY A 456 28.15 -11.04 0.09
CA GLY A 456 28.29 -11.97 -1.04
C GLY A 456 26.98 -12.31 -1.78
N GLU A 457 27.06 -12.87 -3.00
CA GLU A 457 25.91 -13.11 -3.90
C GLU A 457 24.78 -13.98 -3.28
N ASN A 458 25.13 -14.97 -2.44
CA ASN A 458 24.13 -15.83 -1.79
C ASN A 458 23.22 -15.08 -0.81
N LEU A 459 23.69 -13.97 -0.22
CA LEU A 459 22.92 -13.15 0.73
C LEU A 459 21.95 -12.21 0.01
N ASP A 460 22.26 -11.77 -1.22
CA ASP A 460 21.34 -10.93 -2.00
C ASP A 460 20.07 -11.72 -2.41
N PHE A 461 20.18 -13.03 -2.64
CA PHE A 461 19.01 -13.90 -2.85
C PHE A 461 18.18 -14.11 -1.58
N ALA A 462 18.79 -14.06 -0.39
CA ALA A 462 18.06 -14.12 0.86
C ALA A 462 17.21 -12.85 1.08
N SER A 463 17.63 -11.70 0.53
CA SER A 463 16.87 -10.44 0.59
C SER A 463 15.68 -10.36 -0.38
N VAL A 464 15.50 -11.34 -1.27
CA VAL A 464 14.34 -11.38 -2.19
C VAL A 464 13.12 -11.87 -1.42
N GLN A 465 12.17 -10.95 -1.25
CA GLN A 465 10.89 -11.20 -0.58
C GLN A 465 9.84 -11.80 -1.53
N ARG A 466 8.70 -12.22 -0.99
CA ARG A 466 7.57 -12.76 -1.75
C ARG A 466 6.25 -12.39 -1.10
N GLU A 467 5.35 -11.81 -1.88
CA GLU A 467 4.01 -11.39 -1.46
C GLU A 467 2.90 -12.36 -1.92
N ASN A 468 1.89 -12.56 -1.08
CA ASN A 468 0.61 -13.17 -1.42
C ASN A 468 -0.54 -12.46 -0.67
N PRO A 469 -0.94 -11.25 -1.09
CA PRO A 469 -1.90 -10.42 -0.34
C PRO A 469 -3.27 -11.10 -0.11
N GLU A 470 -3.71 -11.97 -1.02
CA GLU A 470 -4.93 -12.77 -0.87
C GLU A 470 -4.90 -13.69 0.38
N MET A 471 -3.73 -14.27 0.69
CA MET A 471 -3.53 -15.03 1.92
C MET A 471 -3.68 -14.15 3.15
N GLU A 472 -3.09 -12.96 3.13
CA GLU A 472 -3.20 -12.02 4.25
C GLU A 472 -4.64 -11.50 4.41
N ARG A 473 -5.39 -11.35 3.31
CA ARG A 473 -6.83 -11.05 3.38
C ARG A 473 -7.61 -12.17 4.05
N ARG A 474 -7.29 -13.44 3.78
CA ARG A 474 -7.90 -14.59 4.48
C ARG A 474 -7.60 -14.56 5.98
N CYS A 475 -6.35 -14.26 6.35
CA CYS A 475 -5.97 -14.06 7.76
C CYS A 475 -6.76 -12.92 8.40
N GLN A 476 -6.89 -11.78 7.71
CA GLN A 476 -7.64 -10.64 8.22
C GLN A 476 -9.13 -10.97 8.41
N GLU A 477 -9.77 -11.78 7.56
CA GLU A 477 -11.17 -12.20 7.80
C GLU A 477 -11.31 -13.11 9.02
N VAL A 478 -10.29 -13.92 9.35
CA VAL A 478 -10.25 -14.69 10.61
C VAL A 478 -10.14 -13.75 11.81
N ILE A 479 -9.18 -12.83 11.79
CA ILE A 479 -8.98 -11.82 12.85
C ILE A 479 -10.25 -10.99 13.01
N ASP A 480 -10.84 -10.58 11.89
CA ASP A 480 -12.07 -9.82 11.85
C ASP A 480 -13.23 -10.57 12.50
N THR A 481 -13.41 -11.84 12.14
CA THR A 481 -14.43 -12.68 12.76
C THR A 481 -14.21 -12.83 14.25
N CYS A 482 -12.95 -12.97 14.70
CA CYS A 482 -12.61 -13.08 16.12
C CYS A 482 -12.98 -11.82 16.91
N TRP A 483 -12.59 -10.62 16.49
CA TRP A 483 -12.93 -9.40 17.23
C TRP A 483 -14.44 -9.08 17.16
N ARG A 484 -15.13 -9.45 16.07
CA ARG A 484 -16.59 -9.24 15.91
C ARG A 484 -17.42 -10.10 16.89
N LEU A 485 -16.83 -11.13 17.50
CA LEU A 485 -17.45 -11.94 18.56
C LEU A 485 -17.51 -11.22 19.92
N GLU A 486 -17.03 -9.97 20.01
CA GLU A 486 -17.13 -9.14 21.20
C GLU A 486 -16.43 -9.82 22.39
N ASP A 487 -17.12 -10.06 23.50
CA ASP A 487 -16.60 -10.73 24.69
C ASP A 487 -16.19 -12.20 24.42
N ALA A 488 -16.68 -12.81 23.34
CA ALA A 488 -16.37 -14.18 22.95
C ALA A 488 -15.19 -14.28 21.97
N ASN A 489 -14.40 -13.22 21.82
CA ASN A 489 -13.17 -13.23 21.01
C ASN A 489 -12.20 -14.33 21.51
N PRO A 490 -11.88 -15.35 20.69
CA PRO A 490 -11.04 -16.46 21.10
C PRO A 490 -9.55 -16.10 21.24
N ILE A 491 -9.12 -14.98 20.63
CA ILE A 491 -7.73 -14.51 20.67
C ILE A 491 -7.43 -13.98 22.06
N VAL A 492 -6.42 -14.56 22.71
CA VAL A 492 -5.84 -14.08 23.97
C VAL A 492 -4.79 -13.02 23.67
N SER A 493 -3.89 -13.34 22.77
CA SER A 493 -2.81 -12.47 22.29
C SER A 493 -2.49 -12.83 20.85
N VAL A 494 -2.09 -11.85 20.05
CA VAL A 494 -1.68 -12.01 18.65
C VAL A 494 -0.48 -11.11 18.37
N HIS A 495 0.40 -11.56 17.48
CA HIS A 495 1.58 -10.84 17.03
C HIS A 495 1.81 -11.12 15.54
N ASP A 496 2.36 -10.14 14.82
CA ASP A 496 2.81 -10.35 13.44
C ASP A 496 3.99 -11.34 13.38
N VAL A 497 4.24 -11.89 12.19
CA VAL A 497 5.50 -12.56 11.88
C VAL A 497 6.24 -11.73 10.83
N GLY A 498 7.39 -11.18 11.24
CA GLY A 498 8.27 -10.35 10.43
C GLY A 498 9.72 -10.84 10.45
N ALA A 499 10.64 -9.95 10.81
CA ALA A 499 12.08 -10.25 10.86
C ALA A 499 12.39 -11.41 11.83
N GLY A 500 13.23 -12.35 11.39
CA GLY A 500 13.52 -13.59 12.13
C GLY A 500 12.40 -14.63 12.15
N GLY A 501 11.25 -14.37 11.53
CA GLY A 501 10.17 -15.34 11.39
C GLY A 501 9.58 -15.80 12.73
N ILE A 502 9.16 -17.07 12.77
CA ILE A 502 8.55 -17.68 13.98
C ILE A 502 9.57 -17.71 15.13
N SER A 503 10.88 -17.77 14.81
CA SER A 503 11.96 -17.75 15.78
C SER A 503 12.02 -16.48 16.63
N ASN A 504 11.51 -15.35 16.13
CA ASN A 504 11.37 -14.13 16.92
C ASN A 504 9.97 -14.01 17.52
N ALA A 505 8.94 -14.14 16.67
CA ALA A 505 7.57 -13.86 17.06
C ALA A 505 7.03 -14.79 18.16
N MET A 506 7.33 -16.09 18.11
CA MET A 506 6.80 -17.04 19.09
C MET A 506 7.47 -16.88 20.47
N PRO A 507 8.80 -16.72 20.58
CA PRO A 507 9.44 -16.38 21.85
C PRO A 507 8.99 -15.03 22.43
N GLU A 508 8.81 -13.99 21.61
CA GLU A 508 8.27 -12.70 22.07
C GLU A 508 6.87 -12.86 22.66
N LEU A 509 5.97 -13.54 21.94
CA LEU A 509 4.59 -13.77 22.35
C LEU A 509 4.48 -14.36 23.77
N VAL A 510 5.30 -15.36 24.12
CA VAL A 510 5.28 -15.99 25.46
C VAL A 510 6.13 -15.27 26.50
N ASN A 511 7.20 -14.59 26.07
CA ASN A 511 8.10 -13.89 26.98
C ASN A 511 7.44 -12.66 27.62
N ASP A 512 6.53 -11.99 26.91
CA ASP A 512 5.75 -10.85 27.42
C ASP A 512 4.93 -11.19 28.68
N HIS A 513 4.72 -12.49 28.93
CA HIS A 513 4.01 -13.01 30.11
C HIS A 513 4.90 -13.86 31.03
N GLU A 514 6.22 -13.79 30.87
CA GLU A 514 7.20 -14.56 31.65
C GLU A 514 7.02 -16.08 31.56
N LEU A 515 6.60 -16.60 30.40
CA LEU A 515 6.38 -18.02 30.15
C LEU A 515 7.46 -18.62 29.24
N GLY A 516 7.45 -19.95 29.12
CA GLY A 516 8.13 -20.69 28.06
C GLY A 516 7.14 -21.38 27.13
N ALA A 517 7.64 -22.25 26.26
CA ALA A 517 6.80 -22.98 25.30
C ALA A 517 7.39 -24.35 24.95
N VAL A 518 6.51 -25.31 24.70
CA VAL A 518 6.84 -26.60 24.05
C VAL A 518 6.10 -26.67 22.73
N LEU A 519 6.85 -26.78 21.63
CA LEU A 519 6.35 -26.65 20.27
C LEU A 519 6.82 -27.82 19.40
N ASP A 520 6.01 -28.22 18.42
CA ASP A 520 6.35 -29.21 17.40
C ASP A 520 6.70 -28.52 16.08
N LEU A 521 7.98 -28.61 15.69
CA LEU A 521 8.50 -28.02 14.46
C LEU A 521 7.79 -28.55 13.22
N ARG A 522 7.39 -29.82 13.21
CA ARG A 522 6.82 -30.51 12.05
C ARG A 522 5.33 -30.21 11.84
N LYS A 523 4.71 -29.44 12.74
CA LYS A 523 3.37 -28.89 12.53
C LYS A 523 3.35 -27.56 11.79
N ILE A 524 4.50 -26.89 11.66
CA ILE A 524 4.59 -25.64 10.88
C ILE A 524 4.26 -25.97 9.41
N PRO A 525 3.21 -25.36 8.82
CA PRO A 525 2.90 -25.60 7.41
C PRO A 525 4.10 -25.19 6.54
N SER A 526 4.54 -26.07 5.65
CA SER A 526 5.70 -25.85 4.78
C SER A 526 5.40 -26.33 3.36
N LEU A 527 5.83 -25.55 2.36
CA LEU A 527 5.79 -25.96 0.94
C LEU A 527 7.16 -26.46 0.44
N GLU A 528 8.19 -26.42 1.28
CA GLU A 528 9.53 -26.92 0.96
C GLU A 528 9.95 -27.99 1.98
N PRO A 529 9.79 -29.30 1.66
CA PRO A 529 10.07 -30.37 2.60
C PRO A 529 11.56 -30.49 2.95
N GLY A 530 12.45 -30.07 2.04
CA GLY A 530 13.90 -30.16 2.20
C GLY A 530 14.53 -29.19 3.20
N MET A 531 13.75 -28.26 3.77
CA MET A 531 14.28 -27.26 4.70
C MET A 531 14.85 -27.90 5.98
N SER A 532 15.98 -27.38 6.44
CA SER A 532 16.55 -27.69 7.76
C SER A 532 15.67 -27.14 8.89
N PRO A 533 15.87 -27.60 10.14
CA PRO A 533 15.19 -26.99 11.28
C PRO A 533 15.38 -25.47 11.40
N MET A 534 16.60 -24.98 11.16
CA MET A 534 16.89 -23.54 11.14
C MET A 534 16.09 -22.80 10.06
N GLU A 535 16.04 -23.36 8.86
CA GLU A 535 15.32 -22.79 7.70
C GLU A 535 13.81 -22.74 7.97
N ILE A 536 13.20 -23.79 8.55
CA ILE A 536 11.77 -23.82 8.92
C ILE A 536 11.45 -22.79 10.01
N TRP A 537 12.31 -22.66 11.02
CA TRP A 537 12.06 -21.83 12.20
C TRP A 537 12.30 -20.33 11.95
N SER A 538 13.30 -20.00 11.12
CA SER A 538 13.83 -18.63 10.99
C SER A 538 13.60 -17.98 9.61
N ASN A 539 12.88 -18.64 8.69
CA ASN A 539 12.48 -17.97 7.44
C ASN A 539 11.51 -16.82 7.71
N GLU A 540 11.59 -15.80 6.87
CA GLU A 540 10.72 -14.63 6.88
C GLU A 540 9.66 -14.73 5.78
N ALA A 541 9.13 -15.96 5.54
CA ALA A 541 7.96 -16.12 4.69
C ALA A 541 6.80 -15.26 5.21
N GLN A 542 6.08 -14.64 4.29
CA GLN A 542 5.11 -13.58 4.56
C GLN A 542 3.72 -14.12 4.93
N GLU A 543 2.80 -13.20 5.20
CA GLU A 543 1.38 -13.47 5.49
C GLU A 543 1.13 -14.43 6.68
N ARG A 544 1.95 -14.31 7.73
CA ARG A 544 1.85 -15.13 8.95
C ARG A 544 1.64 -14.29 10.21
N TYR A 545 0.89 -14.86 11.14
CA TYR A 545 0.66 -14.35 12.49
C TYR A 545 0.92 -15.47 13.49
N VAL A 546 1.41 -15.13 14.69
CA VAL A 546 1.37 -16.04 15.85
C VAL A 546 0.30 -15.58 16.81
N LEU A 547 -0.42 -16.53 17.40
CA LEU A 547 -1.49 -16.22 18.35
C LEU A 547 -1.62 -17.27 19.45
N ALA A 548 -2.13 -16.82 20.59
CA ALA A 548 -2.50 -17.66 21.72
C ALA A 548 -4.02 -17.73 21.84
N ILE A 549 -4.56 -18.94 22.04
CA ILE A 549 -5.97 -19.16 22.36
C ILE A 549 -6.12 -20.11 23.55
N ARG A 550 -7.28 -20.05 24.20
CA ARG A 550 -7.65 -21.06 25.20
C ARG A 550 -7.94 -22.41 24.52
N PRO A 551 -7.60 -23.56 25.13
CA PRO A 551 -7.94 -24.87 24.56
C PRO A 551 -9.43 -25.05 24.27
N SER A 552 -10.30 -24.47 25.10
CA SER A 552 -11.76 -24.50 24.92
C SER A 552 -12.24 -23.74 23.68
N SER A 553 -11.40 -22.86 23.11
CA SER A 553 -11.74 -22.04 21.95
C SER A 553 -11.31 -22.68 20.62
N LEU A 554 -10.60 -23.82 20.65
CA LEU A 554 -10.03 -24.43 19.45
C LEU A 554 -11.09 -24.79 18.40
N GLU A 555 -12.20 -25.45 18.81
CA GLU A 555 -13.27 -25.83 17.88
C GLU A 555 -13.91 -24.62 17.19
N LEU A 556 -14.08 -23.52 17.94
CA LEU A 556 -14.57 -22.26 17.40
C LEU A 556 -13.56 -21.69 16.39
N PHE A 557 -12.28 -21.63 16.74
CA PHE A 557 -11.23 -21.09 15.89
C PHE A 557 -11.06 -21.90 14.59
N GLU A 558 -11.11 -23.23 14.69
CA GLU A 558 -11.14 -24.17 13.55
C GLU A 558 -12.30 -23.87 12.60
N SER A 559 -13.50 -23.65 13.15
CA SER A 559 -14.68 -23.36 12.33
C SER A 559 -14.58 -22.02 11.58
N ILE A 560 -13.94 -21.02 12.21
CA ILE A 560 -13.70 -19.70 11.59
C ILE A 560 -12.69 -19.86 10.45
N CYS A 561 -11.53 -20.48 10.72
CA CYS A 561 -10.49 -20.70 9.72
C CYS A 561 -10.99 -21.52 8.52
N ALA A 562 -11.76 -22.59 8.77
CA ALA A 562 -12.35 -23.41 7.71
C ALA A 562 -13.36 -22.64 6.85
N ARG A 563 -14.15 -21.73 7.44
CA ARG A 563 -15.09 -20.90 6.69
C ARG A 563 -14.37 -19.92 5.77
N GLU A 564 -13.30 -19.29 6.26
CA GLU A 564 -12.51 -18.29 5.54
C GLU A 564 -11.38 -18.89 4.68
N ARG A 565 -11.24 -20.24 4.68
CA ARG A 565 -10.16 -20.98 4.00
C ARG A 565 -8.77 -20.52 4.45
N CYS A 566 -8.62 -20.10 5.68
CA CYS A 566 -7.34 -19.66 6.19
C CYS A 566 -6.58 -20.86 6.81
N PRO A 567 -5.39 -21.21 6.30
CA PRO A 567 -4.56 -22.25 6.92
C PRO A 567 -4.08 -21.80 8.30
N PHE A 568 -4.02 -22.73 9.24
CA PHE A 568 -3.43 -22.52 10.56
C PHE A 568 -2.89 -23.84 11.11
N ALA A 569 -2.01 -23.76 12.12
CA ALA A 569 -1.51 -24.94 12.82
C ALA A 569 -1.31 -24.66 14.32
N VAL A 570 -1.79 -25.56 15.16
CA VAL A 570 -1.48 -25.57 16.62
C VAL A 570 -0.11 -26.22 16.81
N LEU A 571 0.91 -25.41 17.10
CA LEU A 571 2.27 -25.91 17.25
C LEU A 571 2.50 -26.59 18.61
N GLY A 572 1.87 -26.07 19.66
CA GLY A 572 2.03 -26.59 21.02
C GLY A 572 1.37 -25.69 22.06
N GLU A 573 1.97 -25.59 23.24
CA GLU A 573 1.38 -24.89 24.39
C GLU A 573 2.39 -24.03 25.16
N ALA A 574 1.88 -22.98 25.80
CA ALA A 574 2.65 -22.16 26.74
C ALA A 574 2.89 -22.93 28.05
N THR A 575 4.04 -22.72 28.69
CA THR A 575 4.44 -23.44 29.91
C THR A 575 4.93 -22.49 31.00
N GLU A 576 4.75 -22.89 32.27
CA GLU A 576 5.22 -22.11 33.43
C GLU A 576 6.76 -22.07 33.53
N ALA A 577 7.43 -23.13 33.08
CA ALA A 577 8.88 -23.14 33.00
C ALA A 577 9.33 -22.15 31.89
N ARG A 578 10.16 -21.16 32.24
CA ARG A 578 10.74 -20.18 31.29
C ARG A 578 11.81 -20.80 30.38
N HIS A 579 11.38 -21.78 29.60
CA HIS A 579 12.20 -22.60 28.73
C HIS A 579 11.52 -22.75 27.37
N LEU A 580 12.28 -22.59 26.30
CA LEU A 580 11.81 -22.84 24.94
C LEU A 580 12.31 -24.21 24.49
N THR A 581 11.36 -25.09 24.20
CA THR A 581 11.63 -26.40 23.61
C THR A 581 10.89 -26.51 22.28
N VAL A 582 11.63 -26.67 21.19
CA VAL A 582 11.09 -26.94 19.86
C VAL A 582 11.49 -28.36 19.49
N GLU A 583 10.53 -29.28 19.52
CA GLU A 583 10.73 -30.69 19.22
C GLU A 583 10.71 -30.92 17.71
N ASP A 584 11.54 -31.85 17.24
CA ASP A 584 11.52 -32.35 15.87
C ASP A 584 11.26 -33.86 15.89
N PRO A 585 9.98 -34.28 15.80
CA PRO A 585 9.62 -35.70 15.79
C PRO A 585 10.20 -36.48 14.61
N LEU A 586 10.52 -35.82 13.48
CA LEU A 586 11.07 -36.48 12.30
C LEU A 586 12.48 -37.03 12.59
N PHE A 587 13.30 -36.23 13.28
CA PHE A 587 14.67 -36.61 13.64
C PHE A 587 14.80 -37.10 15.09
N ASN A 588 13.70 -37.17 15.83
CA ASN A 588 13.64 -37.59 17.23
C ASN A 588 14.65 -36.81 18.10
N ASN A 589 14.68 -35.49 17.93
CA ASN A 589 15.54 -34.58 18.67
C ASN A 589 14.78 -33.34 19.14
N LYS A 590 15.48 -32.44 19.82
CA LYS A 590 15.00 -31.09 20.14
C LYS A 590 15.82 -30.11 19.32
N ALA A 591 15.19 -29.46 18.34
CA ALA A 591 15.84 -28.47 17.49
C ALA A 591 16.28 -27.25 18.33
N VAL A 592 15.42 -26.79 19.24
CA VAL A 592 15.74 -25.77 20.25
C VAL A 592 15.50 -26.34 21.63
N ASP A 593 16.45 -26.17 22.56
CA ASP A 593 16.29 -26.57 23.96
C ASP A 593 17.04 -25.61 24.88
N MET A 594 16.54 -24.37 25.01
CA MET A 594 17.26 -23.31 25.72
C MET A 594 16.37 -22.54 26.73
N PRO A 595 16.94 -22.11 27.87
CA PRO A 595 16.26 -21.16 28.76
C PRO A 595 16.00 -19.84 28.05
N MET A 596 14.83 -19.24 28.27
CA MET A 596 14.45 -17.95 27.64
C MET A 596 15.44 -16.83 27.95
N GLN A 597 16.06 -16.86 29.14
CA GLN A 597 17.07 -15.88 29.54
C GLN A 597 18.34 -15.95 28.68
N VAL A 598 18.69 -17.12 28.13
CA VAL A 598 19.85 -17.22 27.23
C VAL A 598 19.55 -16.51 25.91
N LEU A 599 18.31 -16.61 25.41
CA LEU A 599 17.89 -15.99 24.15
C LEU A 599 17.73 -14.47 24.28
N LEU A 600 17.05 -14.01 25.33
CA LEU A 600 16.56 -12.63 25.47
C LEU A 600 17.30 -11.80 26.54
N GLY A 601 18.24 -12.38 27.27
CA GLY A 601 18.99 -11.69 28.32
C GLY A 601 20.48 -11.52 27.98
N GLY A 602 21.15 -10.60 28.67
CA GLY A 602 22.58 -10.75 28.97
C GLY A 602 23.59 -9.93 28.16
N THR A 603 23.21 -9.14 27.15
CA THR A 603 24.16 -8.24 26.47
C THR A 603 24.27 -6.87 27.16
N PRO A 604 25.48 -6.32 27.35
CA PRO A 604 25.65 -4.97 27.91
C PRO A 604 24.93 -3.90 27.09
N ARG A 605 24.53 -2.80 27.75
CA ARG A 605 23.97 -1.65 27.05
C ARG A 605 25.05 -1.06 26.12
N MET A 606 24.71 -0.91 24.84
CA MET A 606 25.60 -0.27 23.86
C MET A 606 25.98 1.14 24.32
N SER A 607 27.25 1.50 24.15
CA SER A 607 27.75 2.86 24.36
C SER A 607 28.15 3.45 23.01
N ARG A 608 27.72 4.68 22.72
CA ARG A 608 28.07 5.43 21.50
C ARG A 608 28.68 6.77 21.85
N SER A 609 29.61 7.23 21.02
CA SER A 609 30.22 8.55 21.17
C SER A 609 30.53 9.19 19.83
N TYR A 610 30.38 10.50 19.75
CA TYR A 610 30.83 11.29 18.60
C TYR A 610 31.43 12.62 19.05
N GLU A 611 32.24 13.20 18.17
CA GLU A 611 32.72 14.58 18.28
C GLU A 611 31.87 15.46 17.37
N SER A 612 31.40 16.59 17.90
CA SER A 612 30.58 17.53 17.15
C SER A 612 31.36 18.14 15.98
N ILE A 613 30.72 18.20 14.81
CA ILE A 613 31.27 18.86 13.62
C ILE A 613 30.49 20.13 13.29
N GLU A 614 31.19 21.12 12.73
CA GLU A 614 30.56 22.28 12.11
C GLU A 614 30.08 21.91 10.71
N ARG A 615 28.80 22.16 10.43
CA ARG A 615 28.20 21.94 9.11
C ARG A 615 28.39 23.18 8.25
N GLN A 616 28.99 23.01 7.08
CA GLN A 616 29.26 24.10 6.14
C GLN A 616 28.35 24.01 4.93
N GLY A 617 27.63 25.11 4.67
CA GLY A 617 26.89 25.33 3.43
C GLY A 617 27.75 25.93 2.32
N ASP A 618 27.08 26.38 1.26
CA ASP A 618 27.70 27.12 0.15
C ASP A 618 27.21 28.58 0.08
N ASP A 619 27.75 29.33 -0.89
CA ASP A 619 27.47 30.74 -1.12
C ASP A 619 26.29 30.99 -2.09
N PHE A 620 25.35 30.03 -2.19
CA PHE A 620 24.15 30.19 -3.02
C PHE A 620 23.36 31.45 -2.63
N ASP A 621 23.16 32.32 -3.61
CA ASP A 621 22.43 33.58 -3.48
C ASP A 621 21.34 33.66 -4.55
N ALA A 622 20.08 33.70 -4.12
CA ALA A 622 18.93 33.81 -5.01
C ALA A 622 18.94 35.09 -5.88
N ALA A 623 19.66 36.13 -5.47
CA ALA A 623 19.83 37.33 -6.31
C ALA A 623 20.62 37.05 -7.60
N GLN A 624 21.35 35.93 -7.67
CA GLN A 624 22.08 35.50 -8.87
C GLN A 624 21.19 34.73 -9.86
N VAL A 625 19.98 34.35 -9.47
CA VAL A 625 18.98 33.75 -10.36
C VAL A 625 18.38 34.85 -11.23
N THR A 626 18.96 35.03 -12.43
CA THR A 626 18.60 36.12 -13.35
C THR A 626 17.46 35.78 -14.31
N ASP A 627 17.18 34.50 -14.54
CA ASP A 627 16.05 34.02 -15.33
C ASP A 627 15.02 33.33 -14.43
N LEU A 628 14.03 34.12 -13.99
CA LEU A 628 12.95 33.61 -13.14
C LEU A 628 12.11 32.55 -13.85
N LYS A 629 11.94 32.63 -15.17
CA LYS A 629 11.17 31.63 -15.92
C LYS A 629 11.91 30.28 -15.89
N ASP A 630 13.21 30.26 -16.15
CA ASP A 630 14.03 29.04 -16.05
C ASP A 630 13.94 28.42 -14.65
N ALA A 631 14.08 29.22 -13.58
CA ALA A 631 13.96 28.75 -12.21
C ALA A 631 12.58 28.11 -11.91
N ILE A 632 11.48 28.75 -12.36
CA ILE A 632 10.12 28.20 -12.25
C ILE A 632 10.05 26.81 -12.90
N TYR A 633 10.52 26.68 -14.15
CA TYR A 633 10.44 25.42 -14.88
C TYR A 633 11.36 24.33 -14.30
N ARG A 634 12.52 24.68 -13.73
CA ARG A 634 13.38 23.70 -13.05
C ARG A 634 12.72 23.15 -11.79
N VAL A 635 12.16 24.03 -10.95
CA VAL A 635 11.54 23.64 -9.69
C VAL A 635 10.33 22.74 -9.93
N ILE A 636 9.38 23.13 -10.80
CA ILE A 636 8.18 22.32 -11.07
C ILE A 636 8.49 20.99 -11.75
N LYS A 637 9.65 20.85 -12.41
CA LYS A 637 10.12 19.59 -13.01
C LYS A 637 10.91 18.71 -12.05
N ASN A 638 11.31 19.21 -10.89
CA ASN A 638 11.95 18.37 -9.89
C ASN A 638 10.95 17.29 -9.44
N PRO A 639 11.28 15.98 -9.48
CA PRO A 639 10.34 14.91 -9.11
C PRO A 639 9.69 15.07 -7.73
N THR A 640 10.36 15.75 -6.80
CA THR A 640 9.82 16.07 -5.47
C THR A 640 8.64 17.03 -5.53
N VAL A 641 8.64 17.99 -6.46
CA VAL A 641 7.54 18.95 -6.68
C VAL A 641 6.55 18.44 -7.73
N ALA A 642 7.07 17.83 -8.79
CA ALA A 642 6.31 17.37 -9.96
C ALA A 642 5.14 16.43 -9.61
N SER A 643 4.20 16.28 -10.55
CA SER A 643 3.01 15.45 -10.39
C SER A 643 3.33 14.03 -9.93
N LYS A 644 2.54 13.54 -8.96
CA LYS A 644 2.63 12.17 -8.42
C LYS A 644 1.60 11.21 -9.04
N SER A 645 0.92 11.59 -10.13
CA SER A 645 -0.14 10.77 -10.76
C SER A 645 0.25 9.30 -10.97
N PHE A 646 1.50 9.03 -11.41
CA PHE A 646 1.98 7.66 -11.63
C PHE A 646 2.02 6.78 -10.36
N LEU A 647 2.10 7.37 -9.17
CA LEU A 647 2.07 6.68 -7.86
C LEU A 647 0.64 6.47 -7.35
N ILE A 648 -0.29 7.33 -7.75
CA ILE A 648 -1.61 7.44 -7.11
C ILE A 648 -2.64 6.58 -7.82
N THR A 649 -2.63 6.56 -9.16
CA THR A 649 -3.70 5.92 -9.94
C THR A 649 -3.55 4.40 -10.04
N ILE A 650 -2.41 3.86 -9.60
CA ILE A 650 -2.14 2.42 -9.51
C ILE A 650 -2.69 1.77 -8.23
N GLY A 651 -2.98 2.55 -7.19
CA GLY A 651 -3.50 2.08 -5.90
C GLY A 651 -4.98 2.48 -5.70
N ASP A 652 -5.81 1.60 -5.17
CA ASP A 652 -7.22 1.84 -4.86
C ASP A 652 -7.35 3.00 -3.85
N ARG A 653 -8.37 3.84 -4.05
CA ARG A 653 -8.67 5.02 -3.23
C ARG A 653 -10.14 5.15 -2.86
N SER A 654 -10.88 4.05 -2.99
CA SER A 654 -12.33 4.00 -2.79
C SER A 654 -12.75 2.84 -1.91
N ILE A 655 -11.94 1.76 -1.87
CA ILE A 655 -12.22 0.59 -1.04
C ILE A 655 -12.44 0.98 0.42
N THR A 656 -13.38 0.22 0.98
CA THR A 656 -14.16 0.35 2.21
C THR A 656 -15.40 1.24 2.10
N GLY A 657 -15.51 2.09 1.07
CA GLY A 657 -16.60 3.08 1.01
C GLY A 657 -16.55 4.10 2.16
N MET A 658 -15.41 4.24 2.85
CA MET A 658 -15.24 5.21 3.93
C MET A 658 -14.32 6.39 3.55
N VAL A 659 -13.75 6.40 2.35
CA VAL A 659 -12.87 7.49 1.89
C VAL A 659 -13.68 8.76 1.64
N ALA A 660 -13.29 9.84 2.31
CA ALA A 660 -13.89 11.18 2.14
C ALA A 660 -12.96 12.13 1.38
N ARG A 661 -11.64 12.00 1.57
CA ARG A 661 -10.62 12.74 0.82
C ARG A 661 -9.49 11.81 0.42
N ASP A 662 -9.35 11.60 -0.88
CA ASP A 662 -8.17 11.02 -1.53
C ASP A 662 -7.26 12.12 -2.11
N GLN A 663 -6.12 11.72 -2.66
CA GLN A 663 -5.10 12.61 -3.22
C GLN A 663 -5.60 13.48 -4.38
N LEU A 664 -6.58 12.99 -5.16
CA LEU A 664 -7.08 13.67 -6.36
C LEU A 664 -8.12 14.72 -6.00
N VAL A 665 -7.93 15.96 -6.46
CA VAL A 665 -8.74 17.13 -6.08
C VAL A 665 -9.46 17.71 -7.29
N GLY A 666 -10.70 18.13 -7.06
CA GLY A 666 -11.51 18.91 -8.00
C GLY A 666 -12.01 18.14 -9.23
N PRO A 667 -12.75 18.80 -10.13
CA PRO A 667 -13.30 18.19 -11.35
C PRO A 667 -12.22 17.63 -12.28
N TRP A 668 -10.98 18.09 -12.18
CA TRP A 668 -9.86 17.65 -13.01
C TRP A 668 -9.00 16.59 -12.34
N GLN A 669 -9.36 16.16 -11.12
CA GLN A 669 -8.72 15.07 -10.40
C GLN A 669 -7.19 15.24 -10.32
N VAL A 670 -6.72 16.41 -9.86
CA VAL A 670 -5.29 16.75 -9.76
C VAL A 670 -4.72 16.24 -8.43
N PRO A 671 -3.56 15.54 -8.40
CA PRO A 671 -3.04 14.89 -7.20
C PRO A 671 -2.33 15.85 -6.22
N VAL A 672 -3.10 16.68 -5.50
CA VAL A 672 -2.57 17.77 -4.64
C VAL A 672 -3.24 17.86 -3.27
N ALA A 673 -4.03 16.87 -2.84
CA ALA A 673 -4.61 16.95 -1.49
C ALA A 673 -3.52 16.83 -0.41
N ASP A 674 -3.51 17.76 0.54
CA ASP A 674 -2.56 17.81 1.66
C ASP A 674 -2.70 16.62 2.62
N ALA A 675 -3.94 16.19 2.86
CA ALA A 675 -4.24 15.13 3.83
C ALA A 675 -5.24 14.11 3.29
N ALA A 676 -5.09 12.87 3.75
CA ALA A 676 -6.06 11.81 3.55
C ALA A 676 -7.09 11.85 4.67
N VAL A 677 -8.38 11.71 4.33
CA VAL A 677 -9.47 11.68 5.32
C VAL A 677 -10.43 10.53 5.03
N THR A 678 -10.70 9.71 6.05
CA THR A 678 -11.75 8.69 6.01
C THR A 678 -12.82 8.98 7.06
N THR A 679 -13.98 8.37 6.88
CA THR A 679 -15.07 8.37 7.88
C THR A 679 -14.86 7.26 8.90
N THR A 680 -15.29 7.50 10.14
CA THR A 680 -15.18 6.51 11.23
C THR A 680 -16.00 5.26 10.91
N SER A 681 -17.16 5.44 10.28
CA SER A 681 -18.01 4.35 9.81
C SER A 681 -18.78 4.75 8.54
N LEU A 682 -19.51 3.78 7.98
CA LEU A 682 -20.41 3.98 6.84
C LEU A 682 -21.62 4.89 7.16
N GLN A 683 -21.76 5.35 8.41
CA GLN A 683 -22.72 6.36 8.87
C GLN A 683 -22.01 7.47 9.68
N GLY A 684 -22.64 8.66 9.73
CA GLY A 684 -22.10 9.81 10.45
C GLY A 684 -21.00 10.56 9.70
N PHE A 685 -20.43 11.59 10.34
CA PHE A 685 -19.49 12.54 9.71
C PHE A 685 -18.17 12.69 10.47
N THR A 686 -17.97 11.96 11.56
CA THR A 686 -16.66 11.86 12.20
C THR A 686 -15.74 11.00 11.34
N GLY A 687 -14.43 11.13 11.56
CA GLY A 687 -13.44 10.47 10.74
C GLY A 687 -12.06 10.35 11.36
N GLU A 688 -11.11 10.05 10.49
CA GLU A 688 -9.68 9.92 10.77
C GLU A 688 -8.90 10.60 9.64
N ALA A 689 -7.81 11.28 10.00
CA ALA A 689 -6.91 11.92 9.04
C ALA A 689 -5.47 11.41 9.19
N MET A 690 -4.73 11.43 8.08
CA MET A 690 -3.27 11.26 8.08
C MET A 690 -2.59 12.19 7.08
N ALA A 691 -1.38 12.64 7.44
CA ALA A 691 -0.48 13.40 6.58
C ALA A 691 0.99 13.13 6.90
N MET A 692 1.87 13.39 5.94
CA MET A 692 3.31 13.18 6.08
C MET A 692 4.07 14.50 6.00
N GLY A 693 5.27 14.53 6.59
CA GLY A 693 6.25 15.59 6.41
C GLY A 693 7.67 15.05 6.50
N GLU A 694 8.57 15.59 5.68
CA GLU A 694 9.96 15.16 5.56
C GLU A 694 10.82 16.24 4.86
N CYS A 695 11.99 16.57 5.44
CA CYS A 695 12.92 17.51 4.81
C CYS A 695 14.40 17.04 4.90
N PRO A 696 14.79 15.87 4.36
CA PRO A 696 16.15 15.34 4.49
C PRO A 696 17.30 16.26 4.05
N PRO A 697 17.20 17.03 2.93
CA PRO A 697 18.30 17.90 2.51
C PRO A 697 18.68 18.96 3.55
N VAL A 698 17.71 19.43 4.34
CA VAL A 698 17.93 20.39 5.44
C VAL A 698 18.86 19.81 6.50
N ALA A 699 18.84 18.49 6.74
CA ALA A 699 19.69 17.84 7.74
C ALA A 699 21.19 17.95 7.45
N LEU A 700 21.56 18.19 6.18
CA LEU A 700 22.96 18.42 5.82
C LEU A 700 23.52 19.70 6.43
N LEU A 701 22.66 20.69 6.67
CA LEU A 701 23.00 22.00 7.26
C LEU A 701 22.57 22.10 8.73
N ASN A 702 21.33 21.71 9.04
CA ASN A 702 20.71 21.83 10.35
C ASN A 702 19.80 20.61 10.64
N PRO A 703 20.34 19.55 11.27
CA PRO A 703 19.57 18.34 11.62
C PRO A 703 18.35 18.60 12.50
N ALA A 704 18.48 19.51 13.46
CA ALA A 704 17.39 19.88 14.36
C ALA A 704 16.24 20.57 13.60
N ALA A 705 16.54 21.47 12.67
CA ALA A 705 15.54 22.10 11.81
C ALA A 705 14.86 21.08 10.89
N SER A 706 15.62 20.18 10.27
CA SER A 706 15.05 19.13 9.41
C SER A 706 13.97 18.31 10.13
N ALA A 707 14.23 17.90 11.38
CA ALA A 707 13.26 17.17 12.19
C ALA A 707 12.04 18.04 12.60
N ARG A 708 12.26 19.32 12.96
CA ARG A 708 11.16 20.25 13.30
C ARG A 708 10.28 20.57 12.09
N LEU A 709 10.89 20.76 10.91
CA LEU A 709 10.17 20.99 9.65
C LEU A 709 9.33 19.76 9.28
N ALA A 710 9.88 18.54 9.39
CA ALA A 710 9.10 17.33 9.14
C ALA A 710 7.86 17.23 10.05
N VAL A 711 7.97 17.58 11.33
CA VAL A 711 6.81 17.67 12.23
C VAL A 711 5.86 18.78 11.78
N ALA A 712 6.37 19.98 11.50
CA ALA A 712 5.56 21.12 11.14
C ALA A 712 4.80 20.93 9.81
N GLU A 713 5.46 20.37 8.79
CA GLU A 713 4.89 20.04 7.49
C GLU A 713 3.79 18.97 7.62
N SER A 714 4.02 17.92 8.40
CA SER A 714 2.96 16.93 8.66
C SER A 714 1.71 17.56 9.31
N ILE A 715 1.89 18.62 10.11
CA ILE A 715 0.81 19.34 10.78
C ILE A 715 0.17 20.38 9.85
N SER A 716 0.93 21.10 9.02
CA SER A 716 0.39 22.01 7.99
C SER A 716 -0.40 21.25 6.93
N ASN A 717 0.02 20.04 6.60
CA ASN A 717 -0.77 19.17 5.75
C ASN A 717 -2.08 18.72 6.43
N ILE A 718 -1.99 18.13 7.63
CA ILE A 718 -3.17 17.54 8.30
C ILE A 718 -4.20 18.56 8.78
N MET A 719 -3.80 19.83 9.00
CA MET A 719 -4.75 20.87 9.45
C MET A 719 -5.78 21.28 8.38
N SER A 720 -5.61 20.83 7.13
CA SER A 720 -6.67 20.87 6.11
C SER A 720 -7.92 20.07 6.54
N ALA A 721 -7.77 19.07 7.43
CA ALA A 721 -8.89 18.34 8.04
C ALA A 721 -9.44 19.06 9.28
N LYS A 722 -10.72 18.81 9.63
CA LYS A 722 -11.34 19.40 10.82
C LYS A 722 -11.00 18.64 12.11
N ILE A 723 -9.92 19.07 12.75
CA ILE A 723 -9.44 18.57 14.04
C ILE A 723 -9.85 19.58 15.14
N ASP A 724 -10.11 19.13 16.36
CA ASP A 724 -10.59 20.03 17.42
C ASP A 724 -9.45 20.88 18.00
N GLN A 725 -8.36 20.23 18.39
CA GLN A 725 -7.17 20.87 18.95
C GLN A 725 -5.89 20.18 18.49
N ILE A 726 -4.78 20.93 18.49
CA ILE A 726 -3.49 20.42 17.98
C ILE A 726 -2.99 19.20 18.76
N SER A 727 -3.30 19.11 20.05
CA SER A 727 -2.93 17.99 20.92
C SER A 727 -3.66 16.69 20.58
N ASP A 728 -4.72 16.71 19.76
CA ASP A 728 -5.37 15.48 19.28
C ASP A 728 -4.51 14.76 18.24
N ILE A 729 -3.56 15.47 17.62
CA ILE A 729 -2.60 14.90 16.68
C ILE A 729 -1.62 14.01 17.45
N LYS A 730 -1.30 12.85 16.86
CA LYS A 730 -0.31 11.90 17.33
C LYS A 730 0.61 11.52 16.18
N LEU A 731 1.89 11.31 16.46
CA LEU A 731 2.89 11.14 15.42
C LEU A 731 3.49 9.74 15.42
N SER A 732 3.77 9.23 14.22
CA SER A 732 4.80 8.22 14.01
C SER A 732 6.09 8.92 13.58
N ALA A 733 7.22 8.61 14.22
CA ALA A 733 8.53 9.12 13.83
C ALA A 733 9.43 7.99 13.30
N ASN A 734 9.81 8.07 12.03
CA ASN A 734 10.63 7.08 11.36
C ASN A 734 12.00 7.66 11.02
N TRP A 735 13.06 7.07 11.57
CA TRP A 735 14.41 7.62 11.54
C TRP A 735 15.34 6.83 10.63
N MET A 736 15.72 7.43 9.51
CA MET A 736 16.68 6.86 8.58
C MET A 736 18.01 7.60 8.71
N ALA A 737 19.10 6.90 8.99
CA ALA A 737 20.43 7.50 9.11
C ALA A 737 21.53 6.53 8.71
N ALA A 738 22.72 7.04 8.38
CA ALA A 738 23.92 6.22 8.20
C ALA A 738 24.75 6.24 9.49
N ALA A 739 24.31 5.49 10.50
CA ALA A 739 24.93 5.53 11.83
C ALA A 739 26.41 5.15 11.77
N GLY A 740 27.23 5.84 12.56
CA GLY A 740 28.69 5.72 12.57
C GLY A 740 29.41 6.46 11.44
N GLN A 741 28.69 7.03 10.46
CA GLN A 741 29.29 7.93 9.48
C GLN A 741 29.50 9.33 10.06
N LYS A 742 30.51 10.04 9.55
CA LYS A 742 30.91 11.36 10.03
C LYS A 742 29.72 12.32 10.03
N GLY A 743 29.35 12.81 11.22
CA GLY A 743 28.27 13.78 11.42
C GLY A 743 26.86 13.19 11.49
N GLU A 744 26.62 11.93 11.12
CA GLU A 744 25.27 11.35 11.08
C GLU A 744 24.76 10.92 12.47
N ASP A 745 25.65 10.44 13.34
CA ASP A 745 25.33 10.20 14.75
C ASP A 745 24.94 11.51 15.47
N GLN A 746 25.63 12.61 15.15
CA GLN A 746 25.27 13.95 15.61
C GLN A 746 23.91 14.37 15.07
N ALA A 747 23.67 14.19 13.77
CA ALA A 747 22.40 14.57 13.15
C ALA A 747 21.21 13.82 13.75
N LEU A 748 21.36 12.51 13.97
CA LEU A 748 20.33 11.67 14.58
C LEU A 748 20.02 12.13 16.01
N PHE A 749 21.05 12.35 16.83
CA PHE A 749 20.86 12.78 18.21
C PHE A 749 20.19 14.17 18.29
N GLU A 750 20.67 15.12 17.50
CA GLU A 750 20.13 16.49 17.44
C GLU A 750 18.67 16.51 16.94
N GLY A 751 18.35 15.75 15.88
CA GLY A 751 16.99 15.64 15.35
C GLY A 751 16.01 15.01 16.35
N VAL A 752 16.39 13.88 16.97
CA VAL A 752 15.56 13.22 17.98
C VAL A 752 15.35 14.13 19.19
N LYS A 753 16.40 14.79 19.67
CA LYS A 753 16.30 15.73 20.80
C LYS A 753 15.38 16.90 20.47
N ALA A 754 15.51 17.50 19.28
CA ALA A 754 14.73 18.65 18.86
C ALA A 754 13.22 18.39 18.91
N ILE A 755 12.77 17.19 18.51
CA ILE A 755 11.33 16.90 18.53
C ILE A 755 10.88 16.18 19.81
N GLY A 756 11.74 15.33 20.40
CA GLY A 756 11.41 14.55 21.60
C GLY A 756 11.45 15.33 22.91
N MET A 757 12.35 16.31 23.00
CA MET A 757 12.59 17.09 24.22
C MET A 757 12.11 18.54 24.13
N GLU A 758 11.91 19.08 22.93
CA GLU A 758 11.62 20.51 22.73
C GLU A 758 10.26 20.71 22.05
N MET A 759 10.15 20.45 20.74
CA MET A 759 8.98 20.82 19.95
C MET A 759 7.70 20.04 20.33
N CYS A 760 7.69 18.71 20.29
CA CYS A 760 6.46 17.94 20.54
C CYS A 760 5.92 18.15 21.97
N PRO A 761 6.76 18.17 23.03
CA PRO A 761 6.31 18.57 24.37
C PRO A 761 5.71 19.99 24.41
N ALA A 762 6.31 20.96 23.72
CA ALA A 762 5.79 22.33 23.68
C ALA A 762 4.47 22.47 22.91
N LEU A 763 4.22 21.59 21.93
CA LEU A 763 2.98 21.49 21.18
C LEU A 763 1.89 20.68 21.89
N GLY A 764 2.25 19.87 22.90
CA GLY A 764 1.32 18.95 23.55
C GLY A 764 1.03 17.70 22.71
N ILE A 765 1.98 17.27 21.88
CA ILE A 765 1.84 16.15 20.94
C ILE A 765 2.72 14.98 21.41
N ALA A 766 2.16 13.78 21.40
CA ALA A 766 2.91 12.55 21.65
C ALA A 766 3.37 11.88 20.36
N ILE A 767 4.52 11.21 20.43
CA ILE A 767 5.05 10.30 19.41
C ILE A 767 4.92 8.86 19.96
N PRO A 768 3.71 8.25 19.98
CA PRO A 768 3.48 6.96 20.65
C PRO A 768 4.01 5.74 19.87
N VAL A 769 4.42 5.92 18.62
CA VAL A 769 4.95 4.87 17.73
C VAL A 769 6.06 5.44 16.86
N GLY A 770 6.93 4.57 16.34
CA GLY A 770 8.00 4.95 15.44
C GLY A 770 8.91 3.76 15.13
N LYS A 771 9.85 3.97 14.22
CA LYS A 771 10.87 2.98 13.86
C LYS A 771 12.17 3.65 13.43
N ASP A 772 13.22 2.87 13.26
CA ASP A 772 14.51 3.32 12.77
C ASP A 772 15.14 2.35 11.77
N SER A 773 15.95 2.90 10.86
CA SER A 773 16.75 2.20 9.86
C SER A 773 18.11 2.90 9.74
N LEU A 774 19.12 2.31 10.37
CA LEU A 774 20.36 3.03 10.73
C LEU A 774 21.60 2.68 9.88
N SER A 775 21.39 2.04 8.73
CA SER A 775 22.42 1.63 7.77
C SER A 775 22.19 2.24 6.37
N MET A 776 21.84 3.53 6.31
CA MET A 776 21.49 4.24 5.07
C MET A 776 22.72 4.70 4.25
N ARG A 777 23.54 3.72 3.87
CA ARG A 777 24.75 3.92 3.07
C ARG A 777 24.92 2.82 2.03
N THR A 778 25.44 3.20 0.87
CA THR A 778 25.83 2.28 -0.20
C THR A 778 27.29 2.50 -0.59
N THR A 779 28.07 1.43 -0.71
CA THR A 779 29.48 1.46 -1.14
C THR A 779 29.73 0.47 -2.29
N TRP A 780 30.65 0.81 -3.20
CA TRP A 780 31.11 -0.10 -4.24
C TRP A 780 32.47 0.33 -4.81
N ASN A 781 33.12 -0.58 -5.52
CA ASN A 781 34.30 -0.28 -6.31
C ASN A 781 33.90 -0.15 -7.79
N ASP A 782 34.30 0.95 -8.42
CA ASP A 782 34.04 1.24 -9.82
C ASP A 782 35.37 1.42 -10.54
N GLU A 783 35.79 0.40 -11.30
CA GLU A 783 37.07 0.38 -12.03
C GLU A 783 38.30 0.73 -11.15
N GLY A 784 38.32 0.27 -9.90
CA GLY A 784 39.41 0.54 -8.95
C GLY A 784 39.23 1.82 -8.13
N VAL A 785 38.14 2.57 -8.32
CA VAL A 785 37.77 3.74 -7.50
C VAL A 785 36.72 3.34 -6.48
N ASP A 786 37.02 3.50 -5.20
CA ASP A 786 36.03 3.31 -4.13
C ASP A 786 35.04 4.48 -4.12
N LYS A 787 33.76 4.16 -4.31
CA LYS A 787 32.65 5.11 -4.32
C LYS A 787 31.69 4.83 -3.17
N SER A 788 31.03 5.89 -2.71
CA SER A 788 29.95 5.76 -1.74
C SER A 788 28.90 6.82 -1.90
N VAL A 789 27.65 6.44 -1.63
CA VAL A 789 26.53 7.37 -1.45
C VAL A 789 26.01 7.20 -0.04
N THR A 790 25.93 8.32 0.69
CA THR A 790 25.48 8.35 2.09
C THR A 790 24.21 9.18 2.20
N SER A 791 23.14 8.61 2.73
CA SER A 791 21.91 9.37 2.93
C SER A 791 22.08 10.37 4.07
N PRO A 792 21.57 11.60 3.94
CA PRO A 792 21.38 12.48 5.09
C PRO A 792 20.42 11.83 6.10
N MET A 793 20.59 12.14 7.39
CA MET A 793 19.57 11.87 8.41
C MET A 793 18.21 12.35 7.90
N SER A 794 17.25 11.43 7.92
CA SER A 794 15.90 11.62 7.41
C SER A 794 14.90 11.23 8.48
N GLY A 795 14.32 12.23 9.15
CA GLY A 795 13.16 12.04 10.03
C GLY A 795 11.89 12.18 9.22
N VAL A 796 11.22 11.06 8.94
CA VAL A 796 9.91 11.06 8.26
C VAL A 796 8.83 10.98 9.32
N ILE A 797 7.98 12.03 9.37
CA ILE A 797 6.91 12.15 10.35
C ILE A 797 5.59 11.86 9.67
N THR A 798 4.76 11.04 10.32
CA THR A 798 3.37 10.85 9.93
C THR A 798 2.46 11.30 11.06
N ALA A 799 1.61 12.26 10.77
CA ALA A 799 0.57 12.74 11.68
C ALA A 799 -0.71 11.93 11.51
N PHE A 800 -1.35 11.59 12.63
CA PHE A 800 -2.66 10.95 12.69
C PHE A 800 -3.57 11.73 13.64
N ALA A 801 -4.84 11.90 13.29
CA ALA A 801 -5.79 12.59 14.15
C ALA A 801 -7.25 12.11 13.97
N PRO A 802 -8.05 12.13 15.05
CA PRO A 802 -9.51 12.04 14.92
C PRO A 802 -10.06 13.30 14.23
N VAL A 803 -11.01 13.14 13.32
CA VAL A 803 -11.68 14.21 12.58
C VAL A 803 -13.10 14.38 13.08
N THR A 804 -13.46 15.60 13.48
CA THR A 804 -14.77 15.90 14.06
C THR A 804 -15.88 16.06 13.01
N ASP A 805 -15.53 16.53 11.80
CA ASP A 805 -16.44 16.61 10.65
C ASP A 805 -15.68 16.54 9.32
N VAL A 806 -15.73 15.39 8.64
CA VAL A 806 -15.04 15.17 7.36
C VAL A 806 -15.53 16.10 6.23
N ARG A 807 -16.72 16.70 6.37
CA ARG A 807 -17.30 17.59 5.33
C ARG A 807 -16.64 18.96 5.32
N LYS A 808 -15.90 19.28 6.38
CA LYS A 808 -15.12 20.53 6.53
C LYS A 808 -13.65 20.35 6.12
N THR A 809 -13.30 19.26 5.46
CA THR A 809 -11.95 19.10 4.89
C THR A 809 -11.77 20.10 3.75
N LEU A 810 -10.69 20.89 3.84
CA LEU A 810 -10.31 21.88 2.85
C LEU A 810 -9.44 21.23 1.76
N THR A 811 -9.41 21.84 0.57
CA THR A 811 -8.56 21.39 -0.55
C THR A 811 -7.93 22.59 -1.27
N PRO A 812 -6.93 22.35 -2.13
CA PRO A 812 -6.35 23.40 -2.98
C PRO A 812 -7.26 23.90 -4.12
N GLU A 813 -8.50 23.39 -4.26
CA GLU A 813 -9.39 23.76 -5.35
C GLU A 813 -9.91 25.21 -5.19
N LEU A 814 -9.26 26.16 -5.88
CA LEU A 814 -9.71 27.56 -5.90
C LEU A 814 -11.14 27.69 -6.41
N LYS A 815 -11.89 28.58 -5.77
CA LYS A 815 -13.26 28.96 -6.14
C LYS A 815 -13.26 30.22 -7.00
N ASN A 816 -14.09 30.25 -8.04
CA ASN A 816 -14.22 31.44 -8.89
C ASN A 816 -15.12 32.49 -8.22
N THR A 817 -14.58 33.17 -7.21
CA THR A 817 -15.28 34.23 -6.46
C THR A 817 -14.36 35.45 -6.27
N ASP A 818 -14.94 36.61 -5.96
CA ASP A 818 -14.15 37.83 -5.66
C ASP A 818 -13.40 37.66 -4.33
N SER A 819 -12.14 37.25 -4.44
CA SER A 819 -11.33 36.72 -3.34
C SER A 819 -9.89 37.20 -3.41
N VAL A 820 -9.18 37.02 -2.30
CA VAL A 820 -7.73 37.23 -2.16
C VAL A 820 -7.07 35.91 -1.76
N LEU A 821 -5.81 35.78 -2.13
CA LEU A 821 -4.92 34.74 -1.62
C LEU A 821 -4.12 35.32 -0.45
N VAL A 822 -4.25 34.70 0.71
CA VAL A 822 -3.62 35.11 1.96
C VAL A 822 -2.55 34.09 2.32
N ARG A 823 -1.29 34.53 2.38
CA ARG A 823 -0.17 33.73 2.87
C ARG A 823 -0.06 33.89 4.38
N ILE A 824 0.13 32.77 5.06
CA ILE A 824 0.61 32.72 6.44
C ILE A 824 2.07 32.24 6.36
N ASP A 825 3.01 33.12 6.65
CA ASP A 825 4.46 32.88 6.64
C ASP A 825 5.04 33.03 8.06
N LEU A 826 5.34 31.91 8.70
CA LEU A 826 5.85 31.93 10.07
C LEU A 826 7.29 32.42 10.18
N SER A 827 8.03 32.49 9.05
CA SER A 827 9.37 33.06 9.02
C SER A 827 9.37 34.60 9.08
N LYS A 828 8.19 35.23 8.88
CA LYS A 828 8.00 36.69 8.87
C LYS A 828 8.92 37.39 7.85
N GLY A 829 9.01 36.83 6.65
CA GLY A 829 9.75 37.39 5.53
C GLY A 829 11.25 37.08 5.51
N GLN A 830 11.72 36.09 6.28
CA GLN A 830 13.13 35.66 6.21
C GLN A 830 13.44 34.91 4.91
N PHE A 831 12.50 34.09 4.43
CA PHE A 831 12.58 33.35 3.17
C PHE A 831 13.91 32.59 2.98
N ARG A 832 14.24 31.73 3.94
CA ARG A 832 15.50 30.96 3.97
C ARG A 832 15.46 29.85 2.91
N LEU A 833 16.60 29.61 2.24
CA LEU A 833 16.70 28.74 1.05
C LEU A 833 17.65 27.54 1.22
N GLY A 834 18.30 27.41 2.37
CA GLY A 834 19.19 26.29 2.66
C GLY A 834 18.42 24.97 2.66
N GLY A 835 18.85 24.02 1.84
CA GLY A 835 18.19 22.73 1.64
C GLY A 835 17.00 22.75 0.68
N SER A 836 16.66 23.91 0.08
CA SER A 836 15.48 24.03 -0.80
C SER A 836 15.63 23.35 -2.16
N ILE A 837 14.50 23.03 -2.80
CA ILE A 837 14.47 22.56 -4.19
C ILE A 837 15.10 23.57 -5.14
N LEU A 838 14.93 24.88 -4.89
CA LEU A 838 15.60 25.90 -5.70
C LEU A 838 17.13 25.76 -5.63
N ALA A 839 17.71 25.59 -4.45
CA ALA A 839 19.15 25.37 -4.33
C ALA A 839 19.57 24.07 -5.04
N GLN A 840 18.82 22.98 -4.84
CA GLN A 840 19.10 21.68 -5.44
C GLN A 840 19.14 21.73 -6.98
N VAL A 841 18.18 22.38 -7.63
CA VAL A 841 18.12 22.44 -9.11
C VAL A 841 19.23 23.30 -9.74
N TYR A 842 19.99 24.04 -8.90
CA TYR A 842 21.21 24.75 -9.26
C TYR A 842 22.48 24.06 -8.72
N LYS A 843 22.38 22.81 -8.27
CA LYS A 843 23.48 22.00 -7.70
C LYS A 843 24.14 22.66 -6.48
N ALA A 844 23.33 23.37 -5.69
CA ALA A 844 23.73 23.99 -4.44
C ALA A 844 22.91 23.42 -3.26
N ILE A 845 23.34 23.71 -2.04
CA ILE A 845 22.61 23.41 -0.81
C ILE A 845 22.25 24.68 -0.02
N GLY A 846 22.93 25.80 -0.25
CA GLY A 846 22.74 27.03 0.53
C GLY A 846 23.37 26.95 1.94
N SER A 847 23.06 27.93 2.79
CA SER A 847 23.69 28.06 4.11
C SER A 847 22.72 28.32 5.27
N VAL A 848 21.62 29.04 5.04
CA VAL A 848 20.62 29.35 6.07
C VAL A 848 19.34 28.57 5.78
N THR A 849 18.96 27.68 6.67
CA THR A 849 17.82 26.76 6.53
C THR A 849 16.50 27.35 7.04
N PRO A 850 15.35 26.99 6.45
CA PRO A 850 14.06 27.20 7.11
C PRO A 850 14.00 26.44 8.44
N ASP A 851 13.18 26.91 9.38
CA ASP A 851 12.98 26.30 10.71
C ASP A 851 11.70 26.83 11.37
N VAL A 852 11.26 26.14 12.43
CA VAL A 852 10.15 26.58 13.30
C VAL A 852 10.69 27.49 14.40
N ASP A 853 10.69 28.80 14.14
CA ASP A 853 11.28 29.80 15.05
C ASP A 853 10.50 29.97 16.37
N ASN A 854 9.18 29.71 16.38
CA ASN A 854 8.33 29.89 17.57
C ASN A 854 7.16 28.89 17.63
N PHE A 855 7.16 28.02 18.65
CA PHE A 855 6.14 26.98 18.83
C PHE A 855 4.76 27.50 19.24
N ASP A 856 4.68 28.63 19.96
CA ASP A 856 3.39 29.23 20.33
C ASP A 856 2.70 29.87 19.11
N GLU A 857 3.48 30.49 18.22
CA GLU A 857 2.96 31.00 16.94
C GLU A 857 2.52 29.85 16.02
N PHE A 858 3.25 28.73 16.00
CA PHE A 858 2.82 27.54 15.27
C PHE A 858 1.49 26.96 15.77
N LYS A 859 1.29 26.90 17.11
CA LYS A 859 -0.02 26.53 17.70
C LYS A 859 -1.11 27.53 17.33
N ALA A 860 -0.80 28.83 17.35
CA ALA A 860 -1.74 29.87 16.95
C ALA A 860 -2.13 29.76 15.47
N PHE A 861 -1.19 29.37 14.60
CA PHE A 861 -1.46 29.13 13.18
C PHE A 861 -2.46 28.00 12.98
N PHE A 862 -2.22 26.84 13.61
CA PHE A 862 -3.17 25.73 13.60
C PHE A 862 -4.56 26.17 14.10
N ALA A 863 -4.62 26.84 15.25
CA ALA A 863 -5.88 27.28 15.85
C ALA A 863 -6.63 28.27 14.95
N LEU A 864 -5.91 29.18 14.28
CA LEU A 864 -6.49 30.14 13.34
C LEU A 864 -7.13 29.45 12.14
N VAL A 865 -6.42 28.49 11.52
CA VAL A 865 -6.94 27.72 10.38
C VAL A 865 -8.17 26.93 10.79
N GLN A 866 -8.15 26.27 11.96
CA GLN A 866 -9.30 25.53 12.47
C GLN A 866 -10.51 26.43 12.78
N ASP A 867 -10.31 27.63 13.34
CA ASP A 867 -11.38 28.62 13.59
C ASP A 867 -11.98 29.14 12.28
N TRP A 868 -11.14 29.60 11.36
CA TRP A 868 -11.58 30.16 10.09
C TRP A 868 -12.29 29.11 9.22
N ASN A 869 -11.82 27.86 9.23
CA ASN A 869 -12.53 26.73 8.63
C ASN A 869 -13.89 26.50 9.32
N ASN A 870 -13.93 26.49 10.66
CA ASN A 870 -15.17 26.28 11.40
C ASN A 870 -16.25 27.33 11.08
N ARG A 871 -15.82 28.59 10.88
CA ARG A 871 -16.65 29.74 10.47
C ARG A 871 -16.99 29.76 8.98
N GLY A 872 -16.41 28.87 8.17
CA GLY A 872 -16.64 28.78 6.72
C GLY A 872 -15.99 29.91 5.91
N LEU A 873 -14.89 30.50 6.41
CA LEU A 873 -14.21 31.63 5.77
C LEU A 873 -13.19 31.19 4.70
N ILE A 874 -12.63 29.99 4.84
CA ILE A 874 -11.62 29.45 3.93
C ILE A 874 -12.32 28.73 2.77
N GLN A 875 -12.08 29.20 1.55
CA GLN A 875 -12.62 28.63 0.32
C GLN A 875 -11.71 27.55 -0.28
N ALA A 876 -10.40 27.71 -0.11
CA ALA A 876 -9.36 26.78 -0.49
C ALA A 876 -8.16 26.92 0.46
N TYR A 877 -7.46 25.83 0.69
CA TYR A 877 -6.27 25.73 1.54
C TYR A 877 -5.23 24.90 0.83
N HIS A 878 -3.97 25.33 0.90
CA HIS A 878 -2.84 24.50 0.53
C HIS A 878 -1.62 24.95 1.33
N ASP A 879 -0.81 24.02 1.84
CA ASP A 879 0.36 24.38 2.62
C ASP A 879 1.55 24.82 1.74
N ILE A 880 2.60 25.36 2.37
CA ILE A 880 3.85 25.72 1.71
C ILE A 880 4.90 24.68 2.10
N GLY A 881 5.21 23.78 1.16
CA GLY A 881 6.26 22.77 1.26
C GLY A 881 7.31 22.91 0.13
N ASP A 882 7.73 21.79 -0.45
CA ASP A 882 8.71 21.74 -1.53
C ASP A 882 8.35 22.66 -2.71
N GLY A 883 9.30 23.49 -3.16
CA GLY A 883 9.08 24.46 -4.23
C GLY A 883 8.42 25.78 -3.80
N GLY A 884 8.03 25.90 -2.53
CA GLY A 884 7.59 27.14 -1.89
C GLY A 884 6.26 27.68 -2.42
N LEU A 885 6.05 28.99 -2.22
CA LEU A 885 4.82 29.71 -2.64
C LEU A 885 4.46 29.48 -4.11
N LEU A 886 5.46 29.39 -4.99
CA LEU A 886 5.24 29.12 -6.41
C LEU A 886 4.51 27.80 -6.62
N ALA A 887 5.04 26.70 -6.08
CA ALA A 887 4.47 25.37 -6.26
C ALA A 887 3.04 25.34 -5.71
N THR A 888 2.85 25.78 -4.46
CA THR A 888 1.54 25.91 -3.80
C THR A 888 0.52 26.62 -4.69
N VAL A 889 0.85 27.80 -5.22
CA VAL A 889 -0.10 28.59 -6.03
C VAL A 889 -0.41 27.92 -7.36
N THR A 890 0.61 27.36 -8.02
CA THR A 890 0.39 26.66 -9.30
C THR A 890 -0.44 25.39 -9.14
N GLU A 891 -0.26 24.65 -8.04
CA GLU A 891 -1.04 23.44 -7.74
C GLU A 891 -2.50 23.78 -7.45
N MET A 892 -2.75 24.87 -6.72
CA MET A 892 -4.09 25.45 -6.56
C MET A 892 -4.73 25.85 -7.92
N MET A 893 -3.94 26.44 -8.82
CA MET A 893 -4.40 26.74 -10.19
C MET A 893 -4.68 25.47 -11.00
N PHE A 894 -3.88 24.42 -10.85
CA PHE A 894 -4.09 23.16 -11.57
C PHE A 894 -5.40 22.48 -11.12
N ALA A 895 -5.65 22.45 -9.81
CA ALA A 895 -6.85 21.86 -9.22
C ALA A 895 -8.15 22.58 -9.62
N SER A 896 -8.08 23.86 -9.98
CA SER A 896 -9.25 24.72 -10.28
C SER A 896 -9.39 25.16 -11.74
N ARG A 897 -8.31 25.05 -12.52
CA ARG A 897 -8.14 25.70 -13.85
C ARG A 897 -8.51 27.20 -13.85
N LEU A 898 -8.21 27.88 -12.75
CA LEU A 898 -8.31 29.33 -12.64
C LEU A 898 -6.93 29.99 -12.79
N GLY A 899 -6.94 31.28 -13.14
CA GLY A 899 -5.74 32.10 -13.17
C GLY A 899 -5.46 32.73 -11.82
N VAL A 900 -4.20 33.07 -11.56
CA VAL A 900 -3.77 33.79 -10.37
C VAL A 900 -2.86 34.95 -10.77
N ALA A 901 -3.09 36.11 -10.17
CA ALA A 901 -2.17 37.24 -10.24
C ALA A 901 -1.54 37.44 -8.85
N LEU A 902 -0.25 37.14 -8.74
CA LEU A 902 0.54 37.36 -7.53
C LEU A 902 1.04 38.81 -7.49
N GLU A 903 1.14 39.36 -6.28
CA GLU A 903 1.87 40.60 -6.02
C GLU A 903 3.37 40.42 -6.25
N ASP A 904 4.12 41.51 -6.43
CA ASP A 904 5.57 41.43 -6.65
C ASP A 904 6.27 40.72 -5.49
N GLN A 905 6.97 39.62 -5.79
CA GLN A 905 7.70 38.78 -4.85
C GLN A 905 9.21 38.85 -5.13
N SER A 906 10.06 38.68 -4.12
CA SER A 906 11.47 38.36 -4.37
C SER A 906 11.61 36.91 -4.87
N VAL A 907 12.73 36.56 -5.50
CA VAL A 907 13.01 35.16 -5.86
C VAL A 907 12.96 34.27 -4.61
N ALA A 908 13.61 34.69 -3.52
CA ALA A 908 13.56 33.96 -2.26
C ALA A 908 12.11 33.78 -1.74
N ALA A 909 11.28 34.82 -1.80
CA ALA A 909 9.89 34.73 -1.34
C ALA A 909 9.04 33.73 -2.12
N LEU A 910 9.33 33.51 -3.40
CA LEU A 910 8.62 32.55 -4.26
C LEU A 910 9.00 31.10 -3.96
N PHE A 911 10.27 30.86 -3.61
CA PHE A 911 10.84 29.51 -3.56
C PHE A 911 11.25 29.03 -2.17
N ALA A 912 11.17 29.89 -1.15
CA ALA A 912 11.46 29.49 0.22
C ALA A 912 10.42 28.50 0.75
N GLU A 913 10.92 27.42 1.30
CA GLU A 913 10.17 26.27 1.83
C GLU A 913 9.99 26.44 3.35
N GLU A 914 9.61 27.66 3.74
CA GLU A 914 9.27 28.00 5.12
C GLU A 914 7.87 27.47 5.44
N ILE A 915 7.67 27.03 6.68
CA ILE A 915 6.37 26.54 7.14
C ILE A 915 5.30 27.63 7.01
N GLY A 916 4.21 27.29 6.33
CA GLY A 916 3.12 28.22 6.07
C GLY A 916 1.99 27.60 5.26
N ALA A 917 1.04 28.44 4.83
CA ALA A 917 -0.04 28.05 3.93
C ALA A 917 -0.54 29.24 3.11
N VAL A 918 -1.23 28.93 2.00
CA VAL A 918 -2.00 29.87 1.21
C VAL A 918 -3.49 29.56 1.36
N LEU A 919 -4.24 30.57 1.80
CA LEU A 919 -5.69 30.49 1.99
C LEU A 919 -6.39 31.35 0.95
N GLN A 920 -7.44 30.82 0.33
CA GLN A 920 -8.37 31.64 -0.43
C GLN A 920 -9.50 32.13 0.48
N ILE A 921 -9.66 33.45 0.57
CA ILE A 921 -10.70 34.09 1.39
C ILE A 921 -11.44 35.12 0.54
N SER A 922 -12.76 35.23 0.69
CA SER A 922 -13.53 36.25 -0.01
C SER A 922 -13.06 37.65 0.38
N LYS A 923 -13.08 38.63 -0.55
CA LYS A 923 -12.67 40.01 -0.21
C LYS A 923 -13.51 40.63 0.90
N ALA A 924 -14.79 40.27 0.95
CA ALA A 924 -15.70 40.75 1.98
C ALA A 924 -15.30 40.20 3.36
N ASP A 925 -15.01 38.90 3.46
CA ASP A 925 -14.58 38.28 4.72
C ASP A 925 -13.20 38.78 5.13
N TRP A 926 -12.27 38.91 4.19
CA TRP A 926 -10.95 39.48 4.46
C TRP A 926 -11.03 40.90 5.04
N ALA A 927 -11.89 41.76 4.48
CA ALA A 927 -12.10 43.10 5.03
C ALA A 927 -12.65 43.07 6.47
N ASN A 928 -13.51 42.09 6.79
CA ASN A 928 -14.05 41.90 8.14
C ASN A 928 -13.01 41.34 9.13
N LEU A 929 -12.01 40.61 8.65
CA LEU A 929 -10.91 40.06 9.44
C LEU A 929 -9.83 41.08 9.79
N ALA A 930 -9.81 42.28 9.20
CA ALA A 930 -8.72 43.25 9.37
C ALA A 930 -8.41 43.60 10.84
N ALA A 931 -9.44 43.81 11.67
CA ALA A 931 -9.26 44.10 13.09
C ALA A 931 -8.79 42.87 13.89
N GLU A 932 -9.27 41.68 13.52
CA GLU A 932 -8.88 40.39 14.12
C GLU A 932 -7.40 40.09 13.83
N VAL A 933 -6.99 40.21 12.57
CA VAL A 933 -5.59 40.03 12.14
C VAL A 933 -4.68 41.05 12.82
N ALA A 934 -5.07 42.33 12.88
CA ALA A 934 -4.25 43.36 13.53
C ALA A 934 -4.06 43.12 15.04
N ALA A 935 -5.03 42.47 15.70
CA ALA A 935 -4.96 42.08 17.10
C ALA A 935 -4.30 40.71 17.34
N SER A 936 -4.10 39.92 16.28
CA SER A 936 -3.49 38.59 16.35
C SER A 936 -1.99 38.66 16.65
N THR A 937 -1.49 37.63 17.34
CA THR A 937 -0.04 37.40 17.50
C THR A 937 0.64 37.08 16.17
N LEU A 938 -0.14 36.66 15.15
CA LEU A 938 0.33 36.32 13.81
C LEU A 938 0.25 37.47 12.81
N LYS A 939 -0.06 38.70 13.24
CA LYS A 939 -0.28 39.85 12.32
C LYS A 939 0.88 40.06 11.31
N ASP A 940 2.12 39.80 11.74
CA ASP A 940 3.33 40.02 10.94
C ASP A 940 3.66 38.78 10.06
N ALA A 941 2.94 37.68 10.25
CA ALA A 941 3.01 36.46 9.44
C ALA A 941 1.92 36.40 8.36
N ILE A 942 0.85 37.18 8.48
CA ILE A 942 -0.32 37.13 7.59
C ILE A 942 -0.25 38.26 6.57
N SER A 943 -0.25 37.93 5.28
CA SER A 943 -0.23 38.92 4.20
C SER A 943 -1.04 38.47 2.99
N VAL A 944 -1.57 39.42 2.23
CA VAL A 944 -2.14 39.13 0.91
C VAL A 944 -0.98 38.97 -0.07
N VAL A 945 -1.03 37.91 -0.89
CA VAL A 945 0.00 37.62 -1.89
C VAL A 945 -0.53 37.59 -3.31
N GLY A 946 -1.85 37.62 -3.51
CA GLY A 946 -2.42 37.64 -4.85
C GLY A 946 -3.94 37.59 -4.89
N THR A 947 -4.46 37.42 -6.10
CA THR A 947 -5.89 37.32 -6.39
C THR A 947 -6.17 36.25 -7.43
N VAL A 948 -7.35 35.63 -7.34
CA VAL A 948 -7.84 34.64 -8.30
C VAL A 948 -8.60 35.33 -9.43
N ASN A 949 -8.46 34.82 -10.65
CA ASN A 949 -9.13 35.33 -11.85
C ASN A 949 -9.44 34.19 -12.84
N SER A 950 -10.04 34.53 -14.00
CA SER A 950 -10.44 33.55 -15.02
C SER A 950 -9.57 33.57 -16.28
N THR A 951 -8.32 34.04 -16.21
CA THR A 951 -7.44 34.14 -17.39
C THR A 951 -6.75 32.83 -17.76
N ASP A 952 -6.80 31.81 -16.88
CA ASP A 952 -6.04 30.54 -17.00
C ASP A 952 -4.52 30.75 -17.10
N GLN A 953 -4.02 31.82 -16.46
CA GLN A 953 -2.62 32.24 -16.46
C GLN A 953 -2.12 32.55 -15.05
N LEU A 954 -0.82 32.33 -14.82
CA LEU A 954 -0.09 32.86 -13.67
C LEU A 954 0.55 34.18 -14.09
N ALA A 955 0.24 35.26 -13.38
CA ALA A 955 0.96 36.54 -13.48
C ALA A 955 1.79 36.76 -12.22
N VAL A 956 3.11 36.94 -12.38
CA VAL A 956 4.06 37.13 -11.26
C VAL A 956 5.28 37.92 -11.74
N ASN A 957 5.68 38.97 -11.03
CA ASN A 957 6.88 39.78 -11.32
C ASN A 957 7.00 40.22 -12.79
N GLY A 958 5.87 40.55 -13.43
CA GLY A 958 5.80 40.94 -14.84
C GLY A 958 5.88 39.78 -15.85
N LEU A 959 6.06 38.53 -15.41
CA LEU A 959 5.86 37.33 -16.23
C LEU A 959 4.38 36.97 -16.29
N VAL A 960 3.94 36.48 -17.45
CA VAL A 960 2.64 35.84 -17.65
C VAL A 960 2.90 34.47 -18.25
N LEU A 961 2.51 33.42 -17.53
CA LEU A 961 2.73 32.02 -17.91
C LEU A 961 1.39 31.31 -18.04
N GLU A 962 1.20 30.57 -19.12
CA GLU A 962 0.00 29.77 -19.33
C GLU A 962 -0.04 28.62 -18.31
N ARG A 963 -1.17 28.43 -17.63
CA ARG A 963 -1.34 27.34 -16.67
C ARG A 963 -1.13 25.98 -17.36
N ALA A 964 -1.55 25.84 -18.62
CA ALA A 964 -1.39 24.62 -19.41
C ALA A 964 0.08 24.21 -19.58
N ASP A 965 0.96 25.18 -19.87
CA ASP A 965 2.39 24.91 -20.05
C ASP A 965 3.07 24.57 -18.72
N LEU A 966 2.66 25.25 -17.63
CA LEU A 966 3.14 24.95 -16.28
C LEU A 966 2.72 23.55 -15.82
N GLN A 967 1.43 23.20 -15.98
CA GLN A 967 0.94 21.88 -15.59
C GLN A 967 1.54 20.77 -16.46
N ALA A 968 1.76 21.02 -17.76
CA ALA A 968 2.43 20.07 -18.63
C ALA A 968 3.85 19.80 -18.12
N ALA A 969 4.63 20.85 -17.85
CA ALA A 969 5.98 20.71 -17.28
C ALA A 969 5.97 19.98 -15.92
N TRP A 970 5.05 20.33 -15.02
CA TRP A 970 4.86 19.66 -13.74
C TRP A 970 4.47 18.17 -13.89
N SER A 971 3.79 17.80 -14.97
CA SER A 971 3.34 16.41 -15.20
C SER A 971 4.32 15.56 -16.00
N GLU A 972 5.39 16.14 -16.55
CA GLU A 972 6.32 15.44 -17.46
C GLU A 972 6.99 14.23 -16.78
N VAL A 973 7.38 14.32 -15.50
CA VAL A 973 7.99 13.19 -14.77
C VAL A 973 7.02 12.00 -14.72
N SER A 974 5.78 12.23 -14.27
CA SER A 974 4.71 11.22 -14.27
C SER A 974 4.50 10.63 -15.66
N HIS A 975 4.43 11.47 -16.69
CA HIS A 975 4.22 11.06 -18.08
C HIS A 975 5.35 10.17 -18.58
N GLN A 976 6.62 10.54 -18.37
CA GLN A 976 7.74 9.71 -18.83
C GLN A 976 7.79 8.35 -18.11
N ILE A 977 7.56 8.32 -16.79
CA ILE A 977 7.52 7.05 -16.05
C ILE A 977 6.37 6.17 -16.55
N GLN A 978 5.17 6.73 -16.75
CA GLN A 978 4.04 5.99 -17.32
C GLN A 978 4.35 5.47 -18.74
N ARG A 979 5.00 6.24 -19.61
CA ARG A 979 5.39 5.75 -20.96
C ARG A 979 6.39 4.59 -20.91
N LEU A 980 7.26 4.56 -19.90
CA LEU A 980 8.24 3.49 -19.70
C LEU A 980 7.60 2.24 -19.08
N ARG A 981 6.65 2.42 -18.17
CA ARG A 981 6.02 1.36 -17.37
C ARG A 981 4.78 0.76 -18.05
N ASP A 982 3.91 1.63 -18.54
CA ASP A 982 2.54 1.39 -19.01
C ASP A 982 2.49 1.44 -20.54
N ASN A 983 1.30 1.31 -21.13
CA ASN A 983 1.10 1.59 -22.55
C ASN A 983 1.35 3.08 -22.85
N SER A 984 2.35 3.36 -23.69
CA SER A 984 2.74 4.73 -24.01
C SER A 984 1.63 5.53 -24.69
N GLU A 985 0.74 4.89 -25.46
CA GLU A 985 -0.39 5.58 -26.10
C GLU A 985 -1.39 6.09 -25.07
N THR A 986 -1.68 5.31 -24.02
CA THR A 986 -2.55 5.76 -22.92
C THR A 986 -1.88 6.87 -22.10
N ALA A 987 -0.58 6.76 -21.82
CA ALA A 987 0.16 7.82 -21.14
C ALA A 987 0.13 9.14 -21.94
N ASP A 988 0.32 9.07 -23.26
CA ASP A 988 0.25 10.22 -24.16
C ASP A 988 -1.17 10.82 -24.25
N GLN A 989 -2.21 9.98 -24.21
CA GLN A 989 -3.62 10.42 -24.19
C GLN A 989 -3.98 11.17 -22.90
N GLU A 990 -3.52 10.68 -21.73
CA GLU A 990 -3.74 11.35 -20.44
C GLU A 990 -3.03 12.70 -20.39
N PHE A 991 -1.76 12.74 -20.79
CA PHE A 991 -0.96 13.97 -20.79
C PHE A 991 -1.56 15.04 -21.72
N ALA A 992 -2.10 14.64 -22.88
CA ALA A 992 -2.71 15.57 -23.83
C ALA A 992 -3.93 16.34 -23.26
N LEU A 993 -4.65 15.79 -22.27
CA LEU A 993 -5.82 16.44 -21.65
C LEU A 993 -5.48 17.71 -20.85
N ILE A 994 -4.20 17.91 -20.51
CA ILE A 994 -3.72 19.09 -19.79
C ILE A 994 -3.85 20.35 -20.66
N THR A 995 -3.57 20.21 -21.96
CA THR A 995 -3.58 21.32 -22.93
C THR A 995 -4.88 21.39 -23.75
N ASP A 996 -5.74 20.38 -23.63
CA ASP A 996 -7.05 20.37 -24.30
C ASP A 996 -8.03 21.36 -23.64
N LYS A 997 -8.34 22.43 -24.36
CA LYS A 997 -9.31 23.47 -23.95
C LYS A 997 -10.75 22.99 -23.95
N ASN A 998 -11.05 21.89 -24.65
CA ASN A 998 -12.39 21.30 -24.67
C ASN A 998 -12.65 20.44 -23.44
N HIS A 999 -11.61 19.86 -22.83
CA HIS A 999 -11.78 19.09 -21.61
C HIS A 999 -12.27 19.96 -20.43
N LYS A 1000 -13.46 19.66 -19.90
CA LYS A 1000 -14.14 20.42 -18.84
C LYS A 1000 -14.13 19.74 -17.45
N GLY A 1001 -13.41 18.64 -17.31
CA GLY A 1001 -13.40 17.85 -16.07
C GLY A 1001 -14.67 17.02 -15.87
N LEU A 1002 -14.86 16.52 -14.66
CA LEU A 1002 -15.99 15.67 -14.28
C LEU A 1002 -17.33 16.42 -14.31
N ILE A 1003 -18.38 15.74 -14.77
CA ILE A 1003 -19.77 16.17 -14.79
C ILE A 1003 -20.55 15.45 -13.69
N ALA A 1004 -21.49 16.14 -13.04
CA ALA A 1004 -22.46 15.56 -12.13
C ALA A 1004 -23.87 16.06 -12.48
N GLN A 1005 -24.58 15.31 -13.32
CA GLN A 1005 -25.88 15.67 -13.89
C GLN A 1005 -26.87 14.50 -13.72
N PRO A 1006 -27.53 14.38 -12.56
CA PRO A 1006 -28.57 13.39 -12.35
C PRO A 1006 -29.88 13.81 -13.06
N THR A 1007 -30.63 12.85 -13.59
CA THR A 1007 -31.98 13.06 -14.17
C THR A 1007 -33.11 12.84 -13.16
N PHE A 1008 -32.77 12.61 -11.89
CA PHE A 1008 -33.67 12.34 -10.78
C PHE A 1008 -33.26 13.15 -9.54
N ASP A 1009 -34.16 13.24 -8.56
CA ASP A 1009 -33.83 13.79 -7.25
C ASP A 1009 -33.08 12.74 -6.40
N LEU A 1010 -31.83 13.05 -6.04
CA LEU A 1010 -30.95 12.19 -5.25
C LEU A 1010 -31.55 11.78 -3.92
N ASN A 1011 -32.36 12.64 -3.32
CA ASN A 1011 -32.92 12.44 -1.98
C ASN A 1011 -34.34 11.89 -2.02
N GLU A 1012 -34.90 11.59 -3.21
CA GLU A 1012 -36.21 10.96 -3.33
C GLU A 1012 -36.16 9.50 -2.82
N PRO A 1013 -36.89 9.16 -1.75
CA PRO A 1013 -36.87 7.82 -1.16
C PRO A 1013 -37.93 6.92 -1.83
N VAL A 1014 -37.66 6.48 -3.06
CA VAL A 1014 -38.60 5.65 -3.85
C VAL A 1014 -38.90 4.28 -3.22
N GLU A 1015 -38.07 3.85 -2.28
CA GLU A 1015 -38.21 2.65 -1.46
C GLU A 1015 -39.17 2.83 -0.27
N ALA A 1016 -39.53 4.07 0.10
CA ALA A 1016 -40.29 4.39 1.29
C ALA A 1016 -41.63 3.62 1.44
N PRO A 1017 -42.41 3.37 0.37
CA PRO A 1017 -43.65 2.58 0.46
C PRO A 1017 -43.44 1.16 1.00
N TYR A 1018 -42.21 0.66 0.98
CA TYR A 1018 -41.87 -0.73 1.21
C TYR A 1018 -41.05 -0.98 2.49
N ILE A 1019 -40.33 0.03 3.01
CA ILE A 1019 -39.47 -0.12 4.19
C ILE A 1019 -40.21 -0.72 5.40
N ASN A 1020 -41.49 -0.37 5.58
CA ASN A 1020 -42.31 -0.82 6.72
C ASN A 1020 -43.13 -2.10 6.44
N THR A 1021 -43.01 -2.73 5.27
CA THR A 1021 -43.75 -3.97 4.95
C THR A 1021 -42.97 -5.20 5.40
N ARG A 1022 -41.73 -5.35 4.93
CA ARG A 1022 -40.76 -6.39 5.28
C ARG A 1022 -39.36 -5.98 4.81
N ARG A 1023 -38.33 -6.68 5.30
CA ARG A 1023 -36.94 -6.60 4.78
C ARG A 1023 -36.62 -7.84 3.95
N PRO A 1024 -36.58 -7.74 2.60
CA PRO A 1024 -36.16 -8.83 1.71
C PRO A 1024 -34.80 -9.41 2.08
N ASN A 1025 -34.66 -10.75 2.04
CA ASN A 1025 -33.37 -11.40 2.25
C ASN A 1025 -32.51 -11.26 0.99
N MET A 1026 -31.27 -10.83 1.19
CA MET A 1026 -30.30 -10.65 0.12
C MET A 1026 -28.96 -11.29 0.44
N VAL A 1027 -28.42 -12.03 -0.53
CA VAL A 1027 -27.07 -12.61 -0.50
C VAL A 1027 -26.05 -11.53 -0.81
N ILE A 1028 -25.17 -11.25 0.14
CA ILE A 1028 -23.91 -10.54 -0.08
C ILE A 1028 -22.85 -11.60 -0.30
N LEU A 1029 -22.64 -11.97 -1.58
CA LEU A 1029 -21.82 -13.11 -1.95
C LEU A 1029 -20.35 -12.72 -2.01
N ARG A 1030 -19.51 -13.52 -1.36
CA ARG A 1030 -18.05 -13.38 -1.39
C ARG A 1030 -17.31 -14.71 -1.48
N GLU A 1031 -16.11 -14.63 -2.02
CA GLU A 1031 -15.11 -15.71 -2.06
C GLU A 1031 -13.82 -15.26 -1.36
N GLN A 1032 -12.88 -16.16 -1.12
CA GLN A 1032 -11.54 -15.82 -0.62
C GLN A 1032 -10.90 -14.75 -1.52
N GLY A 1033 -10.37 -13.68 -0.94
CA GLY A 1033 -9.83 -12.51 -1.65
C GLY A 1033 -10.85 -11.40 -2.02
N VAL A 1034 -12.16 -11.63 -1.84
CA VAL A 1034 -13.16 -10.55 -2.02
C VAL A 1034 -13.08 -9.55 -0.87
N ASN A 1035 -13.01 -8.26 -1.19
CA ASN A 1035 -12.72 -7.21 -0.20
C ASN A 1035 -13.76 -6.09 -0.07
N GLY A 1036 -14.65 -5.90 -1.06
CA GLY A 1036 -15.65 -4.82 -1.08
C GLY A 1036 -17.07 -5.19 -0.63
N HIS A 1037 -17.20 -6.22 0.22
CA HIS A 1037 -18.51 -6.76 0.60
C HIS A 1037 -19.21 -5.98 1.72
N VAL A 1038 -18.47 -5.22 2.55
CA VAL A 1038 -19.03 -4.50 3.71
C VAL A 1038 -19.81 -3.26 3.26
N GLU A 1039 -19.22 -2.45 2.39
CA GLU A 1039 -19.88 -1.27 1.81
C GLU A 1039 -21.05 -1.67 0.90
N MET A 1040 -20.94 -2.80 0.19
CA MET A 1040 -22.03 -3.38 -0.59
C MET A 1040 -23.22 -3.71 0.31
N ALA A 1041 -22.97 -4.43 1.40
CA ALA A 1041 -23.98 -4.77 2.38
C ALA A 1041 -24.61 -3.51 3.00
N ALA A 1042 -23.84 -2.45 3.25
CA ALA A 1042 -24.35 -1.22 3.84
C ALA A 1042 -25.25 -0.42 2.88
N ALA A 1043 -24.91 -0.38 1.59
CA ALA A 1043 -25.74 0.27 0.57
C ALA A 1043 -27.12 -0.38 0.46
N PHE A 1044 -27.18 -1.72 0.47
CA PHE A 1044 -28.45 -2.46 0.47
C PHE A 1044 -29.19 -2.41 1.82
N ASP A 1045 -28.47 -2.45 2.95
CA ASP A 1045 -29.07 -2.30 4.28
C ASP A 1045 -29.76 -0.95 4.45
N LYS A 1046 -29.11 0.13 3.97
CA LYS A 1046 -29.63 1.51 4.01
C LYS A 1046 -31.00 1.64 3.33
N VAL A 1047 -31.26 0.88 2.27
CA VAL A 1047 -32.53 0.90 1.53
C VAL A 1047 -33.51 -0.21 1.94
N GLY A 1048 -33.25 -0.91 3.04
CA GLY A 1048 -34.22 -1.79 3.68
C GLY A 1048 -34.10 -3.29 3.38
N PHE A 1049 -32.96 -3.77 2.89
CA PHE A 1049 -32.70 -5.21 2.76
C PHE A 1049 -32.19 -5.84 4.06
N ASN A 1050 -32.47 -7.13 4.24
CA ASN A 1050 -31.78 -7.96 5.21
C ASN A 1050 -30.56 -8.59 4.53
N THR A 1051 -29.37 -8.01 4.73
CA THR A 1051 -28.15 -8.37 4.01
C THR A 1051 -27.41 -9.49 4.76
N VAL A 1052 -27.19 -10.61 4.08
CA VAL A 1052 -26.60 -11.82 4.65
C VAL A 1052 -25.21 -12.05 4.06
N ASP A 1053 -24.20 -12.18 4.91
CA ASP A 1053 -22.85 -12.59 4.53
C ASP A 1053 -22.87 -14.05 4.10
N VAL A 1054 -22.69 -14.30 2.81
CA VAL A 1054 -22.64 -15.64 2.24
C VAL A 1054 -21.28 -15.84 1.60
N HIS A 1055 -20.45 -16.59 2.28
CA HIS A 1055 -19.20 -17.05 1.71
C HIS A 1055 -19.47 -18.28 0.82
N MET A 1056 -18.75 -18.44 -0.29
CA MET A 1056 -18.77 -19.68 -1.08
C MET A 1056 -18.60 -20.96 -0.24
N SER A 1057 -17.89 -20.93 0.90
CA SER A 1057 -17.80 -22.07 1.83
C SER A 1057 -19.14 -22.45 2.42
N ASP A 1058 -20.02 -21.46 2.66
CA ASP A 1058 -21.34 -21.67 3.25
C ASP A 1058 -22.24 -22.43 2.27
N LEU A 1059 -22.19 -22.08 0.98
CA LEU A 1059 -22.94 -22.78 -0.07
C LEU A 1059 -22.40 -24.20 -0.27
N LEU A 1060 -21.08 -24.38 -0.32
CA LEU A 1060 -20.44 -25.69 -0.45
C LEU A 1060 -20.81 -26.63 0.70
N ALA A 1061 -20.74 -26.13 1.94
CA ALA A 1061 -21.08 -26.90 3.13
C ALA A 1061 -22.60 -27.04 3.37
N GLY A 1062 -23.45 -26.37 2.58
CA GLY A 1062 -24.89 -26.36 2.76
C GLY A 1062 -25.36 -25.65 4.03
N ARG A 1063 -24.60 -24.66 4.52
CA ARG A 1063 -24.99 -23.79 5.64
C ARG A 1063 -26.01 -22.73 5.23
N VAL A 1064 -26.10 -22.44 3.93
CA VAL A 1064 -27.02 -21.47 3.33
C VAL A 1064 -27.57 -22.06 2.03
N ASP A 1065 -28.85 -21.81 1.72
CA ASP A 1065 -29.48 -22.14 0.45
C ASP A 1065 -29.94 -20.88 -0.29
N LEU A 1066 -29.60 -20.74 -1.58
CA LEU A 1066 -30.02 -19.59 -2.40
C LEU A 1066 -31.55 -19.50 -2.58
N ASP A 1067 -32.29 -20.59 -2.35
CA ASP A 1067 -33.76 -20.58 -2.34
C ASP A 1067 -34.36 -19.61 -1.31
N ASP A 1068 -33.64 -19.30 -0.23
CA ASP A 1068 -34.12 -18.44 0.87
C ASP A 1068 -34.03 -16.93 0.57
N PHE A 1069 -33.58 -16.57 -0.63
CA PHE A 1069 -33.21 -15.20 -0.99
C PHE A 1069 -33.97 -14.68 -2.21
N GLU A 1070 -34.11 -13.36 -2.27
CA GLU A 1070 -34.79 -12.62 -3.34
C GLU A 1070 -33.80 -11.78 -4.17
N GLY A 1071 -32.63 -11.46 -3.59
CA GLY A 1071 -31.56 -10.76 -4.28
C GLY A 1071 -30.21 -11.43 -4.03
N LEU A 1072 -29.33 -11.36 -5.02
CA LEU A 1072 -27.94 -11.78 -4.90
C LEU A 1072 -27.02 -10.70 -5.47
N VAL A 1073 -25.97 -10.35 -4.74
CA VAL A 1073 -24.88 -9.54 -5.27
C VAL A 1073 -23.55 -10.26 -5.12
N ALA A 1074 -22.82 -10.41 -6.22
CA ALA A 1074 -21.41 -10.79 -6.22
C ALA A 1074 -20.54 -9.53 -6.07
N CYS A 1075 -19.77 -9.47 -4.99
CA CYS A 1075 -19.03 -8.27 -4.59
C CYS A 1075 -17.68 -8.12 -5.31
N GLY A 1076 -17.09 -6.92 -5.26
CA GLY A 1076 -15.77 -6.64 -5.81
C GLY A 1076 -14.60 -7.08 -4.92
N GLY A 1077 -13.42 -7.22 -5.51
CA GLY A 1077 -12.18 -7.60 -4.83
C GLY A 1077 -11.23 -8.34 -5.77
N PHE A 1078 -10.41 -9.22 -5.22
CA PHE A 1078 -9.43 -10.01 -5.96
C PHE A 1078 -9.57 -11.48 -5.60
N SER A 1079 -10.69 -12.11 -5.98
CA SER A 1079 -10.89 -13.53 -5.65
C SER A 1079 -9.74 -14.37 -6.20
N TYR A 1080 -9.06 -15.15 -5.35
CA TYR A 1080 -7.84 -15.89 -5.70
C TYR A 1080 -6.71 -15.01 -6.29
N GLY A 1081 -6.65 -13.72 -5.95
CA GLY A 1081 -5.66 -12.78 -6.48
C GLY A 1081 -5.74 -12.62 -8.01
N ASP A 1082 -6.92 -12.80 -8.60
CA ASP A 1082 -7.19 -12.79 -10.05
C ASP A 1082 -6.36 -13.79 -10.88
N VAL A 1083 -5.75 -14.78 -10.22
CA VAL A 1083 -5.02 -15.86 -10.89
C VAL A 1083 -5.99 -16.72 -11.70
N LEU A 1084 -5.57 -17.07 -12.92
CA LEU A 1084 -6.37 -17.73 -13.96
C LEU A 1084 -7.50 -16.84 -14.55
N GLY A 1085 -7.30 -15.52 -14.47
CA GLY A 1085 -8.22 -14.50 -14.98
C GLY A 1085 -9.18 -14.03 -13.90
N ALA A 1086 -9.37 -12.72 -13.78
CA ALA A 1086 -10.16 -12.13 -12.72
C ALA A 1086 -11.61 -12.68 -12.69
N GLY A 1087 -12.08 -13.04 -11.49
CA GLY A 1087 -13.36 -13.73 -11.26
C GLY A 1087 -13.44 -15.17 -11.81
N GLY A 1088 -12.40 -15.66 -12.49
CA GLY A 1088 -12.40 -16.96 -13.18
C GLY A 1088 -12.35 -18.16 -12.25
N GLY A 1089 -11.44 -18.15 -11.25
CA GLY A 1089 -11.40 -19.19 -10.22
C GLY A 1089 -12.74 -19.30 -9.47
N TRP A 1090 -13.35 -18.16 -9.15
CA TRP A 1090 -14.65 -18.09 -8.46
C TRP A 1090 -15.81 -18.61 -9.34
N ALA A 1091 -15.90 -18.21 -10.61
CA ALA A 1091 -16.94 -18.73 -11.49
C ALA A 1091 -16.79 -20.22 -11.75
N LYS A 1092 -15.56 -20.70 -11.98
CA LYS A 1092 -15.29 -22.11 -12.29
C LYS A 1092 -15.50 -23.03 -11.08
N SER A 1093 -15.28 -22.55 -9.85
CA SER A 1093 -15.63 -23.32 -8.65
C SER A 1093 -17.13 -23.60 -8.54
N VAL A 1094 -17.98 -22.68 -9.05
CA VAL A 1094 -19.43 -22.91 -9.20
C VAL A 1094 -19.71 -23.89 -10.34
N LEU A 1095 -19.14 -23.65 -11.53
CA LEU A 1095 -19.45 -24.44 -12.74
C LEU A 1095 -19.03 -25.91 -12.62
N PHE A 1096 -17.93 -26.19 -11.92
CA PHE A 1096 -17.36 -27.54 -11.80
C PHE A 1096 -17.91 -28.30 -10.59
N ASN A 1097 -18.75 -27.67 -9.78
CA ASN A 1097 -19.47 -28.31 -8.69
C ASN A 1097 -20.96 -28.44 -9.07
N PRO A 1098 -21.46 -29.65 -9.41
CA PRO A 1098 -22.84 -29.83 -9.87
C PRO A 1098 -23.89 -29.25 -8.91
N LYS A 1099 -23.68 -29.39 -7.59
CA LYS A 1099 -24.61 -28.87 -6.58
C LYS A 1099 -24.68 -27.34 -6.59
N LEU A 1100 -23.53 -26.67 -6.65
CA LEU A 1100 -23.49 -25.20 -6.73
C LEU A 1100 -24.09 -24.73 -8.05
N ARG A 1101 -23.67 -25.33 -9.16
CA ARG A 1101 -24.21 -25.01 -10.49
C ARG A 1101 -25.73 -25.05 -10.51
N ASP A 1102 -26.34 -26.14 -10.03
CA ASP A 1102 -27.79 -26.30 -9.99
C ASP A 1102 -28.45 -25.22 -9.10
N GLN A 1103 -27.84 -24.89 -7.97
CA GLN A 1103 -28.35 -23.87 -7.05
C GLN A 1103 -28.33 -22.46 -7.65
N PHE A 1104 -27.22 -22.07 -8.31
CA PHE A 1104 -27.11 -20.78 -9.00
C PHE A 1104 -28.06 -20.71 -10.21
N GLU A 1105 -28.10 -21.75 -11.05
CA GLU A 1105 -28.99 -21.81 -12.21
C GLU A 1105 -30.46 -21.69 -11.78
N LYS A 1106 -30.87 -22.40 -10.72
CA LYS A 1106 -32.21 -22.28 -10.14
C LYS A 1106 -32.50 -20.86 -9.66
N PHE A 1107 -31.57 -20.22 -8.97
CA PHE A 1107 -31.73 -18.83 -8.51
C PHE A 1107 -31.96 -17.86 -9.67
N PHE A 1108 -31.17 -17.96 -10.74
CA PHE A 1108 -31.29 -17.07 -11.91
C PHE A 1108 -32.59 -17.26 -12.71
N ASN A 1109 -33.18 -18.46 -12.68
CA ASN A 1109 -34.41 -18.78 -13.40
C ASN A 1109 -35.70 -18.34 -12.68
N ARG A 1110 -35.66 -18.10 -11.37
CA ARG A 1110 -36.79 -17.55 -10.59
C ARG A 1110 -37.12 -16.14 -11.09
N GLN A 1111 -38.40 -15.80 -11.27
CA GLN A 1111 -38.82 -14.55 -11.92
C GLN A 1111 -38.88 -13.35 -10.96
N GLU A 1112 -38.98 -13.65 -9.66
CA GLU A 1112 -39.03 -12.70 -8.57
C GLU A 1112 -37.66 -12.33 -8.00
N THR A 1113 -36.57 -12.89 -8.55
CA THR A 1113 -35.20 -12.62 -8.10
C THR A 1113 -34.49 -11.59 -8.97
N PHE A 1114 -33.49 -10.91 -8.40
CA PHE A 1114 -32.51 -10.12 -9.14
C PHE A 1114 -31.07 -10.50 -8.78
N SER A 1115 -30.14 -10.21 -9.67
CA SER A 1115 -28.70 -10.44 -9.49
C SER A 1115 -27.89 -9.22 -9.90
N LEU A 1116 -26.87 -8.90 -9.09
CA LEU A 1116 -25.92 -7.82 -9.35
C LEU A 1116 -24.48 -8.36 -9.29
N GLY A 1117 -23.63 -7.98 -10.24
CA GLY A 1117 -22.19 -8.23 -10.16
C GLY A 1117 -21.42 -6.92 -10.28
N ILE A 1118 -20.59 -6.60 -9.29
CA ILE A 1118 -19.75 -5.40 -9.29
C ILE A 1118 -18.28 -5.78 -9.38
N CYS A 1119 -17.54 -5.18 -10.31
CA CYS A 1119 -16.10 -5.39 -10.52
C CYS A 1119 -15.72 -6.89 -10.60
N ASN A 1120 -15.14 -7.47 -9.56
CA ASN A 1120 -14.83 -8.91 -9.51
C ASN A 1120 -16.07 -9.80 -9.59
N GLY A 1121 -17.18 -9.38 -9.00
CA GLY A 1121 -18.48 -10.01 -9.19
C GLY A 1121 -19.05 -9.84 -10.59
N CYS A 1122 -18.74 -8.74 -11.29
CA CYS A 1122 -19.08 -8.56 -12.71
C CYS A 1122 -18.30 -9.57 -13.57
N GLN A 1123 -17.00 -9.70 -13.33
CA GLN A 1123 -16.14 -10.67 -14.01
C GLN A 1123 -16.62 -12.11 -13.76
N MET A 1124 -16.93 -12.45 -12.49
CA MET A 1124 -17.45 -13.77 -12.10
C MET A 1124 -18.79 -14.08 -12.78
N LEU A 1125 -19.79 -13.19 -12.66
CA LEU A 1125 -21.10 -13.40 -13.27
C LEU A 1125 -21.05 -13.41 -14.80
N SER A 1126 -20.12 -12.67 -15.42
CA SER A 1126 -19.90 -12.76 -16.87
C SER A 1126 -19.55 -14.19 -17.29
N GLN A 1127 -18.76 -14.90 -16.48
CA GLN A 1127 -18.37 -16.30 -16.71
C GLN A 1127 -19.50 -17.29 -16.41
N LEU A 1128 -20.45 -16.92 -15.53
CA LEU A 1128 -21.68 -17.66 -15.30
C LEU A 1128 -22.82 -17.34 -16.29
N ALA A 1129 -22.58 -16.52 -17.32
CA ALA A 1129 -23.58 -16.19 -18.34
C ALA A 1129 -24.34 -17.41 -18.91
N PRO A 1130 -23.74 -18.61 -19.11
CA PRO A 1130 -24.49 -19.80 -19.54
C PRO A 1130 -25.60 -20.27 -18.59
N LEU A 1131 -25.54 -19.90 -17.30
CA LEU A 1131 -26.57 -20.22 -16.30
C LEU A 1131 -27.63 -19.11 -16.16
N ILE A 1132 -27.41 -17.95 -16.78
CA ILE A 1132 -28.23 -16.74 -16.60
C ILE A 1132 -29.11 -16.54 -17.85
N PRO A 1133 -30.45 -16.63 -17.72
CA PRO A 1133 -31.35 -16.40 -18.85
C PRO A 1133 -31.15 -15.01 -19.49
N GLY A 1134 -31.00 -14.95 -20.82
CA GLY A 1134 -30.86 -13.69 -21.55
C GLY A 1134 -29.48 -13.02 -21.47
N ALA A 1135 -28.45 -13.73 -20.99
CA ALA A 1135 -27.07 -13.26 -20.92
C ALA A 1135 -26.19 -13.75 -22.09
N GLU A 1136 -26.77 -14.30 -23.17
CA GLU A 1136 -26.00 -15.01 -24.21
C GLU A 1136 -25.01 -14.12 -24.97
N ALA A 1137 -25.27 -12.80 -25.01
CA ALA A 1137 -24.42 -11.82 -25.66
C ALA A 1137 -23.45 -11.10 -24.71
N TRP A 1138 -23.40 -11.46 -23.42
CA TRP A 1138 -22.54 -10.80 -22.45
C TRP A 1138 -21.06 -10.88 -22.84
N PRO A 1139 -20.28 -9.81 -22.60
CA PRO A 1139 -18.87 -9.80 -22.90
C PRO A 1139 -18.04 -10.56 -21.85
N ARG A 1140 -16.77 -10.78 -22.17
CA ARG A 1140 -15.71 -11.07 -21.18
C ARG A 1140 -15.01 -9.78 -20.79
N PHE A 1141 -14.30 -9.82 -19.66
CA PHE A 1141 -13.50 -8.71 -19.16
C PHE A 1141 -12.04 -9.15 -19.06
N HIS A 1142 -11.13 -8.36 -19.61
CA HIS A 1142 -9.70 -8.66 -19.67
C HIS A 1142 -8.87 -7.45 -19.22
N ARG A 1143 -7.53 -7.64 -19.17
CA ARG A 1143 -6.55 -6.59 -18.89
C ARG A 1143 -6.87 -5.28 -19.62
N ASN A 1144 -6.80 -4.19 -18.86
CA ASN A 1144 -6.94 -2.82 -19.36
C ASN A 1144 -5.95 -2.53 -20.49
N THR A 1145 -6.32 -1.64 -21.42
CA THR A 1145 -5.41 -1.19 -22.49
C THR A 1145 -4.15 -0.47 -21.97
N SER A 1146 -4.23 0.17 -20.79
CA SER A 1146 -3.07 0.79 -20.12
C SER A 1146 -2.06 -0.23 -19.58
N GLU A 1147 -2.47 -1.51 -19.48
CA GLU A 1147 -1.72 -2.63 -18.90
C GLU A 1147 -1.44 -2.53 -17.39
N VAL A 1148 -1.97 -1.52 -16.72
CA VAL A 1148 -1.89 -1.34 -15.26
C VAL A 1148 -3.27 -1.32 -14.59
N PHE A 1149 -3.26 -1.41 -13.27
CA PHE A 1149 -4.45 -1.20 -12.45
C PHE A 1149 -4.86 0.27 -12.53
N GLU A 1150 -6.16 0.53 -12.66
CA GLU A 1150 -6.71 1.89 -12.69
C GLU A 1150 -7.64 2.10 -11.50
N ALA A 1151 -7.20 2.95 -10.58
CA ALA A 1151 -8.03 3.57 -9.57
C ALA A 1151 -8.36 4.99 -10.01
N ARG A 1152 -9.61 5.26 -10.40
CA ARG A 1152 -10.03 6.55 -11.00
C ARG A 1152 -11.42 6.95 -10.50
N SER A 1153 -11.69 8.26 -10.53
CA SER A 1153 -13.06 8.79 -10.56
C SER A 1153 -13.33 9.24 -12.00
N VAL A 1154 -14.33 8.65 -12.65
CA VAL A 1154 -14.65 8.92 -14.06
C VAL A 1154 -16.14 9.18 -14.23
N ASN A 1155 -16.53 9.75 -15.37
CA ASN A 1155 -17.93 9.86 -15.72
C ASN A 1155 -18.45 8.65 -16.47
N VAL A 1156 -19.64 8.21 -16.06
CA VAL A 1156 -20.46 7.30 -16.83
C VAL A 1156 -21.80 7.94 -17.15
N ARG A 1157 -22.33 7.65 -18.33
CA ARG A 1157 -23.72 7.93 -18.69
C ARG A 1157 -24.56 6.69 -18.49
N VAL A 1158 -25.69 6.84 -17.80
CA VAL A 1158 -26.69 5.78 -17.63
C VAL A 1158 -27.51 5.66 -18.90
N GLU A 1159 -27.39 4.52 -19.57
CA GLU A 1159 -28.09 4.24 -20.83
C GLU A 1159 -29.52 3.76 -20.54
N LYS A 1160 -30.43 4.06 -21.46
CA LYS A 1160 -31.78 3.47 -21.41
C LYS A 1160 -31.67 1.97 -21.62
N SER A 1161 -32.05 1.19 -20.61
CA SER A 1161 -31.88 -0.26 -20.60
C SER A 1161 -33.07 -0.98 -19.98
N ASN A 1162 -33.06 -2.32 -20.05
CA ASN A 1162 -34.06 -3.15 -19.38
C ASN A 1162 -33.78 -3.32 -17.88
N SER A 1163 -32.63 -2.87 -17.36
CA SER A 1163 -32.19 -3.16 -15.98
C SER A 1163 -33.20 -2.66 -14.96
N VAL A 1164 -33.69 -3.56 -14.10
CA VAL A 1164 -34.62 -3.21 -13.02
C VAL A 1164 -33.96 -2.32 -11.96
N LEU A 1165 -32.63 -2.31 -11.91
CA LEU A 1165 -31.83 -1.55 -10.93
C LEU A 1165 -31.60 -0.10 -11.36
N LEU A 1166 -31.72 0.22 -12.64
CA LEU A 1166 -31.39 1.55 -13.19
C LEU A 1166 -32.62 2.29 -13.75
N GLN A 1167 -33.82 1.86 -13.37
CA GLN A 1167 -35.05 2.56 -13.74
C GLN A 1167 -35.04 4.01 -13.28
N ASP A 1168 -35.54 4.90 -14.13
CA ASP A 1168 -35.63 6.35 -13.89
C ASP A 1168 -34.27 7.06 -13.75
N MET A 1169 -33.16 6.38 -14.05
CA MET A 1169 -31.81 6.97 -14.04
C MET A 1169 -31.30 7.30 -15.45
N GLU A 1170 -32.02 6.90 -16.51
CA GLU A 1170 -31.54 7.08 -17.89
C GLU A 1170 -31.19 8.54 -18.21
N GLY A 1171 -30.10 8.71 -18.96
CA GLY A 1171 -29.58 10.02 -19.35
C GLY A 1171 -28.75 10.73 -18.28
N SER A 1172 -28.70 10.22 -17.04
CA SER A 1172 -27.82 10.77 -16.00
C SER A 1172 -26.34 10.63 -16.40
N ILE A 1173 -25.53 11.65 -16.14
CA ILE A 1173 -24.07 11.60 -16.24
C ILE A 1173 -23.51 11.77 -14.84
N LEU A 1174 -22.94 10.70 -14.29
CA LEU A 1174 -22.56 10.65 -12.88
C LEU A 1174 -21.07 10.31 -12.73
N PRO A 1175 -20.36 10.94 -11.78
CA PRO A 1175 -19.04 10.47 -11.38
C PRO A 1175 -19.18 9.14 -10.64
N ILE A 1176 -18.24 8.23 -10.85
CA ILE A 1176 -18.20 6.92 -10.18
C ILE A 1176 -16.76 6.44 -9.97
N ALA A 1177 -16.52 5.74 -8.87
CA ALA A 1177 -15.26 5.08 -8.57
C ALA A 1177 -15.03 3.88 -9.51
N VAL A 1178 -13.81 3.80 -10.02
CA VAL A 1178 -13.26 2.69 -10.80
C VAL A 1178 -12.00 2.22 -10.07
N ALA A 1179 -11.86 0.90 -9.91
CA ALA A 1179 -10.72 0.25 -9.27
C ALA A 1179 -10.55 -1.17 -9.86
N HIS A 1180 -9.85 -1.29 -11.00
CA HIS A 1180 -9.62 -2.60 -11.64
C HIS A 1180 -8.40 -2.61 -12.57
N GLY A 1181 -7.75 -3.78 -12.68
CA GLY A 1181 -6.73 -4.07 -13.71
C GLY A 1181 -7.27 -4.83 -14.92
N GLU A 1182 -8.42 -5.49 -14.78
CA GLU A 1182 -9.04 -6.33 -15.82
C GLU A 1182 -10.50 -5.93 -16.11
N GLY A 1183 -10.75 -4.66 -16.45
CA GLY A 1183 -12.10 -4.16 -16.71
C GLY A 1183 -12.46 -3.95 -18.18
N ARG A 1184 -11.57 -4.31 -19.11
CA ARG A 1184 -11.80 -4.06 -20.54
C ARG A 1184 -12.77 -5.07 -21.12
N VAL A 1185 -13.89 -4.57 -21.67
CA VAL A 1185 -14.89 -5.35 -22.40
C VAL A 1185 -14.27 -5.96 -23.65
N VAL A 1186 -14.40 -7.28 -23.80
CA VAL A 1186 -14.01 -8.04 -25.00
C VAL A 1186 -15.19 -8.90 -25.45
N ALA A 1187 -15.70 -8.64 -26.65
CA ALA A 1187 -16.74 -9.42 -27.29
C ALA A 1187 -16.67 -9.27 -28.82
N PRO A 1188 -17.22 -10.23 -29.58
CA PRO A 1188 -17.43 -10.06 -31.02
C PRO A 1188 -18.34 -8.86 -31.31
N GLU A 1189 -18.11 -8.17 -32.42
CA GLU A 1189 -18.92 -7.01 -32.85
C GLU A 1189 -20.42 -7.35 -32.94
N ALA A 1190 -20.76 -8.57 -33.38
CA ALA A 1190 -22.15 -9.05 -33.42
C ALA A 1190 -22.81 -9.10 -32.03
N ASN A 1191 -22.05 -9.45 -30.98
CA ASN A 1191 -22.56 -9.47 -29.61
C ASN A 1191 -22.77 -8.05 -29.08
N LEU A 1192 -21.84 -7.13 -29.35
CA LEU A 1192 -21.99 -5.71 -28.97
C LEU A 1192 -23.21 -5.08 -29.67
N ALA A 1193 -23.40 -5.37 -30.96
CA ALA A 1193 -24.58 -4.93 -31.71
C ALA A 1193 -25.87 -5.53 -31.14
N ALA A 1194 -25.87 -6.81 -30.75
CA ALA A 1194 -27.01 -7.46 -30.13
C ALA A 1194 -27.36 -6.85 -28.76
N LEU A 1195 -26.37 -6.56 -27.92
CA LEU A 1195 -26.56 -5.89 -26.62
C LEU A 1195 -27.19 -4.51 -26.80
N ASN A 1196 -26.69 -3.73 -27.76
CA ASN A 1196 -27.24 -2.43 -28.11
C ASN A 1196 -28.70 -2.52 -28.59
N ALA A 1197 -28.97 -3.40 -29.56
CA ALA A 1197 -30.31 -3.58 -30.11
C ALA A 1197 -31.33 -4.10 -29.07
N GLY A 1198 -30.85 -4.85 -28.07
CA GLY A 1198 -31.65 -5.40 -26.99
C GLY A 1198 -31.86 -4.48 -25.79
N ASN A 1199 -31.34 -3.24 -25.80
CA ASN A 1199 -31.30 -2.34 -24.63
C ASN A 1199 -30.64 -3.00 -23.40
N GLN A 1200 -29.55 -3.76 -23.63
CA GLN A 1200 -28.82 -4.48 -22.60
C GLN A 1200 -27.54 -3.76 -22.15
N VAL A 1201 -27.09 -2.70 -22.85
CA VAL A 1201 -26.00 -1.84 -22.36
C VAL A 1201 -26.56 -0.88 -21.32
N ILE A 1202 -25.96 -0.84 -20.12
CA ILE A 1202 -26.48 -0.02 -19.01
C ILE A 1202 -25.65 1.23 -18.71
N LEU A 1203 -24.35 1.19 -18.99
CA LEU A 1203 -23.40 2.25 -18.67
C LEU A 1203 -22.37 2.41 -19.78
N ARG A 1204 -22.04 3.67 -20.08
CA ARG A 1204 -20.90 4.01 -20.93
C ARG A 1204 -20.02 5.05 -20.26
N TYR A 1205 -18.71 4.85 -20.27
CA TYR A 1205 -17.74 5.90 -19.99
C TYR A 1205 -17.92 7.05 -20.98
N VAL A 1206 -17.94 8.27 -20.46
CA VAL A 1206 -18.13 9.48 -21.26
C VAL A 1206 -17.05 10.51 -21.04
N ASP A 1207 -16.83 11.34 -22.05
CA ASP A 1207 -15.98 12.51 -21.95
C ASP A 1207 -16.65 13.63 -21.13
N SER A 1208 -15.93 14.74 -20.94
CA SER A 1208 -16.42 15.94 -20.26
C SER A 1208 -17.51 16.71 -21.01
N HIS A 1209 -18.05 16.16 -22.10
CA HIS A 1209 -19.22 16.66 -22.83
C HIS A 1209 -20.39 15.66 -22.78
N GLY A 1210 -20.23 14.52 -22.10
CA GLY A 1210 -21.25 13.48 -21.99
C GLY A 1210 -21.33 12.56 -23.21
N ASN A 1211 -20.35 12.58 -24.11
CA ASN A 1211 -20.28 11.67 -25.25
C ASN A 1211 -19.52 10.41 -24.88
N ALA A 1212 -20.00 9.25 -25.33
CA ALA A 1212 -19.29 7.98 -25.13
C ALA A 1212 -17.87 8.05 -25.71
N THR A 1213 -16.88 7.60 -24.94
CA THR A 1213 -15.47 7.76 -25.30
C THR A 1213 -14.64 6.49 -25.14
N GLN A 1214 -13.57 6.39 -25.91
CA GLN A 1214 -12.49 5.41 -25.73
C GLN A 1214 -11.16 6.09 -25.38
N HIS A 1215 -11.16 7.41 -25.20
CA HIS A 1215 -9.98 8.18 -24.84
C HIS A 1215 -9.65 7.96 -23.36
N TYR A 1216 -8.42 7.55 -23.08
CA TYR A 1216 -7.92 7.35 -21.73
C TYR A 1216 -7.53 8.70 -21.06
N PRO A 1217 -7.75 8.89 -19.75
CA PRO A 1217 -8.31 7.96 -18.77
C PRO A 1217 -9.83 8.11 -18.58
N MET A 1218 -10.52 8.95 -19.37
CA MET A 1218 -11.99 9.10 -19.28
C MET A 1218 -12.72 7.77 -19.51
N ASN A 1219 -12.19 6.95 -20.42
CA ASN A 1219 -12.39 5.50 -20.43
C ASN A 1219 -11.11 4.83 -19.89
N PRO A 1220 -11.11 4.37 -18.63
CA PRO A 1220 -9.89 3.94 -17.96
C PRO A 1220 -9.35 2.60 -18.48
N ASN A 1221 -10.19 1.77 -19.10
CA ASN A 1221 -9.81 0.41 -19.46
C ASN A 1221 -9.78 0.13 -20.97
N GLY A 1222 -10.23 1.08 -21.81
CA GLY A 1222 -10.25 0.96 -23.26
C GLY A 1222 -11.41 0.12 -23.80
N SER A 1223 -12.51 0.00 -23.06
CA SER A 1223 -13.69 -0.76 -23.53
C SER A 1223 -14.32 -0.15 -24.78
N PRO A 1224 -14.69 -0.97 -25.79
CA PRO A 1224 -15.31 -0.48 -27.02
C PRO A 1224 -16.61 0.27 -26.73
N GLU A 1225 -16.82 1.35 -27.49
CA GLU A 1225 -17.97 2.26 -27.35
C GLU A 1225 -18.16 2.83 -25.91
N GLY A 1226 -17.14 2.74 -25.05
CA GLY A 1226 -17.22 3.13 -23.64
C GLY A 1226 -17.97 2.16 -22.74
N ILE A 1227 -18.41 0.98 -23.20
CA ILE A 1227 -19.28 0.08 -22.40
C ILE A 1227 -18.60 -0.29 -21.07
N SER A 1228 -19.29 -0.08 -19.94
CA SER A 1228 -18.77 -0.44 -18.61
C SER A 1228 -19.72 -1.33 -17.79
N GLY A 1229 -20.85 -1.73 -18.37
CA GLY A 1229 -21.82 -2.62 -17.75
C GLY A 1229 -22.93 -3.06 -18.70
N VAL A 1230 -23.49 -4.24 -18.44
CA VAL A 1230 -24.60 -4.83 -19.21
C VAL A 1230 -25.66 -5.47 -18.30
N THR A 1231 -26.84 -5.75 -18.85
CA THR A 1231 -27.94 -6.46 -18.17
C THR A 1231 -28.47 -7.64 -19.02
N SER A 1232 -29.19 -8.57 -18.40
CA SER A 1232 -29.92 -9.64 -19.09
C SER A 1232 -31.09 -9.07 -19.91
N LYS A 1233 -31.62 -9.85 -20.86
CA LYS A 1233 -32.77 -9.43 -21.68
C LYS A 1233 -33.99 -9.02 -20.86
N ASP A 1234 -34.22 -9.67 -19.73
CA ASP A 1234 -35.32 -9.37 -18.80
C ASP A 1234 -34.97 -8.32 -17.73
N GLY A 1235 -33.72 -7.83 -17.71
CA GLY A 1235 -33.28 -6.75 -16.82
C GLY A 1235 -32.94 -7.16 -15.38
N ARG A 1236 -33.16 -8.44 -15.00
CA ARG A 1236 -33.04 -8.88 -13.60
C ARG A 1236 -31.61 -9.23 -13.19
N ALA A 1237 -30.74 -9.57 -14.12
CA ALA A 1237 -29.32 -9.73 -13.88
C ALA A 1237 -28.55 -8.55 -14.48
N THR A 1238 -27.76 -7.85 -13.67
CA THR A 1238 -26.97 -6.68 -14.09
C THR A 1238 -25.53 -6.83 -13.63
N ILE A 1239 -24.57 -6.53 -14.51
CA ILE A 1239 -23.14 -6.55 -14.18
C ILE A 1239 -22.48 -5.24 -14.61
N MET A 1240 -21.57 -4.71 -13.79
CA MET A 1240 -20.79 -3.52 -14.12
C MET A 1240 -19.42 -3.51 -13.44
N MET A 1241 -18.44 -2.88 -14.09
CA MET A 1241 -17.08 -2.75 -13.55
C MET A 1241 -16.91 -1.63 -12.51
N PRO A 1242 -17.54 -0.45 -12.64
CA PRO A 1242 -17.46 0.60 -11.62
C PRO A 1242 -18.16 0.23 -10.30
N HIS A 1243 -17.85 0.96 -9.22
CA HIS A 1243 -18.28 0.66 -7.84
C HIS A 1243 -19.34 1.64 -7.30
N PRO A 1244 -20.64 1.48 -7.59
CA PRO A 1244 -21.70 2.34 -7.06
C PRO A 1244 -21.84 2.28 -5.53
N GLU A 1245 -21.51 1.14 -4.91
CA GLU A 1245 -21.53 0.91 -3.46
C GLU A 1245 -20.43 1.66 -2.71
N ARG A 1246 -19.42 2.16 -3.42
CA ARG A 1246 -18.39 3.03 -2.85
C ARG A 1246 -18.76 4.51 -3.02
N ASN A 1247 -19.94 4.82 -3.59
CA ASN A 1247 -20.42 6.18 -3.86
C ASN A 1247 -21.92 6.36 -3.52
N PHE A 1248 -22.45 5.60 -2.56
CA PHE A 1248 -23.87 5.71 -2.14
C PHE A 1248 -24.13 6.89 -1.20
N ARG A 1249 -23.09 7.52 -0.67
CA ARG A 1249 -23.15 8.78 0.10
C ARG A 1249 -22.46 9.89 -0.68
N ALA A 1250 -22.95 11.12 -0.55
CA ALA A 1250 -22.36 12.26 -1.25
C ALA A 1250 -20.86 12.39 -0.94
N LEU A 1251 -20.49 12.34 0.35
CA LEU A 1251 -19.11 12.50 0.82
C LEU A 1251 -18.12 11.43 0.34
N GLN A 1252 -18.58 10.32 -0.22
CA GLN A 1252 -17.70 9.25 -0.72
C GLN A 1252 -17.21 9.52 -2.14
N HIS A 1253 -17.70 10.57 -2.79
CA HIS A 1253 -17.20 10.98 -4.10
C HIS A 1253 -15.95 11.84 -3.91
N SER A 1254 -14.86 11.46 -4.59
CA SER A 1254 -13.62 12.25 -4.65
C SER A 1254 -13.89 13.70 -5.06
N TRP A 1255 -14.83 13.89 -6.00
CA TRP A 1255 -15.40 15.18 -6.32
C TRP A 1255 -16.93 15.09 -6.47
N LYS A 1256 -17.62 16.12 -5.98
CA LYS A 1256 -19.07 16.29 -6.11
C LYS A 1256 -19.41 17.79 -6.17
N PRO A 1257 -20.58 18.14 -6.73
CA PRO A 1257 -21.17 19.45 -6.52
C PRO A 1257 -21.42 19.73 -5.03
N GLU A 1258 -21.42 21.01 -4.65
CA GLU A 1258 -21.60 21.43 -3.25
C GLU A 1258 -23.02 21.11 -2.74
N GLU A 1259 -24.02 21.14 -3.61
CA GLU A 1259 -25.42 20.84 -3.31
C GLU A 1259 -25.69 19.36 -2.94
N TRP A 1260 -24.78 18.44 -3.28
CA TRP A 1260 -24.87 17.03 -2.86
C TRP A 1260 -24.41 16.91 -1.41
N THR A 1261 -25.34 16.80 -0.46
CA THR A 1261 -25.03 16.91 0.98
C THR A 1261 -25.25 15.63 1.79
N GLU A 1262 -26.14 14.73 1.34
CA GLU A 1262 -26.51 13.52 2.07
C GLU A 1262 -26.28 12.26 1.23
N ASP A 1263 -27.21 11.97 0.31
CA ASP A 1263 -27.17 10.78 -0.53
C ASP A 1263 -26.26 10.98 -1.73
N GLY A 1264 -25.53 9.92 -2.08
CA GLY A 1264 -24.76 9.86 -3.31
C GLY A 1264 -25.65 9.51 -4.49
N ALA A 1265 -25.26 9.92 -5.70
CA ALA A 1265 -26.05 9.67 -6.89
C ALA A 1265 -26.33 8.19 -7.16
N TRP A 1266 -25.46 7.29 -6.67
CA TRP A 1266 -25.61 5.86 -6.87
C TRP A 1266 -26.56 5.16 -5.89
N LEU A 1267 -27.01 5.85 -4.83
CA LEU A 1267 -27.98 5.25 -3.89
C LEU A 1267 -29.29 4.85 -4.58
N ARG A 1268 -29.71 5.62 -5.61
CA ARG A 1268 -30.93 5.34 -6.40
C ARG A 1268 -30.94 3.92 -6.98
N MET A 1269 -29.79 3.38 -7.38
CA MET A 1269 -29.70 2.02 -7.91
C MET A 1269 -30.16 0.97 -6.88
N PHE A 1270 -29.73 1.12 -5.62
CA PHE A 1270 -30.11 0.22 -4.54
C PHE A 1270 -31.58 0.40 -4.16
N ARG A 1271 -32.09 1.65 -4.16
CA ARG A 1271 -33.51 1.95 -3.94
C ARG A 1271 -34.41 1.30 -4.99
N ASN A 1272 -33.99 1.33 -6.25
CA ASN A 1272 -34.69 0.66 -7.35
C ASN A 1272 -34.74 -0.87 -7.15
N ALA A 1273 -33.67 -1.47 -6.63
CA ALA A 1273 -33.68 -2.88 -6.24
C ALA A 1273 -34.76 -3.18 -5.19
N ARG A 1274 -34.88 -2.32 -4.15
CA ARG A 1274 -35.92 -2.47 -3.12
C ARG A 1274 -37.31 -2.32 -3.70
N LYS A 1275 -37.52 -1.35 -4.59
CA LYS A 1275 -38.79 -1.10 -5.29
C LYS A 1275 -39.21 -2.26 -6.18
N PHE A 1276 -38.27 -2.90 -6.87
CA PHE A 1276 -38.53 -4.08 -7.72
C PHE A 1276 -39.08 -5.26 -6.92
N ILE A 1277 -38.49 -5.55 -5.74
CA ILE A 1277 -38.91 -6.68 -4.91
C ILE A 1277 -40.27 -6.47 -4.21
N GLY A 1278 -40.60 -5.23 -3.84
CA GLY A 1278 -41.85 -4.93 -3.11
C GLY A 1278 -41.77 -5.18 -1.61
#